data_AF-A0A4Q9HWG7-F1
#
_entry.id   AF-A0A4Q9HWG7-F1
#
_cell.length_a   1.000
_cell.length_b   1.000
_cell.length_c   1.000
_cell.angle_alpha   90.00
_cell.angle_beta   90.00
_cell.angle_gamma   90.00
#
_symmetry.space_group_name_H-M   'P 1'
#
loop_
_entity.id
_entity.type
_entity.pdbx_description
1 polymer ?
#
loop_
_entity_poly.entity_id
_entity_poly.type
_entity_poly.pdbx_seq_one_letter_code
_entity_poly.pdbx_strand_id
1 'polypeptide(L)'
;MTEAIEPAAGTELGGTTDLIVPIRLHALVSNDMVNSAGGPFSRWRTDYELMLAEGTPPEPPAGQGAEEQVPFGVRLQWQFPEALATGHYDEKTEVTTFPLVPNRWLIVRYFDPRGQQTRADQNTVHAKGWLVHSDYLESDYPDRDDLAELKVPRFRDPESAQTTFLSLVTDVTDEPWTDPGRREPFLTAVGPGLPAFAAYEPYHEGVFSFHDDLEDLKDGTIDTYPPDNRLSYLAVGWYSEQPADILARALTVPGLLPPDRTDPEAVLEALGWALPGTVPDALRNTLYAGTALGITWKQRDYQPPSDKPDPVNDPLKVAVGHSVGDAAAALATLQTRSAEAGDLLSALYHGTIDSFDSPGGDHELDEALRSTWFAGHEAGYAWRLVERRGDGFGDDAEGSAAARRAARATDPQWLVRLGAQQAAYDTELPKLRSLQWRTWTLWFLRNRATREGAHAPGFDAAADAQLDPAASPDGKPSIAKLTKAQYEKVAALAQGLPRGDTPEELEAAIADFVARPDVDVPEGMALQREMSENYYTPADPVVVIEGANITEPLARDEPLPVRLAGDLLRSLKIGSSFEEVPTNPPAPRLDGFPPLVASLLAEFALLDKAAWTPAAAPGPTALHNAIAHPDLNITGSLAQYTAFWKQPWLPMYLQWDVRYVPTPFRTEGTEHWEFDGNAYTWKGTGSTAQDASSSLRRIFRGRSFLAPTVRYAVERQLDRYLQTYPDAEAMGVRQLREDASDLDMLSQTLDGFHDWLLTRSGVARPLRSRIPVPSALEPLLGDAASWPAPSGHSGTGPPDDTFQPVRAGQFFFYDLRIIDRFGRVVDLTNGAQNNYERFSPIRALSVLPDARKPLYPDPIGARRFIQLPPRLLQPARVRLAAAPALDGTVSSSPAAPTARDAGTPATPVAGWLLANRLDETLMVYASDGSPLGEMRGLNTTREIAWNPLPHSPFPDPASPGFTAAYPRLAGFIAGLRGQTSPHLAFAALLETIDGALDGIVDPSAQDDAVPSRLIGSPVALVAADLAIDLQGLPLTDPGWSTAPIPPSDGVVAGTASVDTASSQDYPGRDGYRWPVRLGSAERLTDGLIGYFASASGPDGAVSYTTLFTEQPTDAHSYLQPVGTGSGLALPGTLPGEAAVTHHLTVLMDPHAAVHATTDILPVARLALDADFVHASLARIRASFRLHPLLAVARPPTSEDEAAFARGPGPGSGLEEDSIVMPHPAAWHGDWTWAEPRDRGEDVPEWLEFPIAMADTYAYPGEPVAEARAGYLQLKPRD
;
A
#
# COMPACT_ATOMS: atom_id res chain seq x y z
N MET A 1 14.74 -42.47 57.43
CA MET A 1 14.54 -41.44 58.47
C MET A 1 14.00 -40.24 57.72
N THR A 2 12.76 -40.24 57.22
CA THR A 2 11.47 -40.32 57.93
C THR A 2 11.40 -39.39 59.12
N GLU A 3 10.94 -38.16 58.86
CA GLU A 3 9.96 -37.52 59.74
C GLU A 3 9.02 -36.67 58.87
N ALA A 4 7.76 -37.08 58.88
CA ALA A 4 6.64 -36.42 58.24
C ALA A 4 6.15 -35.29 59.16
N ILE A 5 5.90 -34.12 58.59
CA ILE A 5 5.14 -33.05 59.24
C ILE A 5 3.77 -33.02 58.55
N GLU A 6 2.73 -33.47 59.25
CA GLU A 6 1.34 -33.21 58.87
C GLU A 6 1.05 -31.69 58.92
N PRO A 7 0.37 -31.10 57.93
CA PRO A 7 -0.09 -29.73 58.05
C PRO A 7 -1.39 -29.66 58.87
N ALA A 8 -1.40 -28.73 59.82
CA ALA A 8 -2.57 -28.38 60.60
C ALA A 8 -3.68 -27.80 59.71
N ALA A 9 -4.92 -28.19 60.02
CA ALA A 9 -6.13 -27.67 59.41
C ALA A 9 -6.35 -26.19 59.76
N GLY A 10 -6.75 -25.41 58.75
CA GLY A 10 -7.43 -24.13 58.92
C GLY A 10 -6.55 -22.88 58.97
N THR A 11 -6.01 -22.48 57.81
CA THR A 11 -5.74 -21.07 57.51
C THR A 11 -5.87 -20.89 55.99
N GLU A 12 -6.83 -20.08 55.54
CA GLU A 12 -6.97 -19.66 54.14
C GLU A 12 -5.68 -18.96 53.70
N LEU A 13 -4.91 -19.63 52.84
CA LEU A 13 -3.90 -19.04 51.99
C LEU A 13 -4.62 -18.50 50.75
N GLY A 14 -4.44 -17.22 50.41
CA GLY A 14 -4.98 -16.60 49.20
C GLY A 14 -4.77 -17.49 47.99
N GLY A 15 -5.88 -17.99 47.44
CA GLY A 15 -5.94 -19.22 46.67
C GLY A 15 -5.55 -19.04 45.20
N THR A 16 -4.45 -19.65 44.81
CA THR A 16 -4.12 -19.91 43.41
C THR A 16 -5.30 -20.59 42.68
N THR A 17 -5.72 -20.09 41.52
CA THR A 17 -6.90 -20.58 40.79
C THR A 17 -6.59 -20.84 39.31
N ASP A 18 -7.29 -21.81 38.69
CA ASP A 18 -7.22 -22.11 37.25
C ASP A 18 -8.18 -21.20 36.45
N LEU A 19 -7.76 -20.84 35.24
CA LEU A 19 -8.50 -19.97 34.33
C LEU A 19 -9.20 -20.77 33.23
N ILE A 20 -10.46 -20.46 32.96
CA ILE A 20 -11.26 -21.09 31.89
C ILE A 20 -11.37 -20.12 30.73
N VAL A 21 -10.77 -20.49 29.60
CA VAL A 21 -10.74 -19.70 28.38
C VAL A 21 -11.75 -20.28 27.39
N PRO A 22 -12.77 -19.51 26.96
CA PRO A 22 -13.74 -20.03 26.02
C PRO A 22 -13.15 -20.13 24.61
N ILE A 23 -13.51 -21.21 23.91
CA ILE A 23 -13.16 -21.42 22.49
C ILE A 23 -14.43 -21.65 21.68
N ARG A 24 -14.42 -21.31 20.39
CA ARG A 24 -15.50 -21.68 19.48
C ARG A 24 -15.30 -23.13 19.04
N LEU A 25 -16.30 -23.98 19.29
CA LEU A 25 -16.33 -25.36 18.80
C LEU A 25 -17.27 -25.43 17.60
N HIS A 26 -16.69 -25.46 16.41
CA HIS A 26 -17.42 -25.60 15.16
C HIS A 26 -17.71 -27.08 14.89
N ALA A 27 -18.95 -27.41 14.51
CA ALA A 27 -19.34 -28.78 14.20
C ALA A 27 -20.00 -28.85 12.82
N LEU A 28 -19.34 -29.51 11.87
CA LEU A 28 -19.87 -29.78 10.53
C LEU A 28 -20.55 -31.16 10.52
N VAL A 29 -21.86 -31.18 10.31
CA VAL A 29 -22.59 -32.42 10.01
C VAL A 29 -22.41 -32.77 8.53
N SER A 30 -21.90 -33.96 8.24
CA SER A 30 -21.76 -34.52 6.89
C SER A 30 -22.74 -35.68 6.72
N ASN A 31 -23.78 -35.47 5.91
CA ASN A 31 -24.81 -36.47 5.60
C ASN A 31 -25.14 -36.47 4.09
N ASP A 32 -26.13 -37.25 3.66
CA ASP A 32 -26.47 -37.39 2.23
C ASP A 32 -26.85 -36.03 1.63
N MET A 33 -27.67 -35.22 2.33
CA MET A 33 -28.13 -33.92 1.83
C MET A 33 -27.02 -32.87 1.81
N VAL A 34 -26.12 -32.85 2.80
CA VAL A 34 -24.98 -31.92 2.82
C VAL A 34 -23.98 -32.24 1.71
N ASN A 35 -23.70 -33.51 1.42
CA ASN A 35 -22.79 -33.92 0.34
C ASN A 35 -23.40 -33.81 -1.06
N SER A 36 -24.74 -33.82 -1.20
CA SER A 36 -25.41 -33.74 -2.50
C SER A 36 -26.02 -32.36 -2.76
N ALA A 37 -27.03 -31.97 -1.99
CA ALA A 37 -27.75 -30.70 -2.13
C ALA A 37 -26.99 -29.51 -1.51
N GLY A 38 -26.11 -29.76 -0.54
CA GLY A 38 -25.28 -28.74 0.10
C GLY A 38 -24.16 -28.18 -0.77
N GLY A 39 -23.99 -28.68 -1.99
CA GLY A 39 -22.94 -28.27 -2.94
C GLY A 39 -21.62 -29.03 -2.75
N PRO A 40 -20.65 -28.84 -3.67
CA PRO A 40 -19.40 -29.59 -3.64
C PRO A 40 -18.51 -29.18 -2.45
N PHE A 41 -17.65 -30.11 -2.07
CA PHE A 41 -16.46 -29.81 -1.27
C PHE A 41 -15.24 -29.61 -2.19
N SER A 42 -14.26 -28.86 -1.71
CA SER A 42 -12.94 -28.76 -2.31
C SER A 42 -11.93 -28.77 -1.17
N ARG A 43 -11.54 -29.98 -0.76
CA ARG A 43 -10.61 -30.21 0.34
C ARG A 43 -9.29 -30.74 -0.20
N TRP A 44 -8.17 -30.20 0.23
CA TRP A 44 -6.85 -30.69 -0.18
C TRP A 44 -5.96 -30.90 1.04
N ARG A 45 -4.96 -31.76 0.86
CA ARG A 45 -3.98 -32.12 1.90
C ARG A 45 -2.60 -31.64 1.47
N THR A 46 -1.76 -31.38 2.45
CA THR A 46 -0.37 -31.01 2.24
C THR A 46 0.47 -32.23 1.91
N ASP A 47 1.36 -32.11 0.94
CA ASP A 47 2.30 -33.16 0.54
C ASP A 47 3.74 -32.75 0.88
N TYR A 48 4.11 -32.96 2.15
CA TYR A 48 5.47 -32.69 2.61
C TYR A 48 6.51 -33.65 2.03
N GLU A 49 6.11 -34.84 1.58
CA GLU A 49 7.03 -35.78 0.95
C GLU A 49 7.45 -35.26 -0.42
N LEU A 50 6.48 -34.84 -1.23
CA LEU A 50 6.72 -34.20 -2.52
C LEU A 50 7.49 -32.89 -2.36
N MET A 51 7.15 -32.07 -1.36
CA MET A 51 7.92 -30.85 -1.03
C MET A 51 9.39 -31.19 -0.77
N LEU A 52 9.67 -32.19 0.08
CA LEU A 52 11.04 -32.59 0.41
C LEU A 52 11.76 -33.30 -0.76
N ALA A 53 11.03 -34.03 -1.61
CA ALA A 53 11.60 -34.78 -2.72
C ALA A 53 11.85 -33.92 -3.97
N GLU A 54 10.93 -33.01 -4.30
CA GLU A 54 10.92 -32.24 -5.54
C GLU A 54 11.14 -30.73 -5.35
N GLY A 55 11.15 -30.23 -4.10
CA GLY A 55 11.28 -28.80 -3.82
C GLY A 55 10.07 -28.00 -4.31
N THR A 56 8.87 -28.55 -4.19
CA THR A 56 7.59 -27.90 -4.51
C THR A 56 6.91 -27.37 -3.25
N PRO A 57 5.99 -26.39 -3.33
CA PRO A 57 5.17 -26.02 -2.17
C PRO A 57 4.42 -27.24 -1.63
N PRO A 58 4.25 -27.36 -0.30
CA PRO A 58 3.52 -28.48 0.29
C PRO A 58 2.03 -28.45 -0.05
N GLU A 59 1.46 -27.29 -0.38
CA GLU A 59 0.09 -27.18 -0.84
C GLU A 59 -0.01 -27.48 -2.34
N PRO A 60 -1.00 -28.28 -2.78
CA PRO A 60 -1.21 -28.53 -4.20
C PRO A 60 -1.67 -27.25 -4.92
N PRO A 61 -1.38 -27.13 -6.24
CA PRO A 61 -1.85 -26.00 -7.04
C PRO A 61 -3.37 -25.81 -6.96
N ALA A 62 -3.82 -24.56 -7.02
CA ALA A 62 -5.25 -24.23 -7.02
C ALA A 62 -6.03 -25.03 -8.08
N GLY A 63 -7.19 -25.57 -7.67
CA GLY A 63 -8.04 -26.43 -8.50
C GLY A 63 -7.54 -27.86 -8.72
N GLN A 64 -6.45 -28.30 -8.07
CA GLN A 64 -5.96 -29.68 -8.13
C GLN A 64 -6.01 -30.36 -6.75
N GLY A 65 -6.12 -31.70 -6.75
CA GLY A 65 -6.02 -32.50 -5.53
C GLY A 65 -7.19 -32.34 -4.55
N ALA A 66 -8.33 -31.85 -5.03
CA ALA A 66 -9.51 -31.61 -4.20
C ALA A 66 -10.36 -32.88 -4.03
N GLU A 67 -10.64 -33.26 -2.78
CA GLU A 67 -11.68 -34.21 -2.41
C GLU A 67 -13.05 -33.52 -2.51
N GLU A 68 -13.95 -34.07 -3.33
CA GLU A 68 -15.28 -33.48 -3.61
C GLU A 68 -16.39 -33.96 -2.66
N GLN A 69 -16.12 -35.00 -1.86
CA GLN A 69 -17.04 -35.56 -0.88
C GLN A 69 -16.33 -35.79 0.44
N VAL A 70 -17.08 -35.65 1.54
CA VAL A 70 -16.56 -35.85 2.90
C VAL A 70 -17.24 -37.07 3.52
N PRO A 71 -16.51 -37.93 4.26
CA PRO A 71 -17.10 -39.04 5.00
C PRO A 71 -18.27 -38.57 5.90
N PHE A 72 -19.25 -39.46 6.11
CA PHE A 72 -20.39 -39.17 6.97
C PHE A 72 -19.99 -39.03 8.44
N GLY A 73 -20.80 -38.30 9.20
CA GLY A 73 -20.62 -38.09 10.63
C GLY A 73 -20.53 -36.62 11.01
N VAL A 74 -19.90 -36.33 12.14
CA VAL A 74 -19.73 -34.97 12.67
C VAL A 74 -18.24 -34.64 12.77
N ARG A 75 -17.82 -33.57 12.08
CA ARG A 75 -16.45 -33.04 12.19
C ARG A 75 -16.44 -31.85 13.12
N LEU A 76 -15.68 -31.96 14.20
CA LEU A 76 -15.46 -30.91 15.16
C LEU A 76 -14.15 -30.19 14.85
N GLN A 77 -14.13 -28.87 14.93
CA GLN A 77 -12.94 -28.05 14.86
C GLN A 77 -13.03 -27.00 15.97
N TRP A 78 -12.00 -26.89 16.81
CA TRP A 78 -11.94 -25.82 17.81
C TRP A 78 -11.05 -24.67 17.33
N GLN A 79 -11.57 -23.46 17.43
CA GLN A 79 -10.87 -22.23 17.09
C GLN A 79 -10.23 -21.62 18.33
N PHE A 80 -8.92 -21.38 18.26
CA PHE A 80 -8.17 -20.76 19.34
C PHE A 80 -8.51 -19.28 19.55
N PRO A 81 -8.37 -18.78 20.78
CA PRO A 81 -8.31 -17.33 21.03
C PRO A 81 -7.19 -16.67 20.22
N GLU A 82 -7.39 -15.42 19.82
CA GLU A 82 -6.41 -14.64 19.03
C GLU A 82 -5.02 -14.64 19.69
N ALA A 83 -4.96 -14.53 21.03
CA ALA A 83 -3.71 -14.58 21.80
C ALA A 83 -2.81 -15.81 21.51
N LEU A 84 -3.39 -16.96 21.13
CA LEU A 84 -2.64 -18.16 20.78
C LEU A 84 -2.31 -18.27 19.28
N ALA A 85 -3.00 -17.47 18.45
CA ALA A 85 -2.83 -17.44 17.00
C ALA A 85 -2.00 -16.24 16.51
N THR A 86 -1.66 -15.29 17.39
CA THR A 86 -0.85 -14.12 17.07
C THR A 86 0.64 -14.39 17.27
N GLY A 87 1.45 -14.13 16.23
CA GLY A 87 2.90 -14.23 16.28
C GLY A 87 3.55 -12.94 16.80
N HIS A 88 4.62 -13.07 17.58
CA HIS A 88 5.42 -11.96 18.08
C HIS A 88 6.72 -11.88 17.26
N TYR A 89 6.91 -10.77 16.55
CA TYR A 89 8.13 -10.50 15.81
C TYR A 89 9.16 -9.85 16.73
N ASP A 90 10.33 -10.47 16.85
CA ASP A 90 11.48 -9.88 17.53
C ASP A 90 12.36 -9.16 16.51
N GLU A 91 12.35 -7.83 16.53
CA GLU A 91 13.11 -6.97 15.62
C GLU A 91 14.62 -7.24 15.65
N LYS A 92 15.18 -7.74 16.78
CA LYS A 92 16.62 -7.98 16.90
C LYS A 92 17.07 -9.30 16.30
N THR A 93 16.21 -10.31 16.38
CA THR A 93 16.51 -11.65 15.84
C THR A 93 15.88 -11.88 14.47
N GLU A 94 14.98 -10.98 14.05
CA GLU A 94 14.14 -11.08 12.86
C GLU A 94 13.29 -12.36 12.82
N VAL A 95 13.00 -12.94 13.99
CA VAL A 95 12.24 -14.17 14.13
C VAL A 95 10.84 -13.88 14.65
N THR A 96 9.83 -14.33 13.90
CA THR A 96 8.45 -14.39 14.39
C THR A 96 8.24 -15.67 15.20
N THR A 97 7.91 -15.53 16.48
CA THR A 97 7.61 -16.65 17.38
C THR A 97 6.11 -16.72 17.66
N PHE A 98 5.53 -17.91 17.56
CA PHE A 98 4.12 -18.14 17.92
C PHE A 98 4.03 -18.83 19.29
N PRO A 99 3.02 -18.49 20.10
CA PRO A 99 2.80 -19.19 21.36
C PRO A 99 2.48 -20.67 21.17
N LEU A 100 2.83 -21.47 22.19
CA LEU A 100 2.44 -22.87 22.25
C LEU A 100 0.93 -22.98 22.48
N VAL A 101 0.30 -23.95 21.84
CA VAL A 101 -1.13 -24.23 21.97
C VAL A 101 -1.38 -25.46 22.86
N PRO A 102 -2.58 -25.62 23.44
CA PRO A 102 -2.89 -26.80 24.24
C PRO A 102 -2.77 -28.08 23.42
N ASN A 103 -2.16 -29.10 24.02
CA ASN A 103 -1.73 -30.33 23.35
C ASN A 103 -2.45 -31.59 23.85
N ARG A 104 -3.38 -31.44 24.80
CA ARG A 104 -4.30 -32.49 25.25
C ARG A 104 -5.73 -31.99 25.13
N TRP A 105 -6.59 -32.76 24.48
CA TRP A 105 -7.99 -32.40 24.27
C TRP A 105 -8.91 -33.56 24.61
N LEU A 106 -9.82 -33.36 25.57
CA LEU A 106 -10.93 -34.26 25.84
C LEU A 106 -12.13 -33.84 24.99
N ILE A 107 -12.63 -34.76 24.17
CA ILE A 107 -13.86 -34.62 23.41
C ILE A 107 -14.92 -35.52 24.04
N VAL A 108 -16.08 -34.96 24.41
CA VAL A 108 -17.21 -35.71 24.96
C VAL A 108 -18.44 -35.51 24.09
N ARG A 109 -19.07 -36.61 23.68
CA ARG A 109 -20.33 -36.63 22.95
C ARG A 109 -21.46 -37.09 23.85
N TYR A 110 -22.55 -36.34 23.88
CA TYR A 110 -23.83 -36.74 24.43
C TYR A 110 -24.74 -37.25 23.32
N PHE A 111 -25.42 -38.38 23.57
CA PHE A 111 -26.29 -39.04 22.58
C PHE A 111 -27.40 -39.85 23.23
N ASP A 112 -28.45 -40.13 22.46
CA ASP A 112 -29.57 -41.00 22.88
C ASP A 112 -29.20 -42.50 22.74
N PRO A 113 -29.40 -43.33 23.78
CA PRO A 113 -29.09 -44.75 23.74
C PRO A 113 -30.09 -45.55 22.89
N ARG A 114 -29.62 -46.69 22.36
CA ARG A 114 -30.40 -47.59 21.49
C ARG A 114 -31.70 -48.07 22.14
N GLY A 115 -32.79 -48.06 21.36
CA GLY A 115 -34.01 -48.83 21.63
C GLY A 115 -34.98 -48.27 22.68
N GLN A 116 -34.78 -47.06 23.21
CA GLN A 116 -35.76 -46.40 24.06
C GLN A 116 -36.46 -45.27 23.29
N GLN A 117 -37.75 -45.46 22.95
CA GLN A 117 -38.63 -44.30 22.80
C GLN A 117 -38.74 -43.64 24.17
N THR A 118 -38.05 -42.52 24.34
CA THR A 118 -38.12 -41.69 25.54
C THR A 118 -39.58 -41.30 25.78
N ARG A 119 -40.11 -41.65 26.96
CA ARG A 119 -41.27 -40.93 27.52
C ARG A 119 -40.81 -39.47 27.69
N ALA A 120 -41.69 -38.53 27.38
CA ALA A 120 -41.41 -37.08 27.34
C ALA A 120 -40.79 -36.47 28.61
N ASP A 121 -40.68 -37.23 29.71
CA ASP A 121 -40.31 -36.75 31.04
C ASP A 121 -38.99 -37.34 31.59
N GLN A 122 -38.27 -38.21 30.86
CA GLN A 122 -36.96 -38.75 31.28
C GLN A 122 -35.98 -38.82 30.10
N ASN A 123 -35.01 -37.90 30.06
CA ASN A 123 -33.95 -37.85 29.05
C ASN A 123 -32.76 -38.70 29.54
N THR A 124 -32.70 -39.99 29.20
CA THR A 124 -31.56 -40.87 29.53
C THR A 124 -30.44 -40.64 28.51
N VAL A 125 -29.61 -39.61 28.70
CA VAL A 125 -28.47 -39.28 27.83
C VAL A 125 -27.23 -40.08 28.24
N HIS A 126 -26.49 -40.62 27.26
CA HIS A 126 -25.20 -41.30 27.48
C HIS A 126 -24.03 -40.41 27.01
N ALA A 127 -22.86 -40.60 27.63
CA ALA A 127 -21.62 -39.92 27.26
C ALA A 127 -20.62 -40.89 26.63
N LYS A 128 -19.94 -40.46 25.57
CA LYS A 128 -18.77 -41.11 25.00
C LYS A 128 -17.59 -40.13 25.00
N GLY A 129 -16.39 -40.60 25.32
CA GLY A 129 -15.22 -39.73 25.48
C GLY A 129 -14.02 -40.17 24.65
N TRP A 130 -13.32 -39.21 24.05
CA TRP A 130 -12.05 -39.42 23.36
C TRP A 130 -11.02 -38.40 23.84
N LEU A 131 -9.77 -38.83 23.91
CA LEU A 131 -8.64 -37.93 24.08
C LEU A 131 -7.88 -37.78 22.77
N VAL A 132 -7.70 -36.54 22.33
CA VAL A 132 -6.80 -36.17 21.24
C VAL A 132 -5.47 -35.69 21.84
N HIS A 133 -4.39 -36.37 21.47
CA HIS A 133 -3.01 -36.04 21.83
C HIS A 133 -2.37 -35.29 20.66
N SER A 134 -2.55 -33.97 20.59
CA SER A 134 -2.26 -33.17 19.39
C SER A 134 -0.78 -33.10 18.98
N ASP A 135 0.16 -33.23 19.91
CA ASP A 135 1.60 -33.18 19.66
C ASP A 135 2.29 -34.56 19.68
N TYR A 136 1.52 -35.64 19.52
CA TYR A 136 2.07 -36.99 19.42
C TYR A 136 2.88 -37.16 18.13
N LEU A 137 4.12 -37.64 18.22
CA LEU A 137 4.94 -38.02 17.06
C LEU A 137 5.17 -39.53 17.07
N GLU A 138 4.81 -40.22 15.97
CA GLU A 138 5.00 -41.67 15.85
C GLU A 138 6.47 -42.09 16.03
N SER A 139 7.42 -41.27 15.53
CA SER A 139 8.86 -41.50 15.63
C SER A 139 9.37 -41.68 17.06
N ASP A 140 8.66 -41.13 18.05
CA ASP A 140 9.04 -41.16 19.45
C ASP A 140 8.60 -42.48 20.15
N TYR A 141 7.80 -43.29 19.45
CA TYR A 141 7.24 -44.56 19.96
C TYR A 141 7.42 -45.71 18.96
N PRO A 142 8.67 -46.04 18.56
CA PRO A 142 8.95 -47.02 17.49
C PRO A 142 8.56 -48.47 17.83
N ASP A 143 8.31 -48.79 19.11
CA ASP A 143 7.98 -50.13 19.60
C ASP A 143 6.45 -50.41 19.68
N ARG A 144 5.61 -49.47 19.22
CA ARG A 144 4.15 -49.60 19.22
C ARG A 144 3.62 -50.01 17.84
N ASP A 145 3.42 -51.32 17.64
CA ASP A 145 2.86 -51.91 16.41
C ASP A 145 1.32 -51.76 16.26
N ASP A 146 0.62 -51.28 17.29
CA ASP A 146 -0.84 -51.06 17.31
C ASP A 146 -1.29 -49.79 16.55
N LEU A 147 -0.33 -49.04 16.00
CA LEU A 147 -0.52 -47.70 15.42
C LEU A 147 -0.74 -47.68 13.90
N ALA A 148 -0.87 -48.83 13.24
CA ALA A 148 -1.05 -48.94 11.79
C ALA A 148 -2.35 -48.28 11.25
N GLU A 149 -3.24 -47.82 12.12
CA GLU A 149 -4.50 -47.12 11.78
C GLU A 149 -4.48 -45.61 12.09
N LEU A 150 -3.29 -44.99 12.21
CA LEU A 150 -3.15 -43.53 12.36
C LEU A 150 -3.66 -42.79 11.10
N LYS A 151 -4.89 -42.26 11.18
CA LYS A 151 -5.53 -41.40 10.15
C LYS A 151 -5.23 -39.92 10.41
N VAL A 152 -3.99 -39.50 10.28
CA VAL A 152 -3.53 -38.15 10.70
C VAL A 152 -2.52 -37.57 9.69
N PRO A 153 -2.35 -36.23 9.60
CA PRO A 153 -1.49 -35.62 8.60
C PRO A 153 -0.03 -36.01 8.84
N ARG A 154 0.69 -36.31 7.74
CA ARG A 154 2.14 -36.41 7.77
C ARG A 154 2.70 -35.01 8.01
N PHE A 155 3.54 -34.88 9.02
CA PHE A 155 4.21 -33.66 9.46
C PHE A 155 5.67 -33.72 9.04
N ARG A 156 6.26 -32.59 8.66
CA ARG A 156 7.73 -32.48 8.56
C ARG A 156 8.28 -32.31 9.97
N ASP A 157 9.08 -33.26 10.40
CA ASP A 157 9.81 -33.13 11.66
C ASP A 157 10.76 -31.89 11.58
N PRO A 158 10.72 -30.95 12.55
CA PRO A 158 11.59 -29.78 12.55
C PRO A 158 13.06 -30.17 12.75
N GLU A 159 13.32 -31.29 13.44
CA GLU A 159 14.65 -31.75 13.82
C GLU A 159 15.21 -32.82 12.87
N SER A 160 14.36 -33.41 12.01
CA SER A 160 14.78 -34.39 11.00
C SER A 160 14.31 -34.06 9.59
N ALA A 161 15.07 -34.46 8.56
CA ALA A 161 14.70 -34.24 7.16
C ALA A 161 13.64 -35.26 6.64
N GLN A 162 12.78 -35.76 7.53
CA GLN A 162 11.79 -36.80 7.27
C GLN A 162 10.37 -36.36 7.65
N THR A 163 9.39 -37.09 7.12
CA THR A 163 7.99 -36.94 7.48
C THR A 163 7.62 -37.96 8.57
N THR A 164 6.80 -37.56 9.53
CA THR A 164 6.27 -38.44 10.60
C THR A 164 4.78 -38.16 10.83
N PHE A 165 4.03 -39.05 11.47
CA PHE A 165 2.63 -38.81 11.78
C PHE A 165 2.48 -37.96 13.05
N LEU A 166 1.57 -36.98 12.98
CA LEU A 166 1.24 -36.06 14.06
C LEU A 166 -0.15 -36.38 14.63
N SER A 167 -0.23 -36.55 15.95
CA SER A 167 -1.42 -36.87 16.75
C SER A 167 -1.80 -38.35 16.94
N LEU A 168 -2.44 -38.62 18.07
CA LEU A 168 -3.06 -39.89 18.44
C LEU A 168 -4.41 -39.62 19.11
N VAL A 169 -5.45 -40.35 18.68
CA VAL A 169 -6.78 -40.30 19.31
C VAL A 169 -7.03 -41.60 20.07
N THR A 170 -7.43 -41.50 21.33
CA THR A 170 -7.68 -42.65 22.23
C THR A 170 -9.10 -42.60 22.77
N ASP A 171 -9.84 -43.72 22.72
CA ASP A 171 -11.13 -43.84 23.40
C ASP A 171 -10.89 -43.92 24.92
N VAL A 172 -11.55 -43.05 25.67
CA VAL A 172 -11.40 -42.94 27.15
C VAL A 172 -12.75 -43.12 27.85
N THR A 173 -13.71 -43.74 27.18
CA THR A 173 -15.09 -43.86 27.68
C THR A 173 -15.13 -44.70 28.97
N ASP A 174 -14.55 -45.90 28.94
CA ASP A 174 -14.62 -46.86 30.04
C ASP A 174 -13.28 -47.13 30.73
N GLU A 175 -12.16 -46.74 30.09
CA GLU A 175 -10.80 -46.98 30.57
C GLU A 175 -10.14 -45.71 31.16
N PRO A 176 -9.34 -45.82 32.22
CA PRO A 176 -8.61 -44.69 32.77
C PRO A 176 -7.51 -44.23 31.79
N TRP A 177 -7.31 -42.93 31.67
CA TRP A 177 -6.24 -42.38 30.85
C TRP A 177 -5.00 -42.03 31.70
N THR A 178 -3.81 -42.14 31.11
CA THR A 178 -2.56 -41.70 31.72
C THR A 178 -1.70 -41.03 30.66
N ASP A 179 -1.18 -39.85 30.96
CA ASP A 179 -0.32 -39.12 30.03
C ASP A 179 0.97 -39.92 29.76
N PRO A 180 1.29 -40.22 28.49
CA PRO A 180 2.49 -40.98 28.14
C PRO A 180 3.81 -40.22 28.38
N GLY A 181 3.75 -38.91 28.71
CA GLY A 181 4.84 -38.08 29.26
C GLY A 181 6.21 -38.30 28.66
N ARG A 182 6.58 -37.58 27.58
CA ARG A 182 7.86 -37.84 26.88
C ARG A 182 8.52 -36.71 26.08
N ARG A 183 7.98 -35.50 25.96
CA ARG A 183 8.66 -34.40 25.25
C ARG A 183 8.19 -33.02 25.70
N GLU A 184 9.08 -32.03 25.59
CA GLU A 184 8.76 -30.61 25.68
C GLU A 184 7.73 -30.23 24.57
N PRO A 185 6.62 -29.55 24.90
CA PRO A 185 5.62 -29.16 23.92
C PRO A 185 6.20 -28.24 22.85
N PHE A 186 5.89 -28.50 21.57
CA PHE A 186 6.42 -27.73 20.42
C PHE A 186 5.34 -27.16 19.50
N LEU A 187 4.08 -27.56 19.67
CA LEU A 187 3.01 -27.26 18.72
C LEU A 187 2.52 -25.82 18.89
N THR A 188 2.35 -25.11 17.76
CA THR A 188 1.83 -23.74 17.67
C THR A 188 0.66 -23.68 16.70
N ALA A 189 -0.06 -22.55 16.62
CA ALA A 189 -1.18 -22.35 15.70
C ALA A 189 -0.80 -22.47 14.21
N VAL A 190 0.48 -22.27 13.86
CA VAL A 190 1.00 -22.39 12.48
C VAL A 190 1.63 -23.76 12.19
N GLY A 191 1.64 -24.68 13.17
CA GLY A 191 2.16 -26.04 13.02
C GLY A 191 3.55 -26.09 12.36
N PRO A 192 3.74 -26.81 11.24
CA PRO A 192 5.02 -26.91 10.51
C PRO A 192 5.37 -25.67 9.66
N GLY A 193 4.85 -24.49 10.00
CA GLY A 193 5.06 -23.26 9.24
C GLY A 193 4.03 -23.03 8.12
N LEU A 194 2.81 -23.53 8.30
CA LEU A 194 1.68 -23.20 7.44
C LEU A 194 0.77 -22.18 8.13
N PRO A 195 0.61 -20.95 7.59
CA PRO A 195 -0.24 -19.93 8.20
C PRO A 195 -1.69 -20.39 8.44
N ALA A 196 -2.25 -21.20 7.54
CA ALA A 196 -3.60 -21.73 7.67
C ALA A 196 -3.71 -22.99 8.54
N PHE A 197 -2.63 -23.45 9.19
CA PHE A 197 -2.59 -24.76 9.84
C PHE A 197 -3.76 -24.95 10.81
N ALA A 198 -3.97 -24.08 11.81
CA ALA A 198 -5.10 -24.19 12.73
C ALA A 198 -6.45 -23.71 12.14
N ALA A 199 -6.44 -23.04 10.99
CA ALA A 199 -7.63 -22.47 10.37
C ALA A 199 -8.34 -23.48 9.44
N TYR A 200 -7.59 -24.16 8.57
CA TYR A 200 -8.16 -25.06 7.57
C TYR A 200 -8.21 -26.50 8.08
N GLU A 201 -9.40 -27.03 8.38
CA GLU A 201 -9.59 -28.35 9.01
C GLU A 201 -8.84 -29.50 8.32
N PRO A 202 -8.75 -29.58 6.98
CA PRO A 202 -7.97 -30.62 6.30
C PRO A 202 -6.47 -30.68 6.67
N TYR A 203 -5.87 -29.61 7.19
CA TYR A 203 -4.44 -29.56 7.54
C TYR A 203 -4.11 -30.16 8.89
N HIS A 204 -5.11 -30.28 9.78
CA HIS A 204 -4.91 -30.66 11.17
C HIS A 204 -5.94 -31.71 11.63
N GLU A 205 -6.38 -32.58 10.70
CA GLU A 205 -7.28 -33.70 11.00
C GLU A 205 -6.73 -34.51 12.18
N GLY A 206 -7.49 -34.60 13.26
CA GLY A 206 -7.05 -35.30 14.47
C GLY A 206 -6.08 -34.51 15.35
N VAL A 207 -5.73 -33.27 15.04
CA VAL A 207 -4.80 -32.43 15.84
C VAL A 207 -5.58 -31.31 16.55
N PHE A 208 -6.24 -30.44 15.78
CA PHE A 208 -7.17 -29.40 16.29
C PHE A 208 -8.62 -29.64 15.83
N SER A 209 -8.87 -30.83 15.33
CA SER A 209 -10.15 -31.29 14.87
C SER A 209 -10.34 -32.77 15.19
N PHE A 210 -11.59 -33.21 15.20
CA PHE A 210 -11.96 -34.59 15.48
C PHE A 210 -13.13 -34.99 14.58
N HIS A 211 -13.04 -36.15 13.93
CA HIS A 211 -14.13 -36.72 13.13
C HIS A 211 -14.79 -37.86 13.91
N ASP A 212 -16.04 -37.64 14.33
CA ASP A 212 -16.92 -38.67 14.86
C ASP A 212 -17.68 -39.34 13.71
N ASP A 213 -17.33 -40.59 13.40
CA ASP A 213 -17.96 -41.37 12.33
C ASP A 213 -19.35 -41.94 12.69
N LEU A 214 -19.72 -41.87 13.97
CA LEU A 214 -20.97 -42.42 14.53
C LEU A 214 -21.15 -43.93 14.30
N GLU A 215 -20.10 -44.65 13.92
CA GLU A 215 -20.16 -46.09 13.63
C GLU A 215 -20.52 -46.90 14.88
N ASP A 216 -20.16 -46.39 16.05
CA ASP A 216 -20.46 -47.01 17.34
C ASP A 216 -21.96 -46.99 17.71
N LEU A 217 -22.75 -46.17 17.03
CA LEU A 217 -24.21 -46.12 17.18
C LEU A 217 -24.92 -47.18 16.33
N LYS A 218 -24.23 -47.80 15.36
CA LYS A 218 -24.83 -48.84 14.50
C LYS A 218 -25.12 -50.11 15.29
N ASP A 219 -26.26 -50.73 14.98
CA ASP A 219 -26.42 -52.16 15.21
C ASP A 219 -25.81 -52.90 14.01
N GLY A 220 -24.54 -53.32 14.13
CA GLY A 220 -23.76 -53.99 13.07
C GLY A 220 -24.37 -55.29 12.49
N THR A 221 -25.60 -55.64 12.86
CA THR A 221 -26.39 -56.73 12.30
C THR A 221 -27.63 -56.29 11.51
N ILE A 222 -28.16 -55.07 11.72
CA ILE A 222 -29.44 -54.59 11.15
C ILE A 222 -29.27 -53.25 10.43
N ASP A 223 -28.42 -52.37 10.96
CA ASP A 223 -28.27 -51.01 10.47
C ASP A 223 -27.02 -50.87 9.59
N THR A 224 -27.22 -50.60 8.30
CA THR A 224 -26.13 -50.29 7.37
C THR A 224 -25.48 -48.93 7.69
N TYR A 225 -26.18 -48.06 8.42
CA TYR A 225 -25.81 -46.67 8.68
C TYR A 225 -26.22 -46.24 10.10
N PRO A 226 -25.60 -45.19 10.69
CA PRO A 226 -25.94 -44.75 12.05
C PRO A 226 -27.39 -44.25 12.13
N PRO A 227 -28.17 -44.65 13.15
CA PRO A 227 -29.58 -44.27 13.29
C PRO A 227 -29.74 -42.78 13.61
N ASP A 228 -30.93 -42.22 13.37
CA ASP A 228 -31.31 -40.86 13.78
C ASP A 228 -31.01 -40.65 15.28
N ASN A 229 -30.35 -39.54 15.62
CA ASN A 229 -29.93 -39.27 16.99
C ASN A 229 -29.87 -37.77 17.30
N ARG A 230 -29.84 -37.45 18.60
CA ARG A 230 -29.63 -36.10 19.13
C ARG A 230 -28.23 -36.04 19.73
N LEU A 231 -27.41 -35.12 19.25
CA LEU A 231 -26.00 -35.03 19.61
C LEU A 231 -25.68 -33.66 20.22
N SER A 232 -24.78 -33.66 21.21
CA SER A 232 -24.09 -32.46 21.68
C SER A 232 -22.64 -32.82 21.96
N TYR A 233 -21.72 -31.87 21.77
CA TYR A 233 -20.29 -32.08 22.01
C TYR A 233 -19.69 -31.04 22.95
N LEU A 234 -18.76 -31.48 23.78
CA LEU A 234 -17.89 -30.67 24.62
C LEU A 234 -16.43 -30.96 24.24
N ALA A 235 -15.64 -29.92 24.04
CA ALA A 235 -14.18 -30.00 23.89
C ALA A 235 -13.52 -29.28 25.06
N VAL A 236 -12.59 -29.93 25.74
CA VAL A 236 -11.78 -29.35 26.82
C VAL A 236 -10.29 -29.58 26.56
N GLY A 237 -9.53 -28.50 26.39
CA GLY A 237 -8.09 -28.51 26.13
C GLY A 237 -7.25 -28.04 27.32
N TRP A 238 -6.08 -28.63 27.51
CA TRP A 238 -5.08 -28.18 28.50
C TRP A 238 -3.65 -28.47 28.02
N TYR A 239 -2.68 -27.83 28.66
CA TYR A 239 -1.26 -28.09 28.45
C TYR A 239 -0.79 -29.28 29.29
N SER A 240 0.01 -30.17 28.70
CA SER A 240 0.62 -31.30 29.42
C SER A 240 1.57 -30.86 30.54
N GLU A 241 2.19 -29.68 30.41
CA GLU A 241 3.15 -29.12 31.37
C GLU A 241 2.87 -27.64 31.67
N GLN A 242 3.00 -27.24 32.94
CA GLN A 242 2.73 -25.87 33.37
C GLN A 242 3.64 -24.81 32.70
N PRO A 243 4.96 -25.01 32.51
CA PRO A 243 5.81 -24.01 31.86
C PRO A 243 5.46 -23.72 30.40
N ALA A 244 4.72 -24.63 29.75
CA ALA A 244 4.24 -24.43 28.38
C ALA A 244 2.95 -23.60 28.30
N ASP A 245 2.26 -23.42 29.43
CA ASP A 245 1.03 -22.64 29.52
C ASP A 245 1.30 -21.17 29.16
N ILE A 246 0.36 -20.56 28.41
CA ILE A 246 0.46 -19.18 27.96
C ILE A 246 0.62 -18.16 29.09
N LEU A 247 0.03 -18.41 30.26
CA LEU A 247 0.18 -17.53 31.43
C LEU A 247 1.64 -17.47 31.92
N ALA A 248 2.38 -18.59 31.81
CA ALA A 248 3.79 -18.64 32.15
C ALA A 248 4.68 -18.11 31.01
N ARG A 249 4.33 -18.43 29.77
CA ARG A 249 5.09 -18.04 28.57
C ARG A 249 5.02 -16.54 28.29
N ALA A 250 3.87 -15.90 28.50
CA ALA A 250 3.69 -14.46 28.28
C ALA A 250 4.73 -13.61 29.04
N LEU A 251 5.09 -14.03 30.26
CA LEU A 251 6.11 -13.38 31.09
C LEU A 251 7.53 -13.43 30.50
N THR A 252 7.76 -14.30 29.51
CA THR A 252 9.08 -14.51 28.89
C THR A 252 9.20 -13.88 27.51
N VAL A 253 8.11 -13.35 26.93
CA VAL A 253 8.11 -12.72 25.61
C VAL A 253 8.62 -11.29 25.73
N PRO A 254 9.75 -10.92 25.08
CA PRO A 254 10.26 -9.55 25.13
C PRO A 254 9.23 -8.55 24.60
N GLY A 255 9.02 -7.44 25.31
CA GLY A 255 8.14 -6.35 24.88
C GLY A 255 6.64 -6.61 24.98
N LEU A 256 6.19 -7.82 25.34
CA LEU A 256 4.77 -8.14 25.48
C LEU A 256 4.13 -7.45 26.71
N LEU A 257 4.89 -7.32 27.79
CA LEU A 257 4.44 -6.69 29.04
C LEU A 257 5.21 -5.40 29.30
N PRO A 258 4.59 -4.40 29.96
CA PRO A 258 5.31 -3.25 30.48
C PRO A 258 6.47 -3.68 31.38
N PRO A 259 7.66 -3.03 31.32
CA PRO A 259 8.88 -3.48 32.01
C PRO A 259 8.73 -3.68 33.53
N ASP A 260 7.81 -2.93 34.16
CA ASP A 260 7.61 -2.90 35.60
C ASP A 260 6.41 -3.75 36.07
N ARG A 261 5.74 -4.49 35.18
CA ARG A 261 4.53 -5.26 35.50
C ARG A 261 4.66 -6.74 35.16
N THR A 262 4.41 -7.59 36.16
CA THR A 262 4.33 -9.06 36.04
C THR A 262 3.11 -9.64 36.76
N ASP A 263 2.21 -8.76 37.20
CA ASP A 263 0.97 -9.13 37.86
C ASP A 263 0.00 -9.81 36.87
N PRO A 264 -0.93 -10.68 37.36
CA PRO A 264 -1.86 -11.38 36.48
C PRO A 264 -2.77 -10.46 35.66
N GLU A 265 -3.06 -9.24 36.13
CA GLU A 265 -3.86 -8.26 35.40
C GLU A 265 -3.13 -7.78 34.14
N ALA A 266 -1.83 -7.46 34.24
CA ALA A 266 -1.01 -7.12 33.08
C ALA A 266 -0.94 -8.27 32.06
N VAL A 267 -0.86 -9.51 32.52
CA VAL A 267 -0.85 -10.70 31.64
C VAL A 267 -2.17 -10.84 30.89
N LEU A 268 -3.31 -10.70 31.58
CA LEU A 268 -4.63 -10.78 30.93
C LEU A 268 -4.83 -9.63 29.93
N GLU A 269 -4.43 -8.41 30.28
CA GLU A 269 -4.46 -7.24 29.39
C GLU A 269 -3.64 -7.49 28.11
N ALA A 270 -2.40 -7.97 28.25
CA ALA A 270 -1.54 -8.29 27.11
C ALA A 270 -2.08 -9.42 26.23
N LEU A 271 -2.81 -10.38 26.80
CA LEU A 271 -3.49 -11.45 26.05
C LEU A 271 -4.86 -11.00 25.47
N GLY A 272 -5.30 -9.78 25.75
CA GLY A 272 -6.62 -9.29 25.35
C GLY A 272 -7.77 -10.05 26.01
N TRP A 273 -7.61 -10.47 27.27
CA TRP A 273 -8.59 -11.25 28.03
C TRP A 273 -9.16 -10.44 29.20
N ALA A 274 -10.44 -10.63 29.51
CA ALA A 274 -11.14 -9.92 30.59
C ALA A 274 -11.83 -10.88 31.56
N LEU A 275 -11.72 -10.61 32.86
CA LEU A 275 -12.46 -11.33 33.90
C LEU A 275 -13.73 -10.54 34.29
N PRO A 276 -14.83 -11.22 34.67
CA PRO A 276 -16.07 -10.57 35.12
C PRO A 276 -15.96 -9.93 36.52
N GLY A 277 -14.84 -10.14 37.22
CA GLY A 277 -14.62 -9.68 38.59
C GLY A 277 -13.16 -9.33 38.87
N THR A 278 -12.79 -9.28 40.14
CA THR A 278 -11.41 -8.95 40.55
C THR A 278 -10.44 -10.05 40.16
N VAL A 279 -9.30 -9.66 39.57
CA VAL A 279 -8.23 -10.57 39.21
C VAL A 279 -7.64 -11.21 40.50
N PRO A 280 -7.54 -12.55 40.58
CA PRO A 280 -6.91 -13.22 41.72
C PRO A 280 -5.42 -12.91 41.84
N ASP A 281 -4.86 -13.03 43.05
CA ASP A 281 -3.43 -12.81 43.32
C ASP A 281 -2.49 -13.75 42.53
N ALA A 282 -2.98 -14.94 42.13
CA ALA A 282 -2.22 -15.90 41.34
C ALA A 282 -3.11 -16.77 40.42
N LEU A 283 -2.77 -16.81 39.13
CA LEU A 283 -3.33 -17.72 38.12
C LEU A 283 -2.32 -18.82 37.80
N ARG A 284 -2.77 -20.08 37.67
CA ARG A 284 -1.85 -21.23 37.52
C ARG A 284 -1.86 -21.91 36.17
N ASN A 285 -3.03 -22.37 35.73
CA ASN A 285 -3.20 -23.10 34.48
C ASN A 285 -4.40 -22.55 33.71
N THR A 286 -4.40 -22.76 32.41
CA THR A 286 -5.50 -22.46 31.50
C THR A 286 -6.18 -23.74 31.02
N LEU A 287 -7.52 -23.74 31.04
CA LEU A 287 -8.34 -24.76 30.42
C LEU A 287 -9.19 -24.12 29.32
N TYR A 288 -9.17 -24.70 28.14
CA TYR A 288 -9.87 -24.21 26.97
C TYR A 288 -11.15 -25.00 26.79
N ALA A 289 -12.32 -24.35 26.82
CA ALA A 289 -13.60 -25.07 26.79
C ALA A 289 -14.56 -24.51 25.73
N GLY A 290 -15.15 -25.41 24.95
CA GLY A 290 -16.12 -25.06 23.90
C GLY A 290 -17.18 -26.14 23.73
N THR A 291 -18.39 -25.75 23.35
CA THR A 291 -19.55 -26.65 23.22
C THR A 291 -20.25 -26.48 21.88
N ALA A 292 -20.74 -27.57 21.30
CA ALA A 292 -21.67 -27.58 20.17
C ALA A 292 -22.96 -28.28 20.61
N LEU A 293 -24.03 -27.51 20.80
CA LEU A 293 -25.25 -27.94 21.52
C LEU A 293 -26.43 -28.10 20.58
N GLY A 294 -27.17 -29.22 20.66
CA GLY A 294 -28.44 -29.37 19.95
C GLY A 294 -28.33 -29.83 18.49
N ILE A 295 -27.32 -30.65 18.16
CA ILE A 295 -27.11 -31.18 16.82
C ILE A 295 -28.12 -32.30 16.55
N THR A 296 -28.91 -32.16 15.49
CA THR A 296 -29.78 -33.25 15.01
C THR A 296 -29.02 -34.07 13.97
N TRP A 297 -28.82 -35.37 14.22
CA TRP A 297 -28.25 -36.29 13.24
C TRP A 297 -29.35 -37.06 12.52
N LYS A 298 -29.33 -36.97 11.19
CA LYS A 298 -30.08 -37.81 10.27
C LYS A 298 -29.24 -38.03 9.03
N GLN A 299 -29.08 -39.26 8.59
CA GLN A 299 -28.27 -39.54 7.41
C GLN A 299 -28.95 -39.02 6.13
N ARG A 300 -30.28 -39.17 6.03
CA ARG A 300 -31.10 -38.84 4.85
C ARG A 300 -32.15 -37.78 5.18
N ASP A 301 -32.65 -37.13 4.13
CA ASP A 301 -33.82 -36.25 4.17
C ASP A 301 -33.73 -35.09 5.18
N TYR A 302 -32.50 -34.67 5.51
CA TYR A 302 -32.26 -33.58 6.45
C TYR A 302 -31.09 -32.72 5.99
N GLN A 303 -31.38 -31.46 5.65
CA GLN A 303 -30.37 -30.44 5.45
C GLN A 303 -30.35 -29.54 6.69
N PRO A 304 -29.27 -29.55 7.49
CA PRO A 304 -29.16 -28.67 8.62
C PRO A 304 -29.25 -27.19 8.22
N PRO A 305 -29.86 -26.31 9.04
CA PRO A 305 -29.80 -24.86 8.82
C PRO A 305 -28.36 -24.37 8.78
N SER A 306 -28.03 -23.51 7.82
CA SER A 306 -26.68 -23.05 7.50
C SER A 306 -26.72 -21.59 7.03
N ASP A 307 -25.66 -20.82 7.30
CA ASP A 307 -25.48 -19.46 6.74
C ASP A 307 -24.83 -19.45 5.36
N LYS A 308 -24.36 -20.61 4.89
CA LYS A 308 -23.83 -20.78 3.54
C LYS A 308 -24.82 -20.23 2.49
N PRO A 309 -24.41 -19.22 1.68
CA PRO A 309 -25.23 -18.67 0.61
C PRO A 309 -25.65 -19.73 -0.40
N ASP A 310 -26.84 -19.54 -0.97
CA ASP A 310 -27.33 -20.31 -2.11
C ASP A 310 -27.26 -19.42 -3.38
N PRO A 311 -26.18 -19.51 -4.18
CA PRO A 311 -25.98 -18.64 -5.33
C PRO A 311 -27.04 -18.80 -6.43
N VAL A 312 -27.88 -19.85 -6.36
CA VAL A 312 -28.99 -20.05 -7.31
C VAL A 312 -30.17 -19.13 -6.97
N ASN A 313 -30.47 -18.97 -5.69
CA ASN A 313 -31.61 -18.20 -5.21
C ASN A 313 -31.24 -16.78 -4.77
N ASP A 314 -30.01 -16.59 -4.29
CA ASP A 314 -29.45 -15.31 -3.86
C ASP A 314 -28.03 -15.14 -4.43
N PRO A 315 -27.90 -14.61 -5.66
CA PRO A 315 -26.62 -14.54 -6.33
C PRO A 315 -25.71 -13.49 -5.69
N LEU A 316 -24.52 -13.92 -5.31
CA LEU A 316 -23.46 -13.04 -4.82
C LEU A 316 -23.06 -12.05 -5.91
N LYS A 317 -22.76 -10.82 -5.50
CA LYS A 317 -22.26 -9.78 -6.40
C LYS A 317 -20.75 -9.78 -6.36
N VAL A 318 -20.13 -9.73 -7.54
CA VAL A 318 -18.67 -9.73 -7.69
C VAL A 318 -18.27 -8.49 -8.46
N ALA A 319 -17.54 -7.59 -7.81
CA ALA A 319 -16.98 -6.39 -8.41
C ALA A 319 -15.46 -6.54 -8.62
N VAL A 320 -14.94 -5.94 -9.69
CA VAL A 320 -13.52 -6.01 -10.07
C VAL A 320 -13.00 -4.62 -10.41
N GLY A 321 -11.80 -4.30 -9.92
CA GLY A 321 -11.10 -3.04 -10.14
C GLY A 321 -9.59 -3.17 -10.00
N HIS A 322 -8.88 -2.06 -10.11
CA HIS A 322 -7.43 -2.00 -9.84
C HIS A 322 -7.09 -1.97 -8.36
N SER A 323 -8.01 -1.52 -7.51
CA SER A 323 -7.87 -1.51 -6.05
C SER A 323 -9.20 -1.85 -5.39
N VAL A 324 -9.19 -2.02 -4.06
CA VAL A 324 -10.39 -2.28 -3.26
C VAL A 324 -11.38 -1.12 -3.36
N GLY A 325 -10.90 0.12 -3.24
CA GLY A 325 -11.72 1.34 -3.38
C GLY A 325 -12.39 1.43 -4.76
N ASP A 326 -11.64 1.14 -5.83
CA ASP A 326 -12.12 1.14 -7.22
C ASP A 326 -13.27 0.12 -7.44
N ALA A 327 -13.08 -1.11 -6.96
CA ALA A 327 -14.09 -2.17 -7.06
C ALA A 327 -15.32 -1.90 -6.16
N ALA A 328 -15.11 -1.40 -4.94
CA ALA A 328 -16.18 -1.09 -3.99
C ALA A 328 -17.03 0.10 -4.45
N ALA A 329 -16.43 1.15 -5.02
CA ALA A 329 -17.13 2.29 -5.60
C ALA A 329 -18.03 1.86 -6.77
N ALA A 330 -17.55 0.95 -7.63
CA ALA A 330 -18.34 0.39 -8.73
C ALA A 330 -19.53 -0.44 -8.24
N LEU A 331 -19.33 -1.23 -7.16
CA LEU A 331 -20.40 -1.98 -6.50
C LEU A 331 -21.46 -1.03 -5.93
N ALA A 332 -21.05 -0.04 -5.13
CA ALA A 332 -21.93 0.95 -4.52
C ALA A 332 -22.73 1.74 -5.56
N THR A 333 -22.07 2.16 -6.65
CA THR A 333 -22.71 2.86 -7.77
C THR A 333 -23.83 2.03 -8.38
N LEU A 334 -23.59 0.74 -8.63
CA LEU A 334 -24.59 -0.14 -9.22
C LEU A 334 -25.78 -0.37 -8.29
N GLN A 335 -25.52 -0.57 -6.99
CA GLN A 335 -26.55 -0.87 -6.00
C GLN A 335 -27.46 0.31 -5.71
N THR A 336 -26.86 1.48 -5.47
CA THR A 336 -27.57 2.72 -5.16
C THR A 336 -28.14 3.38 -6.42
N ARG A 337 -27.63 3.01 -7.60
CA ARG A 337 -27.87 3.68 -8.88
C ARG A 337 -27.46 5.15 -8.85
N SER A 338 -26.46 5.49 -8.04
CA SER A 338 -25.91 6.83 -7.90
C SER A 338 -24.39 6.79 -8.01
N ALA A 339 -23.82 7.50 -9.00
CA ALA A 339 -22.37 7.65 -9.12
C ALA A 339 -21.80 8.38 -7.91
N GLU A 340 -22.49 9.44 -7.46
CA GLU A 340 -22.15 10.22 -6.28
C GLU A 340 -22.01 9.35 -5.01
N ALA A 341 -22.87 8.34 -4.83
CA ALA A 341 -22.74 7.44 -3.68
C ALA A 341 -21.50 6.54 -3.78
N GLY A 342 -21.10 6.15 -4.99
CA GLY A 342 -19.83 5.45 -5.23
C GLY A 342 -18.62 6.34 -4.95
N ASP A 343 -18.68 7.60 -5.39
CA ASP A 343 -17.62 8.58 -5.18
C ASP A 343 -17.47 8.94 -3.70
N LEU A 344 -18.58 9.11 -2.96
CA LEU A 344 -18.57 9.35 -1.51
C LEU A 344 -17.98 8.15 -0.74
N LEU A 345 -18.31 6.91 -1.12
CA LEU A 345 -17.70 5.73 -0.51
C LEU A 345 -16.20 5.68 -0.81
N SER A 346 -15.80 6.00 -2.05
CA SER A 346 -14.40 6.08 -2.46
C SER A 346 -13.65 7.15 -1.67
N ALA A 347 -14.22 8.36 -1.54
CA ALA A 347 -13.64 9.46 -0.78
C ALA A 347 -13.52 9.15 0.72
N LEU A 348 -14.52 8.49 1.31
CA LEU A 348 -14.42 8.01 2.68
C LEU A 348 -13.31 6.96 2.84
N TYR A 349 -13.23 6.01 1.91
CA TYR A 349 -12.20 4.94 1.92
C TYR A 349 -10.78 5.51 1.81
N HIS A 350 -10.58 6.49 0.92
CA HIS A 350 -9.29 7.15 0.68
C HIS A 350 -8.99 8.31 1.64
N GLY A 351 -9.96 8.72 2.47
CA GLY A 351 -9.80 9.80 3.44
C GLY A 351 -9.79 11.21 2.83
N THR A 352 -10.38 11.38 1.64
CA THR A 352 -10.53 12.66 0.93
C THR A 352 -11.95 13.25 1.02
N ILE A 353 -12.81 12.68 1.88
CA ILE A 353 -14.20 13.13 2.04
C ILE A 353 -14.32 14.59 2.48
N ASP A 354 -13.35 15.10 3.26
CA ASP A 354 -13.35 16.49 3.75
C ASP A 354 -13.12 17.53 2.64
N SER A 355 -12.36 17.16 1.60
CA SER A 355 -12.06 18.01 0.46
C SER A 355 -12.93 17.71 -0.76
N PHE A 356 -13.76 16.67 -0.73
CA PHE A 356 -14.55 16.23 -1.87
C PHE A 356 -15.50 17.31 -2.42
N ASP A 357 -16.14 18.09 -1.54
CA ASP A 357 -17.03 19.20 -1.92
C ASP A 357 -16.28 20.50 -2.31
N SER A 358 -14.96 20.53 -2.16
CA SER A 358 -14.15 21.68 -2.54
C SER A 358 -13.97 21.77 -4.05
N PRO A 359 -13.70 22.96 -4.62
CA PRO A 359 -13.37 23.09 -6.04
C PRO A 359 -12.14 22.23 -6.41
N GLY A 360 -12.33 21.18 -7.22
CA GLY A 360 -11.29 20.23 -7.61
C GLY A 360 -11.17 18.97 -6.73
N GLY A 361 -12.08 18.78 -5.75
CA GLY A 361 -12.11 17.60 -4.88
C GLY A 361 -12.35 16.27 -5.63
N ASP A 362 -13.03 16.31 -6.77
CA ASP A 362 -13.20 15.17 -7.68
C ASP A 362 -11.87 14.72 -8.31
N HIS A 363 -11.02 15.66 -8.72
CA HIS A 363 -9.68 15.38 -9.21
C HIS A 363 -8.72 14.89 -8.11
N GLU A 364 -8.84 15.43 -6.89
CA GLU A 364 -8.09 14.92 -5.73
C GLU A 364 -8.50 13.47 -5.42
N LEU A 365 -9.81 13.16 -5.47
CA LEU A 365 -10.30 11.79 -5.33
C LEU A 365 -9.78 10.88 -6.44
N ASP A 366 -9.85 11.29 -7.71
CA ASP A 366 -9.35 10.50 -8.84
C ASP A 366 -7.84 10.24 -8.69
N GLU A 367 -7.04 11.24 -8.30
CA GLU A 367 -5.61 11.05 -8.04
C GLU A 367 -5.34 10.09 -6.87
N ALA A 368 -6.05 10.27 -5.75
CA ALA A 368 -5.95 9.37 -4.60
C ALA A 368 -6.29 7.93 -4.99
N LEU A 369 -7.38 7.72 -5.73
CA LEU A 369 -7.79 6.43 -6.25
C LEU A 369 -6.73 5.82 -7.17
N ARG A 370 -6.26 6.59 -8.17
CA ARG A 370 -5.24 6.13 -9.13
C ARG A 370 -3.91 5.79 -8.47
N SER A 371 -3.52 6.52 -7.42
CA SER A 371 -2.31 6.22 -6.66
C SER A 371 -2.36 4.80 -6.07
N THR A 372 -3.53 4.33 -5.63
CA THR A 372 -3.72 2.97 -5.08
C THR A 372 -3.65 1.87 -6.12
N TRP A 373 -3.63 2.21 -7.41
CA TRP A 373 -3.44 1.24 -8.49
C TRP A 373 -1.98 0.81 -8.64
N PHE A 374 -1.08 1.38 -7.84
CA PHE A 374 0.34 1.14 -7.84
C PHE A 374 0.86 0.82 -6.44
N ALA A 375 1.90 0.00 -6.38
CA ALA A 375 2.68 -0.28 -5.18
C ALA A 375 4.03 0.46 -5.28
N GLY A 376 4.40 1.15 -4.20
CA GLY A 376 5.66 1.87 -4.09
C GLY A 376 6.84 0.95 -3.80
N HIS A 377 7.98 1.23 -4.42
CA HIS A 377 9.28 0.60 -4.19
C HIS A 377 10.27 1.68 -3.78
N GLU A 378 11.05 1.40 -2.74
CA GLU A 378 12.06 2.33 -2.24
C GLU A 378 13.06 2.70 -3.33
N ALA A 379 13.32 4.01 -3.46
CA ALA A 379 14.26 4.56 -4.43
C ALA A 379 15.63 4.93 -3.82
N GLY A 380 15.85 4.57 -2.55
CA GLY A 380 17.03 4.98 -1.79
C GLY A 380 16.82 6.30 -1.04
N TYR A 381 17.90 7.01 -0.78
CA TYR A 381 17.91 8.11 0.18
C TYR A 381 18.68 9.34 -0.31
N ALA A 382 18.33 10.50 0.23
CA ALA A 382 19.11 11.73 0.13
C ALA A 382 19.58 12.18 1.51
N TRP A 383 20.72 12.87 1.57
CA TRP A 383 21.28 13.40 2.81
C TRP A 383 21.13 14.91 2.85
N ARG A 384 20.62 15.46 3.97
CA ARG A 384 20.42 16.90 4.15
C ARG A 384 20.83 17.37 5.53
N LEU A 385 21.15 18.66 5.62
CA LEU A 385 21.36 19.37 6.88
C LEU A 385 20.08 20.11 7.28
N VAL A 386 19.45 19.64 8.36
CA VAL A 386 18.23 20.20 8.94
C VAL A 386 18.54 20.94 10.24
N GLU A 387 17.67 21.87 10.64
CA GLU A 387 17.81 22.56 11.92
C GLU A 387 17.49 21.61 13.07
N ARG A 388 18.31 21.65 14.12
CA ARG A 388 18.08 20.85 15.33
C ARG A 388 16.88 21.44 16.08
N ARG A 389 15.73 20.76 16.05
CA ARG A 389 14.61 21.06 16.96
C ARG A 389 15.08 20.82 18.40
N GLY A 390 15.30 21.90 19.15
CA GLY A 390 15.57 21.85 20.58
C GLY A 390 14.49 22.61 21.33
N ASP A 391 13.89 21.97 22.32
CA ASP A 391 13.03 22.61 23.33
C ASP A 391 13.85 23.65 24.10
N GLY A 392 13.87 24.92 23.67
CA GLY A 392 14.46 26.00 24.47
C GLY A 392 15.29 27.08 23.77
N PHE A 393 15.29 27.19 22.45
CA PHE A 393 15.84 28.39 21.79
C PHE A 393 14.73 29.42 21.61
N GLY A 394 14.70 30.42 22.51
CA GLY A 394 13.79 31.57 22.37
C GLY A 394 14.10 32.37 21.10
N ASP A 395 13.05 32.77 20.40
CA ASP A 395 13.08 33.45 19.10
C ASP A 395 13.72 34.86 19.10
N ASP A 396 14.19 35.37 20.24
CA ASP A 396 14.47 36.81 20.42
C ASP A 396 15.94 37.25 20.27
N ALA A 397 16.84 36.43 19.74
CA ALA A 397 18.25 36.84 19.54
C ALA A 397 18.49 37.56 18.19
N GLU A 398 18.26 38.88 18.16
CA GLU A 398 18.69 39.76 17.06
C GLU A 398 20.21 39.62 16.80
N GLY A 399 20.56 39.08 15.64
CA GLY A 399 21.94 38.80 15.22
C GLY A 399 22.20 37.32 14.88
N SER A 400 21.42 36.41 15.47
CA SER A 400 21.54 34.97 15.22
C SER A 400 20.95 34.57 13.85
N ALA A 401 19.90 35.24 13.37
CA ALA A 401 19.27 34.94 12.08
C ALA A 401 20.16 35.28 10.86
N ALA A 402 21.00 36.33 10.94
CA ALA A 402 21.90 36.72 9.86
C ALA A 402 23.14 35.82 9.77
N ALA A 403 23.70 35.39 10.91
CA ALA A 403 24.75 34.38 10.96
C ALA A 403 24.24 32.99 10.55
N ARG A 404 23.01 32.62 10.97
CA ARG A 404 22.27 31.45 10.48
C ARG A 404 22.02 31.52 8.97
N ARG A 405 21.67 32.68 8.41
CA ARG A 405 21.51 32.91 6.96
C ARG A 405 22.83 32.87 6.18
N ALA A 406 23.93 33.35 6.75
CA ALA A 406 25.25 33.34 6.10
C ALA A 406 25.88 31.94 6.05
N ALA A 407 25.65 31.09 7.07
CA ALA A 407 26.05 29.68 7.07
C ALA A 407 25.25 28.79 6.07
N ARG A 408 24.17 29.33 5.46
CA ARG A 408 23.25 28.64 4.54
C ARG A 408 23.63 28.74 3.04
N ALA A 409 24.73 29.41 2.67
CA ALA A 409 24.98 29.81 1.27
C ALA A 409 25.55 28.71 0.35
N THR A 410 26.12 27.60 0.87
CA THR A 410 26.63 26.50 0.01
C THR A 410 26.74 25.20 0.81
N ASP A 411 26.31 24.08 0.22
CA ASP A 411 26.46 22.76 0.83
C ASP A 411 27.94 22.41 1.05
N PRO A 412 28.32 21.87 2.22
CA PRO A 412 29.69 21.44 2.47
C PRO A 412 30.13 20.36 1.46
N GLN A 413 31.39 20.41 0.99
CA GLN A 413 31.91 19.41 0.04
C GLN A 413 31.85 17.96 0.55
N TRP A 414 31.86 17.75 1.87
CA TRP A 414 31.68 16.42 2.44
C TRP A 414 30.24 15.90 2.24
N LEU A 415 29.23 16.79 2.32
CA LEU A 415 27.82 16.44 2.08
C LEU A 415 27.58 16.11 0.61
N VAL A 416 28.18 16.87 -0.31
CA VAL A 416 28.16 16.57 -1.75
C VAL A 416 28.79 15.20 -2.04
N ARG A 417 29.93 14.88 -1.43
CA ARG A 417 30.58 13.56 -1.57
C ARG A 417 29.72 12.43 -0.99
N LEU A 418 29.10 12.65 0.18
CA LEU A 418 28.20 11.69 0.81
C LEU A 418 26.97 11.43 -0.07
N GLY A 419 26.34 12.49 -0.59
CA GLY A 419 25.22 12.41 -1.53
C GLY A 419 25.58 11.69 -2.82
N ALA A 420 26.76 11.96 -3.40
CA ALA A 420 27.24 11.25 -4.59
C ALA A 420 27.49 9.76 -4.33
N GLN A 421 28.03 9.40 -3.17
CA GLN A 421 28.21 8.01 -2.78
C GLN A 421 26.88 7.30 -2.54
N GLN A 422 25.91 7.98 -1.91
CA GLN A 422 24.55 7.47 -1.69
C GLN A 422 23.85 7.23 -3.04
N ALA A 423 23.89 8.19 -3.96
CA ALA A 423 23.31 8.05 -5.29
C ALA A 423 23.96 6.89 -6.09
N ALA A 424 25.28 6.71 -5.98
CA ALA A 424 25.98 5.58 -6.58
C ALA A 424 25.54 4.24 -5.97
N TYR A 425 25.36 4.17 -4.64
CA TYR A 425 24.83 2.98 -3.96
C TYR A 425 23.41 2.65 -4.43
N ASP A 426 22.53 3.65 -4.44
CA ASP A 426 21.12 3.52 -4.83
C ASP A 426 20.93 3.15 -6.31
N THR A 427 21.88 3.52 -7.16
CA THR A 427 21.93 3.12 -8.58
C THR A 427 22.35 1.65 -8.77
N GLU A 428 23.27 1.16 -7.92
CA GLU A 428 23.95 -0.11 -8.11
C GLU A 428 23.30 -1.28 -7.33
N LEU A 429 22.61 -0.99 -6.23
CA LEU A 429 21.89 -1.98 -5.43
C LEU A 429 20.74 -2.66 -6.22
N PRO A 430 19.87 -1.94 -6.96
CA PRO A 430 18.85 -2.61 -7.77
C PRO A 430 19.44 -3.49 -8.87
N LYS A 431 20.59 -3.12 -9.46
CA LYS A 431 21.29 -3.97 -10.44
C LYS A 431 21.76 -5.28 -9.81
N LEU A 432 22.27 -5.22 -8.57
CA LEU A 432 22.62 -6.42 -7.80
C LEU A 432 21.40 -7.31 -7.60
N ARG A 433 20.27 -6.76 -7.15
CA ARG A 433 19.02 -7.52 -6.95
C ARG A 433 18.56 -8.20 -8.23
N SER A 434 18.62 -7.51 -9.38
CA SER A 434 18.32 -8.12 -10.69
C SER A 434 19.27 -9.28 -11.03
N LEU A 435 20.58 -9.15 -10.79
CA LEU A 435 21.56 -10.21 -11.04
C LEU A 435 21.44 -11.39 -10.08
N GLN A 436 21.14 -11.12 -8.80
CA GLN A 436 20.85 -12.15 -7.80
C GLN A 436 19.61 -12.95 -8.20
N TRP A 437 18.53 -12.28 -8.62
CA TRP A 437 17.35 -12.95 -9.15
C TRP A 437 17.65 -13.86 -10.35
N ARG A 438 18.53 -13.43 -11.26
CA ARG A 438 18.95 -14.24 -12.41
C ARG A 438 19.78 -15.45 -12.01
N THR A 439 20.71 -15.26 -11.07
CA THR A 439 21.52 -16.36 -10.52
C THR A 439 20.62 -17.37 -9.79
N TRP A 440 19.66 -16.88 -8.99
CA TRP A 440 18.63 -17.69 -8.34
C TRP A 440 17.79 -18.46 -9.35
N THR A 441 17.26 -17.79 -10.37
CA THR A 441 16.45 -18.42 -11.43
C THR A 441 17.20 -19.58 -12.07
N LEU A 442 18.45 -19.36 -12.46
CA LEU A 442 19.25 -20.40 -13.12
C LEU A 442 19.60 -21.54 -12.17
N TRP A 443 20.01 -21.24 -10.93
CA TRP A 443 20.28 -22.24 -9.91
C TRP A 443 19.04 -23.08 -9.61
N PHE A 444 17.89 -22.44 -9.47
CA PHE A 444 16.62 -23.09 -9.20
C PHE A 444 16.23 -24.04 -10.34
N LEU A 445 16.22 -23.55 -11.60
CA LEU A 445 15.88 -24.36 -12.76
C LEU A 445 16.82 -25.55 -12.95
N ARG A 446 18.13 -25.36 -12.68
CA ARG A 446 19.15 -26.40 -12.76
C ARG A 446 18.97 -27.52 -11.72
N ASN A 447 18.48 -27.17 -10.54
CA ASN A 447 18.38 -28.07 -9.38
C ASN A 447 16.94 -28.60 -9.14
N ARG A 448 15.99 -28.22 -9.99
CA ARG A 448 14.61 -28.71 -9.92
C ARG A 448 14.53 -30.13 -10.45
N ALA A 449 13.84 -31.02 -9.73
CA ALA A 449 13.51 -32.35 -10.23
C ALA A 449 12.48 -32.22 -11.37
N THR A 450 12.94 -32.14 -12.62
CA THR A 450 12.05 -32.08 -13.78
C THR A 450 11.85 -33.44 -14.41
N ARG A 451 10.65 -33.68 -14.97
CA ARG A 451 10.38 -34.85 -15.82
C ARG A 451 11.38 -34.89 -16.98
N GLU A 452 11.76 -36.08 -17.42
CA GLU A 452 12.64 -36.28 -18.58
C GLU A 452 12.07 -35.52 -19.80
N GLY A 453 12.87 -34.63 -20.40
CA GLY A 453 12.47 -33.80 -21.55
C GLY A 453 11.84 -32.43 -21.21
N ALA A 454 11.87 -31.96 -19.96
CA ALA A 454 11.32 -30.63 -19.61
C ALA A 454 12.06 -29.43 -20.25
N HIS A 455 13.36 -29.58 -20.54
CA HIS A 455 14.20 -28.59 -21.19
C HIS A 455 15.05 -29.20 -22.30
N ALA A 456 15.61 -28.36 -23.19
CA ALA A 456 16.43 -28.81 -24.31
C ALA A 456 17.72 -29.54 -23.85
N PRO A 457 18.24 -30.49 -24.66
CA PRO A 457 19.55 -31.10 -24.40
C PRO A 457 20.66 -30.05 -24.33
N GLY A 458 21.50 -30.11 -23.29
CA GLY A 458 22.61 -29.18 -23.09
C GLY A 458 22.33 -28.00 -22.14
N PHE A 459 21.08 -27.80 -21.70
CA PHE A 459 20.73 -26.78 -20.70
C PHE A 459 21.56 -26.92 -19.42
N ASP A 460 21.67 -28.14 -18.86
CA ASP A 460 22.41 -28.38 -17.61
C ASP A 460 23.87 -27.94 -17.70
N ALA A 461 24.55 -28.28 -18.81
CA ALA A 461 25.94 -27.88 -19.02
C ALA A 461 26.07 -26.36 -19.20
N ALA A 462 25.12 -25.71 -19.88
CA ALA A 462 25.08 -24.26 -20.01
C ALA A 462 24.83 -23.58 -18.66
N ALA A 463 23.91 -24.11 -17.85
CA ALA A 463 23.61 -23.61 -16.52
C ALA A 463 24.82 -23.77 -15.58
N ASP A 464 25.48 -24.93 -15.57
CA ASP A 464 26.68 -25.18 -14.76
C ASP A 464 27.80 -24.21 -15.13
N ALA A 465 27.99 -23.92 -16.43
CA ALA A 465 28.98 -22.94 -16.89
C ALA A 465 28.66 -21.50 -16.46
N GLN A 466 27.38 -21.15 -16.36
CA GLN A 466 26.91 -19.81 -15.98
C GLN A 466 26.82 -19.61 -14.45
N LEU A 467 26.74 -20.69 -13.67
CA LEU A 467 26.73 -20.69 -12.21
C LEU A 467 28.13 -20.70 -11.59
N ASP A 468 29.20 -20.85 -12.36
CA ASP A 468 30.58 -20.75 -11.84
C ASP A 468 30.98 -19.27 -11.65
N PRO A 469 31.25 -18.79 -10.40
CA PRO A 469 31.63 -17.41 -10.13
C PRO A 469 32.98 -16.96 -10.69
N ALA A 470 33.80 -17.89 -11.20
CA ALA A 470 35.12 -17.61 -11.80
C ALA A 470 35.12 -17.71 -13.33
N ALA A 471 34.17 -18.46 -13.91
CA ALA A 471 34.15 -18.78 -15.34
C ALA A 471 33.87 -17.58 -16.24
N SER A 472 34.34 -17.71 -17.48
CA SER A 472 33.95 -16.83 -18.60
C SER A 472 33.64 -17.68 -19.84
N PRO A 473 32.48 -18.36 -19.88
CA PRO A 473 32.07 -19.17 -21.03
C PRO A 473 32.07 -18.32 -22.30
N ASP A 474 32.63 -18.86 -23.39
CA ASP A 474 32.73 -18.17 -24.69
C ASP A 474 33.37 -16.77 -24.65
N GLY A 475 34.24 -16.53 -23.65
CA GLY A 475 34.93 -15.25 -23.46
C GLY A 475 34.09 -14.15 -22.81
N LYS A 476 32.85 -14.45 -22.39
CA LYS A 476 31.96 -13.53 -21.65
C LYS A 476 31.87 -13.95 -20.18
N PRO A 477 31.79 -13.02 -19.21
CA PRO A 477 31.65 -13.39 -17.80
C PRO A 477 30.35 -14.17 -17.58
N SER A 478 30.42 -15.21 -16.74
CA SER A 478 29.24 -15.96 -16.33
C SER A 478 28.27 -15.09 -15.52
N ILE A 479 26.99 -15.50 -15.42
CA ILE A 479 25.99 -14.81 -14.59
C ILE A 479 26.45 -14.71 -13.13
N ALA A 480 26.98 -15.79 -12.55
CA ALA A 480 27.49 -15.78 -11.18
C ALA A 480 28.70 -14.84 -11.02
N LYS A 481 29.59 -14.74 -12.01
CA LYS A 481 30.74 -13.82 -11.99
C LYS A 481 30.31 -12.36 -12.06
N LEU A 482 29.34 -12.03 -12.91
CA LEU A 482 28.74 -10.69 -12.97
C LEU A 482 28.08 -10.32 -11.64
N THR A 483 27.32 -11.24 -11.06
CA THR A 483 26.65 -11.05 -9.76
C THR A 483 27.66 -10.83 -8.64
N LYS A 484 28.75 -11.60 -8.63
CA LYS A 484 29.84 -11.44 -7.66
C LYS A 484 30.52 -10.07 -7.78
N ALA A 485 30.88 -9.65 -8.99
CA ALA A 485 31.50 -8.34 -9.21
C ALA A 485 30.57 -7.19 -8.76
N GLN A 486 29.27 -7.32 -9.02
CA GLN A 486 28.27 -6.35 -8.59
C GLN A 486 28.08 -6.35 -7.07
N TYR A 487 28.08 -7.53 -6.43
CA TYR A 487 28.00 -7.66 -4.97
C TYR A 487 29.18 -6.96 -4.28
N GLU A 488 30.40 -7.21 -4.75
CA GLU A 488 31.61 -6.58 -4.22
C GLU A 488 31.58 -5.04 -4.40
N LYS A 489 31.06 -4.56 -5.53
CA LYS A 489 30.88 -3.11 -5.79
C LYS A 489 29.89 -2.46 -4.82
N VAL A 490 28.72 -3.07 -4.62
CA VAL A 490 27.70 -2.57 -3.68
C VAL A 490 28.21 -2.61 -2.24
N ALA A 491 28.89 -3.69 -1.85
CA ALA A 491 29.51 -3.80 -0.53
C ALA A 491 30.57 -2.71 -0.28
N ALA A 492 31.38 -2.38 -1.29
CA ALA A 492 32.36 -1.29 -1.20
C ALA A 492 31.69 0.09 -1.06
N LEU A 493 30.61 0.35 -1.81
CA LEU A 493 29.84 1.60 -1.72
C LEU A 493 29.17 1.76 -0.35
N ALA A 494 28.73 0.66 0.27
CA ALA A 494 28.08 0.68 1.58
C ALA A 494 29.01 1.10 2.73
N GLN A 495 30.32 0.79 2.68
CA GLN A 495 31.24 1.02 3.80
C GLN A 495 31.42 2.49 4.21
N GLY A 496 31.11 3.46 3.33
CA GLY A 496 31.24 4.88 3.63
C GLY A 496 29.93 5.58 4.02
N LEU A 497 28.81 4.87 4.00
CA LEU A 497 27.49 5.43 4.26
C LEU A 497 27.05 5.15 5.71
N PRO A 498 26.53 6.15 6.45
CA PRO A 498 25.87 5.90 7.74
C PRO A 498 24.62 5.02 7.52
N ARG A 499 24.57 3.88 8.19
CA ARG A 499 23.51 2.87 8.05
C ARG A 499 23.22 2.18 9.38
N GLY A 500 21.98 1.78 9.55
CA GLY A 500 21.49 0.91 10.62
C GLY A 500 20.19 0.26 10.15
N ASP A 501 19.91 -0.93 10.67
CA ASP A 501 18.68 -1.67 10.36
C ASP A 501 17.53 -1.21 11.29
N THR A 502 17.86 -0.56 12.42
CA THR A 502 16.91 0.17 13.29
C THR A 502 17.16 1.70 13.32
N PRO A 503 16.17 2.51 13.76
CA PRO A 503 16.35 3.94 13.96
C PRO A 503 17.53 4.30 14.87
N GLU A 504 17.71 3.57 15.97
CA GLU A 504 18.78 3.79 16.94
C GLU A 504 20.16 3.47 16.36
N GLU A 505 20.27 2.38 15.59
CA GLU A 505 21.51 2.03 14.88
C GLU A 505 21.88 3.08 13.84
N LEU A 506 20.88 3.59 13.11
CA LEU A 506 21.09 4.65 12.13
C LEU A 506 21.54 5.95 12.81
N GLU A 507 20.90 6.34 13.91
CA GLU A 507 21.29 7.53 14.68
C GLU A 507 22.72 7.40 15.22
N ALA A 508 23.09 6.23 15.74
CA ALA A 508 24.46 5.96 16.18
C ALA A 508 25.46 6.06 15.01
N ALA A 509 25.14 5.47 13.85
CA ALA A 509 25.99 5.55 12.66
C ALA A 509 26.14 6.99 12.13
N ILE A 510 25.07 7.80 12.21
CA ILE A 510 25.12 9.23 11.86
C ILE A 510 26.00 9.98 12.85
N ALA A 511 25.88 9.72 14.16
CA ALA A 511 26.72 10.34 15.18
C ALA A 511 28.20 10.01 14.97
N ASP A 512 28.53 8.75 14.68
CA ASP A 512 29.90 8.31 14.38
C ASP A 512 30.44 8.95 13.09
N PHE A 513 29.60 9.14 12.08
CA PHE A 513 29.98 9.81 10.85
C PHE A 513 30.28 11.30 11.08
N VAL A 514 29.42 11.99 11.85
CA VAL A 514 29.57 13.41 12.18
C VAL A 514 30.75 13.66 13.12
N ALA A 515 31.14 12.69 13.94
CA ALA A 515 32.31 12.79 14.82
C ALA A 515 33.67 12.73 14.07
N ARG A 516 33.68 12.47 12.76
CA ARG A 516 34.91 12.38 11.97
C ARG A 516 35.58 13.75 11.81
N PRO A 517 36.93 13.85 11.87
CA PRO A 517 37.63 15.14 11.77
C PRO A 517 37.46 15.88 10.44
N ASP A 518 37.06 15.17 9.37
CA ASP A 518 36.85 15.72 8.03
C ASP A 518 35.39 16.12 7.73
N VAL A 519 34.51 15.97 8.72
CA VAL A 519 33.09 16.35 8.67
C VAL A 519 32.86 17.51 9.64
N ASP A 520 32.53 18.68 9.10
CA ASP A 520 32.21 19.87 9.88
C ASP A 520 30.73 20.20 9.69
N VAL A 521 29.94 19.99 10.75
CA VAL A 521 28.49 20.28 10.77
C VAL A 521 28.27 21.62 11.46
N PRO A 522 27.63 22.61 10.79
CA PRO A 522 27.39 23.92 11.39
C PRO A 522 26.62 23.85 12.72
N GLU A 523 26.93 24.78 13.63
CA GLU A 523 26.27 24.88 14.93
C GLU A 523 24.75 25.08 14.76
N GLY A 524 23.94 24.28 15.47
CA GLY A 524 22.48 24.29 15.37
C GLY A 524 21.88 23.42 14.24
N MET A 525 22.71 22.74 13.43
CA MET A 525 22.25 21.82 12.39
C MET A 525 22.45 20.34 12.79
N ALA A 526 21.72 19.45 12.11
CA ALA A 526 21.83 18.01 12.20
C ALA A 526 21.80 17.39 10.80
N LEU A 527 22.56 16.31 10.60
CA LEU A 527 22.52 15.50 9.39
C LEU A 527 21.31 14.57 9.46
N GLN A 528 20.44 14.61 8.47
CA GLN A 528 19.26 13.77 8.36
C GLN A 528 19.26 13.02 7.01
N ARG A 529 18.79 11.78 7.06
CA ARG A 529 18.52 10.94 5.88
C ARG A 529 17.04 11.07 5.52
N GLU A 530 16.76 11.47 4.28
CA GLU A 530 15.41 11.57 3.73
C GLU A 530 15.20 10.51 2.65
N MET A 531 13.98 10.00 2.50
CA MET A 531 13.66 9.06 1.43
C MET A 531 13.59 9.79 0.08
N SER A 532 14.17 9.17 -0.95
CA SER A 532 14.02 9.63 -2.33
C SER A 532 12.65 9.25 -2.89
N GLU A 533 12.20 9.94 -3.95
CA GLU A 533 10.94 9.64 -4.62
C GLU A 533 10.88 8.18 -5.11
N ASN A 534 9.87 7.45 -4.64
CA ASN A 534 9.68 6.02 -4.89
C ASN A 534 9.57 5.67 -6.39
N TYR A 535 9.94 4.44 -6.71
CA TYR A 535 9.54 3.77 -7.94
C TYR A 535 8.18 3.09 -7.76
N TYR A 536 7.48 2.80 -8.84
CA TYR A 536 6.15 2.21 -8.79
C TYR A 536 6.01 1.03 -9.74
N THR A 537 5.28 0.01 -9.30
CA THR A 537 4.75 -1.07 -10.13
C THR A 537 3.23 -1.10 -9.99
N PRO A 538 2.45 -1.53 -11.00
CA PRO A 538 1.02 -1.68 -10.84
C PRO A 538 0.69 -2.71 -9.76
N ALA A 539 -0.40 -2.48 -9.01
CA ALA A 539 -0.97 -3.46 -8.09
C ALA A 539 -1.77 -4.52 -8.86
N ASP A 540 -1.79 -5.76 -8.33
CA ASP A 540 -2.58 -6.85 -8.88
C ASP A 540 -4.08 -6.50 -8.85
N PRO A 541 -4.90 -6.99 -9.82
CA PRO A 541 -6.33 -6.72 -9.83
C PRO A 541 -7.02 -7.19 -8.55
N VAL A 542 -8.06 -6.47 -8.13
CA VAL A 542 -8.82 -6.76 -6.90
C VAL A 542 -10.22 -7.23 -7.22
N VAL A 543 -10.72 -8.17 -6.42
CA VAL A 543 -12.11 -8.63 -6.42
C VAL A 543 -12.77 -8.24 -5.10
N VAL A 544 -13.95 -7.61 -5.17
CA VAL A 544 -14.85 -7.38 -4.03
C VAL A 544 -16.07 -8.28 -4.19
N ILE A 545 -16.44 -9.01 -3.16
CA ILE A 545 -17.58 -9.93 -3.16
C ILE A 545 -18.55 -9.53 -2.05
N GLU A 546 -19.82 -9.43 -2.40
CA GLU A 546 -20.91 -9.14 -1.46
C GLU A 546 -21.95 -10.27 -1.47
N GLY A 547 -22.49 -10.58 -0.29
CA GLY A 547 -23.46 -11.67 -0.10
C GLY A 547 -22.80 -13.00 0.28
N ALA A 548 -21.56 -12.97 0.77
CA ALA A 548 -20.85 -14.16 1.22
C ALA A 548 -21.30 -14.65 2.61
N ASN A 549 -22.17 -13.90 3.28
CA ASN A 549 -22.67 -14.11 4.64
C ASN A 549 -21.54 -14.24 5.67
N ILE A 550 -20.62 -13.27 5.68
CA ILE A 550 -19.59 -13.19 6.71
C ILE A 550 -20.09 -12.33 7.86
N THR A 551 -20.22 -12.98 9.01
CA THR A 551 -20.71 -12.36 10.24
C THR A 551 -19.60 -12.10 11.24
N GLU A 552 -18.37 -12.56 10.97
CA GLU A 552 -17.24 -12.43 11.89
C GLU A 552 -16.31 -11.25 11.49
N PRO A 553 -15.97 -10.35 12.42
CA PRO A 553 -15.01 -9.28 12.15
C PRO A 553 -13.58 -9.85 12.01
N LEU A 554 -12.67 -9.04 11.43
CA LEU A 554 -11.26 -9.43 11.24
C LEU A 554 -10.53 -9.63 12.58
N ALA A 555 -10.84 -8.81 13.58
CA ALA A 555 -10.33 -8.89 14.93
C ALA A 555 -11.45 -8.52 15.91
N ARG A 556 -11.31 -8.93 17.17
CA ARG A 556 -12.23 -8.50 18.24
C ARG A 556 -11.99 -7.03 18.61
N ASP A 557 -13.07 -6.26 18.72
CA ASP A 557 -13.01 -4.90 19.28
C ASP A 557 -12.97 -4.89 20.82
N GLU A 558 -13.44 -5.97 21.46
CA GLU A 558 -13.47 -6.13 22.92
C GLU A 558 -12.66 -7.35 23.40
N PRO A 559 -11.97 -7.25 24.55
CA PRO A 559 -11.26 -8.37 25.17
C PRO A 559 -12.13 -9.63 25.30
N LEU A 560 -11.52 -10.81 25.23
CA LEU A 560 -12.21 -12.09 25.37
C LEU A 560 -12.63 -12.33 26.83
N PRO A 561 -13.92 -12.50 27.15
CA PRO A 561 -14.35 -12.79 28.51
C PRO A 561 -13.92 -14.20 28.94
N VAL A 562 -13.05 -14.30 29.93
CA VAL A 562 -12.57 -15.54 30.56
C VAL A 562 -13.25 -15.74 31.91
N ARG A 563 -13.29 -16.98 32.43
CA ARG A 563 -14.04 -17.34 33.66
C ARG A 563 -13.15 -18.03 34.68
N LEU A 564 -13.47 -17.89 35.96
CA LEU A 564 -12.93 -18.76 37.01
C LEU A 564 -13.89 -19.92 37.28
N ALA A 565 -13.42 -20.96 37.99
CA ALA A 565 -14.25 -22.09 38.40
C ALA A 565 -15.51 -21.66 39.19
N GLY A 566 -15.42 -20.57 39.97
CA GLY A 566 -16.54 -20.01 40.72
C GLY A 566 -17.62 -19.34 39.87
N ASP A 567 -17.31 -18.97 38.63
CA ASP A 567 -18.17 -18.19 37.72
C ASP A 567 -18.99 -19.06 36.77
N LEU A 568 -18.74 -20.38 36.76
CA LEU A 568 -19.46 -21.36 35.94
C LEU A 568 -20.98 -21.28 36.16
N LEU A 569 -21.74 -21.74 35.15
CA LEU A 569 -23.19 -21.82 35.21
C LEU A 569 -23.59 -22.73 36.37
N ARG A 570 -24.41 -22.22 37.30
CA ARG A 570 -24.90 -22.97 38.46
C ARG A 570 -26.31 -23.48 38.29
N SER A 571 -27.17 -22.67 37.67
CA SER A 571 -28.54 -23.05 37.37
C SER A 571 -29.07 -22.32 36.13
N LEU A 572 -30.03 -22.97 35.46
CA LEU A 572 -30.69 -22.48 34.25
C LEU A 572 -32.20 -22.73 34.36
N LYS A 573 -33.00 -21.77 33.92
CA LYS A 573 -34.45 -21.84 33.95
C LYS A 573 -34.98 -22.75 32.83
N ILE A 574 -35.44 -23.93 33.21
CA ILE A 574 -36.05 -24.91 32.29
C ILE A 574 -37.55 -24.98 32.61
N GLY A 575 -38.38 -24.61 31.63
CA GLY A 575 -39.82 -24.43 31.84
C GLY A 575 -40.12 -23.25 32.78
N SER A 576 -40.66 -23.53 33.96
CA SER A 576 -41.04 -22.50 34.96
C SER A 576 -40.15 -22.47 36.20
N SER A 577 -39.17 -23.37 36.30
CA SER A 577 -38.28 -23.53 37.46
C SER A 577 -36.81 -23.41 37.08
N PHE A 578 -35.98 -22.97 38.02
CA PHE A 578 -34.54 -23.10 37.89
C PHE A 578 -34.12 -24.53 38.19
N GLU A 579 -33.35 -25.12 37.29
CA GLU A 579 -32.68 -26.39 37.50
C GLU A 579 -31.20 -26.14 37.76
N GLU A 580 -30.66 -26.77 38.80
CA GLU A 580 -29.24 -26.70 39.14
C GLU A 580 -28.41 -27.66 38.29
N VAL A 581 -27.11 -27.39 38.16
CA VAL A 581 -26.17 -28.31 37.52
C VAL A 581 -26.21 -29.69 38.20
N PRO A 582 -26.24 -30.80 37.45
CA PRO A 582 -26.33 -32.13 38.02
C PRO A 582 -25.06 -32.48 38.81
N THR A 583 -25.21 -33.09 39.99
CA THR A 583 -24.07 -33.53 40.81
C THR A 583 -23.32 -34.71 40.18
N ASN A 584 -24.00 -35.51 39.36
CA ASN A 584 -23.44 -36.66 38.64
C ASN A 584 -23.87 -36.60 37.16
N PRO A 585 -23.21 -35.77 36.33
CA PRO A 585 -23.50 -35.73 34.89
C PRO A 585 -23.07 -37.03 34.20
N PRO A 586 -23.67 -37.40 33.05
CA PRO A 586 -23.10 -38.42 32.17
C PRO A 586 -21.66 -38.06 31.80
N ALA A 587 -20.70 -38.95 32.06
CA ALA A 587 -19.28 -38.66 31.85
C ALA A 587 -18.53 -39.92 31.41
N PRO A 588 -17.46 -39.78 30.61
CA PRO A 588 -16.46 -40.83 30.44
C PRO A 588 -15.66 -41.03 31.74
N ARG A 589 -14.70 -41.96 31.75
CA ARG A 589 -13.72 -42.06 32.84
C ARG A 589 -12.86 -40.80 32.91
N LEU A 590 -12.86 -40.14 34.07
CA LEU A 590 -12.13 -38.88 34.31
C LEU A 590 -10.83 -39.05 35.10
N ASP A 591 -10.37 -40.30 35.30
CA ASP A 591 -9.08 -40.57 35.91
C ASP A 591 -7.94 -40.02 35.02
N GLY A 592 -7.06 -39.19 35.59
CA GLY A 592 -5.93 -38.58 34.87
C GLY A 592 -6.19 -37.21 34.23
N PHE A 593 -7.42 -36.69 34.30
CA PHE A 593 -7.81 -35.39 33.73
C PHE A 593 -7.75 -34.25 34.77
N PRO A 594 -7.65 -32.97 34.34
CA PRO A 594 -7.72 -31.82 35.25
C PRO A 594 -9.03 -31.83 36.08
N PRO A 595 -9.00 -31.53 37.40
CA PRO A 595 -10.19 -31.60 38.26
C PRO A 595 -11.39 -30.78 37.77
N LEU A 596 -11.12 -29.65 37.10
CA LEU A 596 -12.14 -28.72 36.61
C LEU A 596 -13.00 -29.31 35.46
N VAL A 597 -12.52 -30.36 34.78
CA VAL A 597 -13.27 -31.07 33.73
C VAL A 597 -14.61 -31.60 34.23
N ALA A 598 -14.67 -32.10 35.47
CA ALA A 598 -15.92 -32.59 36.05
C ALA A 598 -16.97 -31.49 36.22
N SER A 599 -16.54 -30.25 36.54
CA SER A 599 -17.43 -29.09 36.66
C SER A 599 -17.93 -28.62 35.30
N LEU A 600 -17.05 -28.63 34.28
CA LEU A 600 -17.43 -28.32 32.89
C LEU A 600 -18.42 -29.34 32.33
N LEU A 601 -18.30 -30.63 32.68
CA LEU A 601 -19.27 -31.66 32.30
C LEU A 601 -20.63 -31.46 32.96
N ALA A 602 -20.67 -30.99 34.21
CA ALA A 602 -21.93 -30.67 34.88
C ALA A 602 -22.63 -29.48 34.21
N GLU A 603 -21.88 -28.41 33.88
CA GLU A 603 -22.39 -27.29 33.07
C GLU A 603 -22.89 -27.76 31.70
N PHE A 604 -22.10 -28.57 31.00
CA PHE A 604 -22.44 -29.11 29.69
C PHE A 604 -23.73 -29.94 29.70
N ALA A 605 -23.93 -30.76 30.74
CA ALA A 605 -25.15 -31.57 30.87
C ALA A 605 -26.42 -30.73 31.07
N LEU A 606 -26.31 -29.61 31.80
CA LEU A 606 -27.42 -28.68 31.96
C LEU A 606 -27.72 -27.96 30.63
N LEU A 607 -26.68 -27.54 29.91
CA LEU A 607 -26.80 -26.89 28.60
C LEU A 607 -27.40 -27.81 27.54
N ASP A 608 -26.99 -29.09 27.48
CA ASP A 608 -27.57 -30.10 26.59
C ASP A 608 -29.07 -30.29 26.87
N LYS A 609 -29.44 -30.46 28.15
CA LYS A 609 -30.85 -30.55 28.54
C LYS A 609 -31.64 -29.32 28.11
N ALA A 610 -31.07 -28.12 28.30
CA ALA A 610 -31.69 -26.87 27.92
C ALA A 610 -31.84 -26.73 26.39
N ALA A 611 -30.90 -27.26 25.60
CA ALA A 611 -30.93 -27.24 24.13
C ALA A 611 -32.11 -28.05 23.58
N TRP A 612 -32.48 -29.15 24.24
CA TRP A 612 -33.56 -30.05 23.79
C TRP A 612 -34.90 -29.81 24.47
N THR A 613 -34.97 -28.95 25.49
CA THR A 613 -36.22 -28.65 26.21
C THR A 613 -36.92 -27.42 25.61
N PRO A 614 -38.19 -27.51 25.21
CA PRO A 614 -38.95 -26.35 24.74
C PRO A 614 -39.02 -25.23 25.79
N ALA A 615 -38.90 -23.97 25.35
CA ALA A 615 -39.05 -22.81 26.23
C ALA A 615 -40.53 -22.54 26.57
N ALA A 616 -40.79 -21.97 27.76
CA ALA A 616 -42.12 -21.53 28.19
C ALA A 616 -42.60 -20.20 27.53
N ALA A 617 -41.94 -19.79 26.42
CA ALA A 617 -42.00 -18.50 25.71
C ALA A 617 -41.15 -17.33 26.31
N PRO A 618 -40.61 -16.41 25.48
CA PRO A 618 -40.53 -16.42 24.01
C PRO A 618 -39.22 -17.06 23.50
N GLY A 619 -39.31 -18.15 22.74
CA GLY A 619 -38.16 -18.84 22.14
C GLY A 619 -38.43 -20.32 21.86
N PRO A 620 -37.67 -20.98 20.96
CA PRO A 620 -37.87 -22.40 20.65
C PRO A 620 -37.39 -23.35 21.77
N THR A 621 -36.34 -22.99 22.51
CA THR A 621 -35.73 -23.86 23.53
C THR A 621 -35.36 -23.08 24.79
N ALA A 622 -35.23 -23.76 25.93
CA ALA A 622 -34.80 -23.15 27.18
C ALA A 622 -33.39 -22.52 27.04
N LEU A 623 -32.50 -23.17 26.27
CA LEU A 623 -31.19 -22.62 25.93
C LEU A 623 -31.30 -21.30 25.16
N HIS A 624 -32.22 -21.19 24.19
CA HIS A 624 -32.44 -19.94 23.45
C HIS A 624 -32.80 -18.79 24.38
N ASN A 625 -33.70 -19.01 25.34
CA ASN A 625 -34.08 -18.00 26.33
C ASN A 625 -32.90 -17.64 27.26
N ALA A 626 -32.10 -18.63 27.66
CA ALA A 626 -30.93 -18.43 28.50
C ALA A 626 -29.85 -17.57 27.82
N ILE A 627 -29.65 -17.73 26.52
CA ILE A 627 -28.71 -16.93 25.72
C ILE A 627 -29.26 -15.52 25.50
N ALA A 628 -30.54 -15.38 25.11
CA ALA A 628 -31.11 -14.08 24.77
C ALA A 628 -31.29 -13.17 26.00
N HIS A 629 -31.59 -13.76 27.16
CA HIS A 629 -31.86 -13.04 28.40
C HIS A 629 -31.21 -13.75 29.59
N PRO A 630 -29.86 -13.73 29.72
CA PRO A 630 -29.15 -14.43 30.78
C PRO A 630 -29.60 -13.95 32.16
N ASP A 631 -29.73 -12.63 32.38
CA ASP A 631 -30.11 -12.02 33.66
C ASP A 631 -31.43 -12.55 34.25
N LEU A 632 -32.31 -13.10 33.42
CA LEU A 632 -33.62 -13.62 33.82
C LEU A 632 -33.68 -15.15 33.92
N ASN A 633 -32.72 -15.85 33.32
CA ASN A 633 -32.82 -17.28 33.04
C ASN A 633 -31.63 -18.10 33.54
N ILE A 634 -30.56 -17.48 34.03
CA ILE A 634 -29.39 -18.19 34.57
C ILE A 634 -28.95 -17.67 35.94
N THR A 635 -28.20 -18.48 36.67
CA THR A 635 -27.34 -18.04 37.79
C THR A 635 -25.92 -18.52 37.54
N GLY A 636 -24.94 -17.63 37.66
CA GLY A 636 -23.57 -17.84 37.14
C GLY A 636 -23.38 -17.11 35.82
N SER A 637 -22.43 -17.55 35.00
CA SER A 637 -22.15 -16.96 33.68
C SER A 637 -22.08 -18.00 32.58
N LEU A 638 -22.56 -17.66 31.38
CA LEU A 638 -22.35 -18.46 30.17
C LEU A 638 -20.96 -18.18 29.59
N ALA A 639 -20.40 -19.15 28.87
CA ALA A 639 -19.21 -18.91 28.06
C ALA A 639 -19.53 -17.99 26.86
N GLN A 640 -18.56 -17.17 26.43
CA GLN A 640 -18.70 -16.20 25.33
C GLN A 640 -19.29 -16.77 24.02
N TYR A 641 -19.13 -18.08 23.78
CA TYR A 641 -19.54 -18.74 22.54
C TYR A 641 -20.64 -19.79 22.73
N THR A 642 -21.34 -19.78 23.87
CA THR A 642 -22.48 -20.67 24.09
C THR A 642 -23.62 -20.29 23.14
N ALA A 643 -23.93 -21.16 22.19
CA ALA A 643 -24.98 -20.98 21.21
C ALA A 643 -25.75 -22.29 20.95
N PHE A 644 -26.99 -22.16 20.46
CA PHE A 644 -27.66 -23.30 19.82
C PHE A 644 -26.98 -23.59 18.47
N TRP A 645 -26.67 -24.84 18.20
CA TRP A 645 -25.88 -25.20 17.02
C TRP A 645 -26.62 -24.88 15.72
N LYS A 646 -25.84 -24.36 14.78
CA LYS A 646 -26.18 -24.20 13.37
C LYS A 646 -25.01 -24.75 12.57
N GLN A 647 -25.28 -25.33 11.40
CA GLN A 647 -24.20 -25.75 10.52
C GLN A 647 -23.33 -24.51 10.23
N PRO A 648 -22.02 -24.55 10.51
CA PRO A 648 -21.18 -23.36 10.40
C PRO A 648 -21.19 -22.83 8.96
N TRP A 649 -20.65 -21.65 8.67
CA TRP A 649 -20.20 -21.24 7.35
C TRP A 649 -19.11 -20.20 7.59
N LEU A 650 -17.88 -20.55 7.24
CA LEU A 650 -16.68 -19.78 7.64
C LEU A 650 -15.79 -19.55 6.41
N PRO A 651 -16.21 -18.70 5.46
CA PRO A 651 -15.42 -18.38 4.27
C PRO A 651 -14.00 -18.03 4.63
N MET A 652 -13.04 -18.62 3.93
CA MET A 652 -11.62 -18.40 4.23
C MET A 652 -10.77 -18.24 2.99
N TYR A 653 -11.05 -18.95 1.90
CA TYR A 653 -10.28 -18.84 0.67
C TYR A 653 -11.13 -18.34 -0.49
N LEU A 654 -10.53 -17.44 -1.27
CA LEU A 654 -10.90 -17.22 -2.65
C LEU A 654 -9.97 -18.05 -3.53
N GLN A 655 -10.53 -19.00 -4.26
CA GLN A 655 -9.80 -19.71 -5.31
C GLN A 655 -10.24 -19.18 -6.67
N TRP A 656 -9.27 -18.87 -7.52
CA TRP A 656 -9.54 -18.32 -8.85
C TRP A 656 -8.71 -19.02 -9.94
N ASP A 657 -9.34 -19.22 -11.09
CA ASP A 657 -8.75 -19.61 -12.37
C ASP A 657 -9.21 -18.58 -13.40
N VAL A 658 -8.28 -17.75 -13.88
CA VAL A 658 -8.55 -16.75 -14.90
C VAL A 658 -7.91 -17.14 -16.22
N ARG A 659 -8.62 -16.82 -17.30
CA ARG A 659 -8.15 -16.94 -18.66
C ARG A 659 -7.74 -15.56 -19.14
N TYR A 660 -6.47 -15.42 -19.49
CA TYR A 660 -5.87 -14.15 -19.88
C TYR A 660 -5.60 -14.12 -21.38
N VAL A 661 -5.97 -13.03 -22.04
CA VAL A 661 -5.72 -12.79 -23.45
C VAL A 661 -4.86 -11.53 -23.60
N PRO A 662 -3.60 -11.68 -24.03
CA PRO A 662 -2.75 -10.53 -24.34
C PRO A 662 -3.36 -9.63 -25.43
N THR A 663 -3.36 -8.33 -25.16
CA THR A 663 -3.58 -7.26 -26.14
C THR A 663 -2.36 -6.35 -26.08
N PRO A 664 -1.19 -6.82 -26.58
CA PRO A 664 0.10 -6.16 -26.39
C PRO A 664 0.06 -4.69 -26.78
N PHE A 665 0.84 -3.86 -26.07
CA PHE A 665 0.92 -2.43 -26.35
C PHE A 665 1.34 -2.15 -27.80
N ARG A 666 2.35 -2.88 -28.29
CA ARG A 666 2.90 -2.78 -29.64
C ARG A 666 3.21 -4.18 -30.18
N THR A 667 3.11 -4.37 -31.49
CA THR A 667 3.60 -5.57 -32.18
C THR A 667 4.15 -5.17 -33.55
N GLU A 668 5.36 -5.64 -33.89
CA GLU A 668 6.03 -5.34 -35.17
C GLU A 668 6.05 -3.84 -35.51
N GLY A 669 6.26 -2.98 -34.50
CA GLY A 669 6.28 -1.52 -34.65
C GLY A 669 4.91 -0.83 -34.71
N THR A 670 3.80 -1.56 -34.67
CA THR A 670 2.44 -0.98 -34.66
C THR A 670 1.90 -0.88 -33.23
N GLU A 671 1.51 0.33 -32.80
CA GLU A 671 0.89 0.56 -31.48
C GLU A 671 -0.61 0.27 -31.49
N HIS A 672 -1.04 -0.60 -30.58
CA HIS A 672 -2.43 -1.07 -30.46
C HIS A 672 -3.25 -0.33 -29.42
N TRP A 673 -2.64 0.61 -28.70
CA TRP A 673 -3.27 1.45 -27.70
C TRP A 673 -3.03 2.92 -28.03
N GLU A 674 -3.94 3.79 -27.60
CA GLU A 674 -3.83 5.24 -27.73
C GLU A 674 -4.03 5.91 -26.38
N PHE A 675 -3.19 6.89 -26.07
CA PHE A 675 -3.34 7.74 -24.91
C PHE A 675 -4.09 9.00 -25.31
N ASP A 676 -5.22 9.28 -24.65
CA ASP A 676 -6.07 10.43 -24.93
C ASP A 676 -5.67 11.70 -24.16
N GLY A 677 -4.59 11.63 -23.37
CA GLY A 677 -4.16 12.69 -22.47
C GLY A 677 -4.52 12.43 -21.01
N ASN A 678 -5.37 11.44 -20.72
CA ASN A 678 -5.76 11.05 -19.37
C ASN A 678 -5.62 9.54 -19.12
N ALA A 679 -6.03 8.71 -20.08
CA ALA A 679 -5.99 7.26 -19.97
C ALA A 679 -5.69 6.57 -21.31
N TYR A 680 -5.24 5.31 -21.24
CA TYR A 680 -5.06 4.45 -22.41
C TYR A 680 -6.37 3.77 -22.83
N THR A 681 -6.70 3.89 -24.12
CA THR A 681 -7.79 3.13 -24.73
C THR A 681 -7.25 2.16 -25.79
N TRP A 682 -7.81 0.95 -25.81
CA TRP A 682 -7.41 -0.07 -26.78
C TRP A 682 -7.96 0.27 -28.17
N LYS A 683 -7.20 0.06 -29.24
CA LYS A 683 -7.64 0.32 -30.64
C LYS A 683 -8.44 -0.83 -31.25
N GLY A 684 -8.61 -1.96 -30.55
CA GLY A 684 -9.28 -3.15 -31.09
C GLY A 684 -8.41 -4.00 -32.03
N THR A 685 -7.08 -3.84 -31.96
CA THR A 685 -6.10 -4.55 -32.80
C THR A 685 -5.02 -5.21 -31.96
N GLY A 686 -4.27 -6.16 -32.53
CA GLY A 686 -3.15 -6.82 -31.84
C GLY A 686 -3.53 -7.91 -30.83
N SER A 687 -4.83 -8.21 -30.65
CA SER A 687 -5.29 -9.33 -29.81
C SER A 687 -4.69 -10.66 -30.29
N THR A 688 -4.23 -11.49 -29.36
CA THR A 688 -3.74 -12.84 -29.66
C THR A 688 -4.88 -13.86 -29.81
N ALA A 689 -6.10 -13.52 -29.37
CA ALA A 689 -7.27 -14.38 -29.55
C ALA A 689 -7.94 -14.10 -30.91
N GLN A 690 -8.22 -15.17 -31.64
CA GLN A 690 -8.97 -15.15 -32.91
C GLN A 690 -10.40 -15.66 -32.74
N ASP A 691 -10.64 -16.47 -31.71
CA ASP A 691 -11.91 -17.11 -31.39
C ASP A 691 -12.00 -17.49 -29.89
N ALA A 692 -13.15 -18.04 -29.48
CA ALA A 692 -13.37 -18.50 -28.11
C ALA A 692 -12.35 -19.55 -27.65
N SER A 693 -11.88 -20.45 -28.52
CA SER A 693 -10.92 -21.50 -28.16
C SER A 693 -9.53 -20.93 -27.86
N SER A 694 -9.08 -19.96 -28.65
CA SER A 694 -7.80 -19.28 -28.46
C SER A 694 -7.80 -18.42 -27.19
N SER A 695 -8.96 -17.90 -26.77
CA SER A 695 -9.10 -17.14 -25.51
C SER A 695 -8.93 -17.98 -24.24
N LEU A 696 -8.93 -19.31 -24.35
CA LEU A 696 -8.85 -20.24 -23.21
C LEU A 696 -7.43 -20.77 -22.94
N ARG A 697 -6.43 -20.38 -23.73
CA ARG A 697 -5.10 -21.03 -23.71
C ARG A 697 -4.23 -20.66 -22.53
N ARG A 698 -4.22 -19.39 -22.13
CA ARG A 698 -3.34 -18.89 -21.06
C ARG A 698 -4.09 -18.84 -19.73
N ILE A 699 -3.53 -19.53 -18.74
CA ILE A 699 -4.19 -19.90 -17.50
C ILE A 699 -3.41 -19.33 -16.33
N PHE A 700 -4.03 -18.47 -15.53
CA PHE A 700 -3.48 -18.05 -14.24
C PHE A 700 -4.35 -18.60 -13.13
N ARG A 701 -3.72 -19.12 -12.08
CA ARG A 701 -4.40 -19.70 -10.94
C ARG A 701 -3.78 -19.21 -9.65
N GLY A 702 -4.63 -19.02 -8.66
CA GLY A 702 -4.22 -18.63 -7.33
C GLY A 702 -5.26 -18.99 -6.28
N ARG A 703 -4.82 -18.85 -5.03
CA ARG A 703 -5.64 -19.01 -3.84
C ARG A 703 -5.17 -17.96 -2.85
N SER A 704 -6.12 -17.18 -2.34
CA SER A 704 -5.83 -16.09 -1.41
C SER A 704 -6.82 -16.14 -0.24
N PHE A 705 -6.40 -15.69 0.94
CA PHE A 705 -7.29 -15.62 2.11
C PHE A 705 -8.36 -14.56 1.91
N LEU A 706 -9.58 -14.79 2.37
CA LEU A 706 -10.64 -13.79 2.33
C LEU A 706 -10.58 -12.95 3.60
N ALA A 707 -10.63 -11.63 3.46
CA ALA A 707 -10.66 -10.70 4.57
C ALA A 707 -11.74 -9.62 4.37
N PRO A 708 -12.49 -9.22 5.42
CA PRO A 708 -13.48 -8.15 5.36
C PRO A 708 -12.82 -6.76 5.45
N THR A 709 -11.83 -6.49 4.59
CA THR A 709 -11.01 -5.26 4.65
C THR A 709 -11.78 -3.99 4.31
N VAL A 710 -12.80 -4.06 3.44
CA VAL A 710 -13.67 -2.92 3.10
C VAL A 710 -14.37 -2.41 4.36
N ARG A 711 -15.04 -3.33 5.08
CA ARG A 711 -15.69 -3.04 6.36
C ARG A 711 -14.69 -2.42 7.33
N TYR A 712 -13.56 -3.09 7.57
CA TYR A 712 -12.55 -2.61 8.51
C TYR A 712 -12.05 -1.20 8.17
N ALA A 713 -11.71 -0.93 6.90
CA ALA A 713 -11.21 0.37 6.48
C ALA A 713 -12.26 1.48 6.68
N VAL A 714 -13.50 1.25 6.26
CA VAL A 714 -14.61 2.20 6.45
C VAL A 714 -14.86 2.46 7.92
N GLU A 715 -14.92 1.41 8.75
CA GLU A 715 -15.11 1.52 10.19
C GLU A 715 -14.01 2.37 10.85
N ARG A 716 -12.73 2.11 10.53
CA ARG A 716 -11.60 2.87 11.09
C ARG A 716 -11.55 4.32 10.61
N GLN A 717 -11.94 4.59 9.38
CA GLN A 717 -12.08 5.96 8.90
C GLN A 717 -13.17 6.70 9.67
N LEU A 718 -14.35 6.08 9.85
CA LEU A 718 -15.44 6.65 10.64
C LEU A 718 -15.03 6.87 12.10
N ASP A 719 -14.31 5.94 12.72
CA ASP A 719 -13.77 6.10 14.07
C ASP A 719 -12.84 7.34 14.16
N ARG A 720 -11.97 7.54 13.16
CA ARG A 720 -11.10 8.72 13.05
C ARG A 720 -11.91 10.02 12.96
N TYR A 721 -12.99 10.02 12.18
CA TYR A 721 -13.91 11.15 12.08
C TYR A 721 -14.61 11.45 13.42
N LEU A 722 -15.08 10.41 14.13
CA LEU A 722 -15.70 10.55 15.44
C LEU A 722 -14.75 11.12 16.51
N GLN A 723 -13.45 10.88 16.39
CA GLN A 723 -12.43 11.47 17.27
C GLN A 723 -12.13 12.95 16.97
N THR A 724 -12.38 13.39 15.74
CA THR A 724 -11.97 14.71 15.25
C THR A 724 -13.06 15.77 15.40
N TYR A 725 -14.34 15.39 15.24
CA TYR A 725 -15.47 16.34 15.19
C TYR A 725 -16.31 16.37 16.49
N PRO A 726 -16.93 17.51 16.85
CA PRO A 726 -17.79 17.62 18.04
C PRO A 726 -19.03 16.71 17.99
N ASP A 727 -19.48 16.23 19.15
CA ASP A 727 -20.58 15.25 19.32
C ASP A 727 -21.91 15.61 18.64
N ALA A 728 -22.23 16.90 18.50
CA ALA A 728 -23.48 17.37 17.90
C ALA A 728 -23.51 17.18 16.36
N GLU A 729 -22.35 17.16 15.72
CA GLU A 729 -22.19 16.99 14.26
C GLU A 729 -21.93 15.50 13.91
N ALA A 730 -21.53 14.70 14.90
CA ALA A 730 -21.16 13.29 14.76
C ALA A 730 -22.33 12.29 14.77
N MET A 731 -23.59 12.71 14.99
CA MET A 731 -24.72 11.76 15.11
C MET A 731 -24.92 10.90 13.86
N GLY A 732 -24.84 11.50 12.66
CA GLY A 732 -24.96 10.76 11.40
C GLY A 732 -23.78 9.82 11.16
N VAL A 733 -22.57 10.23 11.57
CA VAL A 733 -21.35 9.42 11.48
C VAL A 733 -21.43 8.21 12.42
N ARG A 734 -21.99 8.36 13.62
CA ARG A 734 -22.24 7.23 14.54
C ARG A 734 -23.23 6.23 13.95
N GLN A 735 -24.34 6.70 13.37
CA GLN A 735 -25.29 5.82 12.71
C GLN A 735 -24.63 5.09 11.53
N LEU A 736 -23.86 5.79 10.71
CA LEU A 736 -23.15 5.18 9.59
C LEU A 736 -22.11 4.16 10.07
N ARG A 737 -21.46 4.39 11.22
CA ARG A 737 -20.54 3.44 11.84
C ARG A 737 -21.24 2.17 12.33
N GLU A 738 -22.45 2.30 12.88
CA GLU A 738 -23.30 1.17 13.23
C GLU A 738 -23.70 0.40 11.96
N ASP A 739 -24.21 1.10 10.94
CA ASP A 739 -24.63 0.49 9.67
C ASP A 739 -23.46 -0.17 8.91
N ALA A 740 -22.24 0.39 9.00
CA ALA A 740 -21.03 -0.17 8.39
C ALA A 740 -20.65 -1.54 8.98
N SER A 741 -21.09 -1.83 10.22
CA SER A 741 -20.84 -3.13 10.86
C SER A 741 -21.63 -4.28 10.22
N ASP A 742 -22.69 -3.97 9.46
CA ASP A 742 -23.51 -4.94 8.73
C ASP A 742 -23.04 -5.15 7.27
N LEU A 743 -21.94 -4.50 6.84
CA LEU A 743 -21.40 -4.68 5.50
C LEU A 743 -20.82 -6.08 5.31
N ASP A 744 -21.56 -6.92 4.58
CA ASP A 744 -21.10 -8.23 4.10
C ASP A 744 -20.28 -8.08 2.80
N MET A 745 -19.11 -7.45 2.92
CA MET A 745 -18.18 -7.24 1.82
C MET A 745 -16.81 -7.86 2.11
N LEU A 746 -16.42 -8.78 1.26
CA LEU A 746 -15.08 -9.31 1.17
C LEU A 746 -14.30 -8.60 0.09
N SER A 747 -13.00 -8.44 0.29
CA SER A 747 -12.13 -8.11 -0.82
C SER A 747 -10.85 -8.92 -0.79
N GLN A 748 -10.32 -9.22 -1.97
CA GLN A 748 -9.01 -9.82 -2.09
C GLN A 748 -8.35 -9.48 -3.43
N THR A 749 -7.03 -9.27 -3.39
CA THR A 749 -6.14 -9.15 -4.53
C THR A 749 -5.97 -10.51 -5.23
N LEU A 750 -5.87 -10.51 -6.56
CA LEU A 750 -5.51 -11.68 -7.34
C LEU A 750 -3.99 -11.87 -7.29
N ASP A 751 -3.46 -12.14 -6.10
CA ASP A 751 -2.02 -12.13 -5.82
C ASP A 751 -1.22 -13.00 -6.79
N GLY A 752 -0.13 -12.41 -7.31
CA GLY A 752 0.77 -13.07 -8.24
C GLY A 752 0.26 -13.07 -9.69
N PHE A 753 -0.81 -12.33 -10.00
CA PHE A 753 -1.29 -12.18 -11.37
C PHE A 753 -0.20 -11.57 -12.28
N HIS A 754 0.51 -10.53 -11.84
CA HIS A 754 1.64 -9.98 -12.60
C HIS A 754 2.86 -10.90 -12.64
N ASP A 755 3.10 -11.70 -11.61
CA ASP A 755 4.16 -12.72 -11.64
C ASP A 755 3.93 -13.71 -12.79
N TRP A 756 2.69 -14.15 -13.02
CA TRP A 756 2.34 -15.00 -14.16
C TRP A 756 2.59 -14.32 -15.52
N LEU A 757 2.45 -13.00 -15.62
CA LEU A 757 2.81 -12.24 -16.84
C LEU A 757 4.32 -12.23 -17.10
N LEU A 758 5.11 -12.26 -16.02
CA LEU A 758 6.57 -12.32 -16.05
C LEU A 758 7.12 -13.76 -16.06
N THR A 759 6.27 -14.77 -16.32
CA THR A 759 6.59 -16.21 -16.31
C THR A 759 7.21 -16.69 -14.98
N ARG A 760 6.77 -16.08 -13.88
CA ARG A 760 7.05 -16.43 -12.49
C ARG A 760 5.81 -17.07 -11.87
N SER A 761 6.02 -17.93 -10.89
CA SER A 761 4.92 -18.42 -10.07
C SER A 761 4.52 -17.36 -9.05
N GLY A 762 3.22 -17.04 -9.00
CA GLY A 762 2.62 -16.21 -7.96
C GLY A 762 2.42 -16.91 -6.61
N VAL A 763 2.94 -18.13 -6.43
CA VAL A 763 2.81 -18.92 -5.20
C VAL A 763 4.08 -18.80 -4.37
N ALA A 764 3.93 -18.79 -3.04
CA ALA A 764 5.03 -18.74 -2.08
C ALA A 764 6.17 -19.71 -2.43
N ARG A 765 7.41 -19.25 -2.21
CA ARG A 765 8.65 -19.98 -2.47
C ARG A 765 8.61 -21.37 -1.81
N PRO A 766 8.96 -22.45 -2.55
CA PRO A 766 9.18 -23.75 -1.91
C PRO A 766 10.38 -23.68 -0.94
N LEU A 767 10.26 -24.36 0.21
CA LEU A 767 11.35 -24.47 1.19
C LEU A 767 12.60 -25.08 0.52
N ARG A 768 13.79 -24.61 0.96
CA ARG A 768 15.10 -24.93 0.35
C ARG A 768 15.19 -26.40 -0.06
N SER A 769 15.49 -26.62 -1.35
CA SER A 769 15.80 -27.94 -1.93
C SER A 769 16.80 -28.72 -1.06
N ARG A 770 16.71 -30.05 -1.04
CA ARG A 770 17.68 -30.96 -0.41
C ARG A 770 19.13 -30.74 -0.87
N ILE A 771 19.34 -30.01 -1.96
CA ILE A 771 20.66 -29.66 -2.48
C ILE A 771 21.17 -28.40 -1.77
N PRO A 772 22.18 -28.52 -0.89
CA PRO A 772 22.74 -27.35 -0.22
C PRO A 772 23.33 -26.39 -1.26
N VAL A 773 23.04 -25.10 -1.09
CA VAL A 773 23.67 -24.05 -1.89
C VAL A 773 25.17 -24.06 -1.60
N PRO A 774 26.05 -24.12 -2.62
CA PRO A 774 27.48 -23.98 -2.40
C PRO A 774 27.80 -22.64 -1.71
N SER A 775 28.69 -22.64 -0.73
CA SER A 775 29.04 -21.42 0.04
C SER A 775 29.52 -20.25 -0.84
N ALA A 776 30.11 -20.54 -2.00
CA ALA A 776 30.52 -19.53 -2.97
C ALA A 776 29.34 -18.83 -3.69
N LEU A 777 28.16 -19.45 -3.71
CA LEU A 777 26.93 -18.92 -4.34
C LEU A 777 25.96 -18.29 -3.34
N GLU A 778 26.07 -18.61 -2.05
CA GLU A 778 25.15 -18.14 -1.02
C GLU A 778 24.89 -16.62 -1.01
N PRO A 779 25.90 -15.73 -1.04
CA PRO A 779 25.66 -14.28 -1.11
C PRO A 779 25.13 -13.81 -2.48
N LEU A 780 25.20 -14.65 -3.51
CA LEU A 780 24.87 -14.32 -4.90
C LEU A 780 23.44 -14.69 -5.29
N LEU A 781 22.71 -15.47 -4.49
CA LEU A 781 21.31 -15.83 -4.78
C LEU A 781 20.32 -14.75 -4.32
N GLY A 782 20.72 -13.90 -3.38
CA GLY A 782 19.83 -12.92 -2.75
C GLY A 782 18.67 -13.57 -2.00
N ASP A 783 17.68 -12.76 -1.62
CA ASP A 783 16.43 -13.24 -1.03
C ASP A 783 15.30 -13.20 -2.06
N ALA A 784 15.15 -14.30 -2.79
CA ALA A 784 14.15 -14.42 -3.84
C ALA A 784 12.81 -14.92 -3.27
N ALA A 785 11.79 -14.07 -3.27
CA ALA A 785 10.44 -14.38 -2.77
C ALA A 785 9.59 -15.21 -3.73
N SER A 786 9.81 -15.09 -5.05
CA SER A 786 9.11 -15.86 -6.09
C SER A 786 10.04 -16.86 -6.79
N TRP A 787 9.50 -17.69 -7.69
CA TRP A 787 10.26 -18.70 -8.42
C TRP A 787 9.83 -18.80 -9.89
N PRO A 788 10.75 -19.13 -10.81
CA PRO A 788 10.44 -19.19 -12.23
C PRO A 788 9.50 -20.36 -12.55
N ALA A 789 8.49 -20.13 -13.40
CA ALA A 789 7.51 -21.13 -13.82
C ALA A 789 7.33 -21.20 -15.35
N PRO A 790 8.41 -21.46 -16.12
CA PRO A 790 8.30 -21.56 -17.57
C PRO A 790 7.52 -22.82 -18.01
N SER A 791 6.68 -22.68 -19.04
CA SER A 791 6.08 -23.83 -19.74
C SER A 791 7.13 -24.85 -20.21
N GLY A 792 6.70 -26.11 -20.32
CA GLY A 792 7.53 -27.19 -20.81
C GLY A 792 7.89 -27.04 -22.29
N HIS A 793 9.03 -27.58 -22.70
CA HIS A 793 9.45 -27.57 -24.09
C HIS A 793 8.58 -28.48 -24.98
N SER A 794 7.58 -27.92 -25.68
CA SER A 794 6.88 -28.63 -26.76
C SER A 794 7.52 -28.31 -28.11
N GLY A 795 8.22 -29.27 -28.72
CA GLY A 795 8.94 -29.07 -29.99
C GLY A 795 8.07 -28.80 -31.23
N THR A 796 6.76 -28.50 -31.09
CA THR A 796 5.80 -28.42 -32.21
C THR A 796 4.85 -27.22 -32.19
N GLY A 797 5.07 -26.19 -31.35
CA GLY A 797 4.23 -24.99 -31.32
C GLY A 797 4.93 -23.79 -30.66
N PRO A 798 4.48 -22.55 -30.91
CA PRO A 798 4.92 -21.40 -30.11
C PRO A 798 4.56 -21.65 -28.64
N PRO A 799 5.41 -21.27 -27.68
CA PRO A 799 5.10 -21.46 -26.27
C PRO A 799 3.81 -20.72 -25.90
N ASP A 800 2.92 -21.37 -25.16
CA ASP A 800 1.66 -20.77 -24.67
C ASP A 800 1.92 -19.62 -23.66
N ASP A 801 3.14 -19.55 -23.11
CA ASP A 801 3.59 -18.52 -22.19
C ASP A 801 4.40 -17.43 -22.91
N THR A 802 3.83 -16.24 -23.02
CA THR A 802 4.54 -15.06 -23.52
C THR A 802 4.96 -14.18 -22.34
N PHE A 803 6.27 -14.03 -22.15
CA PHE A 803 6.82 -13.03 -21.24
C PHE A 803 6.33 -11.63 -21.62
N GLN A 804 5.66 -10.94 -20.69
CA GLN A 804 4.97 -9.69 -20.96
C GLN A 804 5.38 -8.62 -19.92
N PRO A 805 6.47 -7.85 -20.15
CA PRO A 805 6.96 -6.84 -19.20
C PRO A 805 6.08 -5.58 -19.14
N VAL A 806 5.19 -5.39 -20.12
CA VAL A 806 4.15 -4.35 -20.13
C VAL A 806 2.79 -5.03 -20.06
N ARG A 807 2.11 -4.90 -18.91
CA ARG A 807 0.77 -5.46 -18.68
C ARG A 807 -0.23 -4.78 -19.60
N ALA A 808 -0.79 -5.52 -20.55
CA ALA A 808 -1.86 -5.06 -21.45
C ALA A 808 -2.64 -6.28 -21.96
N GLY A 809 -3.90 -6.40 -21.57
CA GLY A 809 -4.69 -7.60 -21.87
C GLY A 809 -6.09 -7.55 -21.34
N GLN A 810 -6.88 -8.56 -21.68
CA GLN A 810 -8.18 -8.80 -21.08
C GLN A 810 -8.20 -10.16 -20.39
N PHE A 811 -8.88 -10.29 -19.26
CA PHE A 811 -9.10 -11.59 -18.62
C PHE A 811 -10.56 -11.81 -18.26
N PHE A 812 -10.89 -13.05 -17.94
CA PHE A 812 -12.17 -13.41 -17.33
C PHE A 812 -12.00 -14.58 -16.37
N PHE A 813 -12.90 -14.70 -15.41
CA PHE A 813 -12.95 -15.83 -14.49
C PHE A 813 -13.53 -17.05 -15.20
N TYR A 814 -12.71 -18.09 -15.35
CA TYR A 814 -13.16 -19.40 -15.81
C TYR A 814 -13.68 -20.21 -14.62
N ASP A 815 -13.01 -20.10 -13.48
CA ASP A 815 -13.42 -20.68 -12.20
C ASP A 815 -13.21 -19.66 -11.08
N LEU A 816 -14.20 -19.49 -10.20
CA LEU A 816 -14.15 -18.56 -9.07
C LEU A 816 -14.98 -19.14 -7.94
N ARG A 817 -14.33 -19.44 -6.82
CA ARG A 817 -14.92 -20.20 -5.71
C ARG A 817 -14.57 -19.59 -4.37
N ILE A 818 -15.56 -19.53 -3.48
CA ILE A 818 -15.36 -19.26 -2.07
C ILE A 818 -15.32 -20.59 -1.33
N ILE A 819 -14.28 -20.82 -0.55
CA ILE A 819 -14.05 -22.07 0.18
C ILE A 819 -13.95 -21.76 1.66
N ASP A 820 -14.72 -22.47 2.48
CA ASP A 820 -14.71 -22.29 3.93
C ASP A 820 -13.64 -23.14 4.65
N ARG A 821 -13.52 -22.96 5.97
CA ARG A 821 -12.59 -23.71 6.83
C ARG A 821 -12.72 -25.23 6.78
N PHE A 822 -13.90 -25.75 6.42
CA PHE A 822 -14.16 -27.19 6.25
C PHE A 822 -14.04 -27.67 4.79
N GLY A 823 -13.75 -26.76 3.85
CA GLY A 823 -13.66 -27.04 2.43
C GLY A 823 -15.00 -27.04 1.70
N ARG A 824 -16.10 -26.55 2.28
CA ARG A 824 -17.35 -26.35 1.53
C ARG A 824 -17.23 -25.19 0.57
N VAL A 825 -17.89 -25.32 -0.57
CA VAL A 825 -17.69 -24.40 -1.69
C VAL A 825 -18.96 -23.65 -2.06
N VAL A 826 -18.85 -22.35 -2.31
CA VAL A 826 -19.80 -21.56 -3.10
C VAL A 826 -19.14 -21.27 -4.46
N ASP A 827 -19.65 -21.88 -5.52
CA ASP A 827 -19.19 -21.68 -6.90
C ASP A 827 -19.86 -20.42 -7.48
N LEU A 828 -19.07 -19.41 -7.83
CA LEU A 828 -19.54 -18.21 -8.54
C LEU A 828 -19.50 -18.43 -10.05
N THR A 829 -18.43 -19.08 -10.52
CA THR A 829 -18.32 -19.63 -11.85
C THR A 829 -17.51 -20.92 -11.81
N ASN A 830 -17.81 -21.84 -12.72
CA ASN A 830 -17.29 -23.19 -12.80
C ASN A 830 -17.17 -23.62 -14.28
N GLY A 831 -15.94 -23.90 -14.70
CA GLY A 831 -15.63 -24.35 -16.07
C GLY A 831 -16.37 -25.62 -16.50
N ALA A 832 -16.64 -26.55 -15.58
CA ALA A 832 -17.32 -27.81 -15.90
C ALA A 832 -18.81 -27.61 -16.30
N GLN A 833 -19.43 -26.53 -15.81
CA GLN A 833 -20.84 -26.19 -16.09
C GLN A 833 -20.99 -25.12 -17.18
N ASN A 834 -19.88 -24.59 -17.72
CA ASN A 834 -19.84 -23.49 -18.70
C ASN A 834 -20.61 -22.23 -18.27
N ASN A 835 -20.85 -22.01 -16.97
CA ASN A 835 -21.55 -20.82 -16.48
C ASN A 835 -20.68 -19.54 -16.55
N TYR A 836 -19.36 -19.66 -16.72
CA TYR A 836 -18.43 -18.54 -17.00
C TYR A 836 -18.82 -17.74 -18.26
N GLU A 837 -19.55 -18.35 -19.20
CA GLU A 837 -20.06 -17.67 -20.40
C GLU A 837 -21.19 -16.68 -20.10
N ARG A 838 -21.87 -16.84 -18.96
CA ARG A 838 -22.98 -15.99 -18.51
C ARG A 838 -22.60 -15.12 -17.32
N PHE A 839 -21.43 -15.36 -16.72
CA PHE A 839 -20.92 -14.58 -15.61
C PHE A 839 -20.70 -13.12 -16.04
N SER A 840 -21.25 -12.19 -15.26
CA SER A 840 -21.22 -10.76 -15.55
C SER A 840 -20.77 -10.03 -14.28
N PRO A 841 -19.46 -9.94 -14.02
CA PRO A 841 -18.97 -9.19 -12.87
C PRO A 841 -19.31 -7.70 -13.04
N ILE A 842 -19.43 -7.02 -11.92
CA ILE A 842 -19.48 -5.57 -11.83
C ILE A 842 -18.06 -5.08 -12.10
N ARG A 843 -17.89 -4.17 -13.04
CA ARG A 843 -16.57 -3.69 -13.47
C ARG A 843 -16.46 -2.23 -13.11
N ALA A 844 -15.39 -1.86 -12.42
CA ALA A 844 -15.02 -0.46 -12.29
C ALA A 844 -14.76 0.15 -13.67
N LEU A 845 -14.92 1.47 -13.78
CA LEU A 845 -14.72 2.19 -15.04
C LEU A 845 -13.31 1.98 -15.59
N SER A 846 -12.32 1.91 -14.69
CA SER A 846 -10.90 1.70 -14.97
C SER A 846 -10.57 0.37 -15.68
N VAL A 847 -11.42 -0.66 -15.50
CA VAL A 847 -11.22 -2.00 -16.07
C VAL A 847 -12.29 -2.39 -17.09
N LEU A 848 -13.09 -1.43 -17.55
CA LEU A 848 -14.19 -1.65 -18.47
C LEU A 848 -13.69 -1.78 -19.93
N PRO A 849 -13.92 -2.92 -20.62
CA PRO A 849 -13.62 -3.02 -22.05
C PRO A 849 -14.57 -2.15 -22.90
N ASP A 850 -14.05 -1.57 -23.98
CA ASP A 850 -14.89 -0.88 -24.98
C ASP A 850 -15.71 -1.91 -25.76
N ALA A 851 -17.04 -1.89 -25.56
CA ALA A 851 -17.97 -2.80 -26.22
C ALA A 851 -17.98 -2.69 -27.75
N ARG A 852 -17.49 -1.58 -28.32
CA ARG A 852 -17.37 -1.38 -29.78
C ARG A 852 -16.13 -2.07 -30.35
N LYS A 853 -15.19 -2.48 -29.50
CA LYS A 853 -13.90 -3.08 -29.86
C LYS A 853 -13.79 -4.47 -29.19
N PRO A 854 -14.56 -5.48 -29.64
CA PRO A 854 -14.51 -6.81 -29.04
C PRO A 854 -13.17 -7.50 -29.29
N LEU A 855 -12.77 -8.38 -28.36
CA LEU A 855 -11.49 -9.11 -28.39
C LEU A 855 -11.31 -9.98 -29.66
N TYR A 856 -12.42 -10.53 -30.15
CA TYR A 856 -12.56 -11.31 -31.37
C TYR A 856 -14.03 -11.20 -31.87
N PRO A 857 -14.34 -11.55 -33.13
CA PRO A 857 -15.71 -11.47 -33.65
C PRO A 857 -16.71 -12.31 -32.84
N ASP A 858 -17.88 -11.73 -32.54
CA ASP A 858 -18.98 -12.36 -31.78
C ASP A 858 -18.54 -13.06 -30.46
N PRO A 859 -17.96 -12.32 -29.50
CA PRO A 859 -17.42 -12.92 -28.30
C PRO A 859 -18.52 -13.51 -27.41
N ILE A 860 -18.40 -14.81 -27.15
CA ILE A 860 -19.26 -15.51 -26.19
C ILE A 860 -19.12 -14.84 -24.82
N GLY A 861 -20.24 -14.40 -24.26
CA GLY A 861 -20.26 -13.79 -22.92
C GLY A 861 -19.50 -12.47 -22.83
N ALA A 862 -19.61 -11.56 -23.79
CA ALA A 862 -18.86 -10.29 -23.85
C ALA A 862 -18.76 -9.49 -22.53
N ARG A 863 -19.75 -9.62 -21.63
CA ARG A 863 -19.77 -8.95 -20.31
C ARG A 863 -18.81 -9.54 -19.28
N ARG A 864 -18.26 -10.74 -19.51
CA ARG A 864 -17.33 -11.43 -18.60
C ARG A 864 -15.91 -10.86 -18.61
N PHE A 865 -15.55 -10.17 -19.69
CA PHE A 865 -14.18 -9.68 -19.90
C PHE A 865 -13.90 -8.44 -19.05
N ILE A 866 -12.70 -8.39 -18.50
CA ILE A 866 -12.14 -7.31 -17.70
C ILE A 866 -10.88 -6.85 -18.44
N GLN A 867 -10.73 -5.55 -18.70
CA GLN A 867 -9.63 -4.99 -19.47
C GLN A 867 -8.58 -4.36 -18.53
N LEU A 868 -7.32 -4.71 -18.73
CA LEU A 868 -6.19 -4.12 -18.02
C LEU A 868 -5.38 -3.26 -19.01
N PRO A 869 -5.31 -1.92 -18.80
CA PRO A 869 -4.56 -1.04 -19.68
C PRO A 869 -3.03 -1.24 -19.53
N PRO A 870 -2.25 -0.78 -20.54
CA PRO A 870 -0.78 -0.77 -20.53
C PRO A 870 -0.20 -0.22 -19.23
N ARG A 871 0.56 -1.02 -18.49
CA ARG A 871 1.39 -0.57 -17.35
C ARG A 871 2.73 -1.30 -17.29
N LEU A 872 3.76 -0.60 -16.82
CA LEU A 872 5.11 -1.15 -16.70
C LEU A 872 5.20 -2.07 -15.48
N LEU A 873 5.55 -3.35 -15.67
CA LEU A 873 5.77 -4.28 -14.55
C LEU A 873 7.17 -4.13 -13.94
N GLN A 874 8.10 -3.49 -14.63
CA GLN A 874 9.36 -3.07 -14.03
C GLN A 874 9.08 -1.84 -13.15
N PRO A 875 9.62 -1.78 -11.90
CA PRO A 875 9.51 -0.58 -11.10
C PRO A 875 10.07 0.63 -11.86
N ALA A 876 9.25 1.67 -11.98
CA ALA A 876 9.56 2.86 -12.77
C ALA A 876 8.95 4.12 -12.13
N ARG A 877 9.42 5.30 -12.52
CA ARG A 877 8.84 6.58 -12.11
C ARG A 877 8.91 7.62 -13.22
N VAL A 878 7.96 8.56 -13.21
CA VAL A 878 8.05 9.78 -14.02
C VAL A 878 8.79 10.80 -13.17
N ARG A 879 9.96 11.23 -13.63
CA ARG A 879 10.76 12.25 -12.95
C ARG A 879 10.44 13.61 -13.58
N LEU A 880 9.61 14.39 -12.90
CA LEU A 880 9.39 15.80 -13.21
C LEU A 880 10.04 16.63 -12.10
N ALA A 881 11.26 17.12 -12.35
CA ALA A 881 12.07 17.77 -11.33
C ALA A 881 12.52 19.16 -11.75
N ALA A 882 12.60 20.07 -10.77
CA ALA A 882 13.20 21.38 -10.95
C ALA A 882 14.68 21.23 -11.34
N ALA A 883 15.11 21.93 -12.38
CA ALA A 883 16.48 21.92 -12.88
C ALA A 883 17.08 23.33 -12.75
N PRO A 884 18.40 23.49 -12.57
CA PRO A 884 19.02 24.81 -12.53
C PRO A 884 18.71 25.63 -13.80
N ALA A 885 18.33 26.89 -13.61
CA ALA A 885 17.97 27.77 -14.72
C ALA A 885 19.18 28.17 -15.59
N LEU A 886 20.39 28.15 -15.03
CA LEU A 886 21.63 28.49 -15.72
C LEU A 886 22.24 27.24 -16.38
N ASP A 887 22.34 27.24 -17.70
CA ASP A 887 22.84 26.08 -18.45
C ASP A 887 24.28 25.70 -18.04
N GLY A 888 24.55 24.39 -17.93
CA GLY A 888 25.86 23.86 -17.53
C GLY A 888 26.15 23.92 -16.03
N THR A 889 25.23 24.44 -15.22
CA THR A 889 25.28 24.26 -13.76
C THR A 889 24.68 22.90 -13.39
N VAL A 890 25.47 22.10 -12.68
CA VAL A 890 25.00 20.83 -12.11
C VAL A 890 24.49 21.17 -10.71
N SER A 891 23.25 20.77 -10.37
CA SER A 891 22.79 20.87 -8.99
C SER A 891 23.77 20.11 -8.10
N SER A 892 24.39 20.78 -7.14
CA SER A 892 25.36 20.17 -6.22
C SER A 892 24.71 19.17 -5.26
N SER A 893 23.37 19.17 -5.19
CA SER A 893 22.59 18.29 -4.34
C SER A 893 21.46 17.64 -5.15
N PRO A 894 21.21 16.33 -4.99
CA PRO A 894 20.00 15.67 -5.51
C PRO A 894 18.72 16.09 -4.76
N ALA A 895 18.82 16.99 -3.77
CA ALA A 895 17.69 17.56 -3.05
C ALA A 895 16.86 18.52 -3.92
N ALA A 896 15.59 18.68 -3.54
CA ALA A 896 14.74 19.73 -4.10
C ALA A 896 15.32 21.11 -3.73
N PRO A 897 15.20 22.10 -4.63
CA PRO A 897 15.63 23.46 -4.36
C PRO A 897 14.87 24.03 -3.15
N THR A 898 15.59 24.79 -2.34
CA THR A 898 15.11 25.36 -1.08
C THR A 898 15.19 26.88 -1.12
N ALA A 899 14.65 27.57 -0.12
CA ALA A 899 14.83 29.02 0.04
C ALA A 899 16.30 29.49 -0.01
N ARG A 900 17.29 28.61 0.21
CA ARG A 900 18.73 28.91 0.12
C ARG A 900 19.21 29.10 -1.32
N ASP A 901 18.53 28.47 -2.28
CA ASP A 901 18.92 28.49 -3.69
C ASP A 901 18.44 29.76 -4.40
N ALA A 902 17.56 30.55 -3.77
CA ALA A 902 17.05 31.80 -4.30
C ALA A 902 18.18 32.78 -4.65
N GLY A 903 18.22 33.23 -5.91
CA GLY A 903 19.25 34.13 -6.43
C GLY A 903 20.64 33.51 -6.63
N THR A 904 20.80 32.20 -6.43
CA THR A 904 22.04 31.49 -6.71
C THR A 904 22.03 30.91 -8.15
N PRO A 905 23.18 30.53 -8.73
CA PRO A 905 23.21 29.82 -10.00
C PRO A 905 22.47 28.47 -10.00
N ALA A 906 22.19 27.90 -8.82
CA ALA A 906 21.47 26.64 -8.66
C ALA A 906 19.94 26.81 -8.63
N THR A 907 19.42 28.05 -8.61
CA THR A 907 17.98 28.31 -8.60
C THR A 907 17.29 27.69 -9.83
N PRO A 908 16.11 27.07 -9.66
CA PRO A 908 15.32 26.59 -10.77
C PRO A 908 14.49 27.70 -11.45
N VAL A 909 14.28 28.83 -10.76
CA VAL A 909 13.50 29.96 -11.31
C VAL A 909 14.41 30.80 -12.19
N ALA A 910 14.09 30.88 -13.48
CA ALA A 910 14.76 31.74 -14.44
C ALA A 910 14.38 33.23 -14.30
N GLY A 911 13.19 33.52 -13.79
CA GLY A 911 12.70 34.87 -13.50
C GLY A 911 11.24 34.88 -13.08
N TRP A 912 10.79 36.03 -12.56
CA TRP A 912 9.40 36.27 -12.19
C TRP A 912 8.74 37.22 -13.18
N LEU A 913 7.50 36.92 -13.54
CA LEU A 913 6.69 37.69 -14.48
C LEU A 913 5.45 38.21 -13.75
N LEU A 914 5.15 39.50 -13.92
CA LEU A 914 3.92 40.09 -13.40
C LEU A 914 3.15 40.74 -14.55
N ALA A 915 1.97 40.22 -14.85
CA ALA A 915 1.06 40.78 -15.83
C ALA A 915 0.32 41.99 -15.23
N ASN A 916 0.67 43.19 -15.70
CA ASN A 916 -0.01 44.42 -15.29
C ASN A 916 -1.23 44.67 -16.18
N ARG A 917 -2.42 44.47 -15.59
CA ARG A 917 -3.71 44.63 -16.28
C ARG A 917 -4.07 46.09 -16.57
N LEU A 918 -3.51 47.06 -15.84
CA LEU A 918 -3.86 48.47 -16.01
C LEU A 918 -3.20 49.09 -17.26
N ASP A 919 -1.95 48.73 -17.51
CA ASP A 919 -1.14 49.32 -18.60
C ASP A 919 -0.91 48.35 -19.77
N GLU A 920 -1.47 47.13 -19.70
CA GLU A 920 -1.22 46.03 -20.65
C GLU A 920 0.29 45.76 -20.82
N THR A 921 1.02 45.72 -19.69
CA THR A 921 2.47 45.47 -19.67
C THR A 921 2.85 44.20 -18.91
N LEU A 922 4.00 43.63 -19.24
CA LEU A 922 4.57 42.48 -18.52
C LEU A 922 5.84 42.94 -17.83
N MET A 923 5.83 42.99 -16.50
CA MET A 923 7.01 43.31 -15.71
C MET A 923 7.83 42.05 -15.49
N VAL A 924 9.14 42.18 -15.61
CA VAL A 924 10.11 41.09 -15.58
C VAL A 924 11.11 41.36 -14.47
N TYR A 925 11.28 40.36 -13.61
CA TYR A 925 12.19 40.37 -12.47
C TYR A 925 13.12 39.15 -12.51
N ALA A 926 14.30 39.29 -11.92
CA ALA A 926 15.28 38.22 -11.81
C ALA A 926 14.83 37.17 -10.79
N SER A 927 15.52 36.03 -10.75
CA SER A 927 15.21 34.90 -9.88
C SER A 927 15.16 35.23 -8.38
N ASP A 928 15.86 36.27 -7.94
CA ASP A 928 15.88 36.76 -6.55
C ASP A 928 14.86 37.86 -6.24
N GLY A 929 14.00 38.21 -7.20
CA GLY A 929 13.02 39.29 -7.10
C GLY A 929 13.53 40.68 -7.50
N SER A 930 14.80 40.83 -7.93
CA SER A 930 15.33 42.13 -8.36
C SER A 930 14.74 42.60 -9.70
N PRO A 931 14.53 43.92 -9.90
CA PRO A 931 13.86 44.45 -11.10
C PRO A 931 14.76 44.38 -12.34
N LEU A 932 14.22 43.89 -13.47
CA LEU A 932 14.94 43.83 -14.75
C LEU A 932 14.35 44.74 -15.82
N GLY A 933 13.04 44.72 -16.05
CA GLY A 933 12.42 45.58 -17.06
C GLY A 933 10.91 45.37 -17.26
N GLU A 934 10.32 46.25 -18.06
CA GLU A 934 8.92 46.25 -18.47
C GLU A 934 8.83 45.99 -19.99
N MET A 935 8.00 45.03 -20.38
CA MET A 935 7.64 44.77 -21.78
C MET A 935 6.27 45.36 -22.13
N ARG A 936 6.16 45.95 -23.33
CA ARG A 936 4.89 46.48 -23.85
C ARG A 936 4.74 46.27 -25.35
N GLY A 937 3.55 45.85 -25.77
CA GLY A 937 3.18 45.84 -27.19
C GLY A 937 2.92 47.25 -27.72
N LEU A 938 3.61 47.64 -28.81
CA LEU A 938 3.37 48.91 -29.49
C LEU A 938 2.54 48.69 -30.75
N ASN A 939 1.25 49.01 -30.71
CA ASN A 939 0.36 48.88 -31.88
C ASN A 939 0.76 49.79 -33.06
N THR A 940 1.45 50.90 -32.79
CA THR A 940 1.89 51.87 -33.81
C THR A 940 3.07 51.35 -34.63
N THR A 941 4.09 50.80 -33.97
CA THR A 941 5.29 50.24 -34.62
C THR A 941 5.19 48.74 -34.88
N ARG A 942 4.18 48.07 -34.32
CA ARG A 942 3.94 46.62 -34.36
C ARG A 942 5.03 45.77 -33.71
N GLU A 943 5.78 46.37 -32.79
CA GLU A 943 6.92 45.77 -32.09
C GLU A 943 6.64 45.64 -30.59
N ILE A 944 7.51 44.91 -29.88
CA ILE A 944 7.51 44.86 -28.41
C ILE A 944 8.65 45.75 -27.91
N ALA A 945 8.32 46.79 -27.13
CA ALA A 945 9.31 47.66 -26.50
C ALA A 945 9.77 47.09 -25.15
N TRP A 946 11.03 47.38 -24.79
CA TRP A 946 11.60 47.18 -23.46
C TRP A 946 11.81 48.53 -22.79
N ASN A 947 11.44 48.66 -21.54
CA ASN A 947 11.91 49.75 -20.69
C ASN A 947 12.63 49.14 -19.49
N PRO A 948 13.92 49.44 -19.24
CA PRO A 948 14.56 49.00 -18.00
C PRO A 948 13.81 49.58 -16.79
N LEU A 949 13.54 48.76 -15.79
CA LEU A 949 12.94 49.20 -14.52
C LEU A 949 14.00 49.93 -13.69
N PRO A 950 13.60 50.78 -12.72
CA PRO A 950 14.54 51.38 -11.79
C PRO A 950 15.39 50.30 -11.09
N HIS A 951 16.68 50.56 -10.96
CA HIS A 951 17.71 49.62 -10.45
C HIS A 951 18.04 48.42 -11.35
N SER A 952 17.49 48.33 -12.56
CA SER A 952 17.94 47.31 -13.51
C SER A 952 19.39 47.59 -13.95
N PRO A 953 20.29 46.60 -13.85
CA PRO A 953 21.67 46.75 -14.31
C PRO A 953 21.82 46.53 -15.82
N PHE A 954 20.74 46.20 -16.54
CA PHE A 954 20.78 45.83 -17.96
C PHE A 954 19.92 46.76 -18.83
N PRO A 955 20.45 47.26 -19.96
CA PRO A 955 19.71 48.19 -20.82
C PRO A 955 18.64 47.49 -21.68
N ASP A 956 18.95 46.29 -22.17
CA ASP A 956 18.05 45.47 -23.00
C ASP A 956 18.34 43.97 -22.79
N PRO A 957 17.32 43.10 -22.90
CA PRO A 957 17.46 41.65 -22.76
C PRO A 957 18.39 40.99 -23.81
N ALA A 958 18.65 41.65 -24.94
CA ALA A 958 19.62 41.19 -25.94
C ALA A 958 21.07 41.55 -25.60
N SER A 959 21.32 42.30 -24.51
CA SER A 959 22.67 42.64 -24.09
C SER A 959 23.47 41.38 -23.67
N PRO A 960 24.79 41.31 -23.95
CA PRO A 960 25.60 40.14 -23.59
C PRO A 960 25.60 39.82 -22.09
N GLY A 961 25.51 40.84 -21.23
CA GLY A 961 25.42 40.64 -19.78
C GLY A 961 24.13 39.97 -19.35
N PHE A 962 23.00 40.37 -19.93
CA PHE A 962 21.69 39.79 -19.63
C PHE A 962 21.58 38.34 -20.12
N THR A 963 22.00 38.07 -21.36
CA THR A 963 21.94 36.72 -21.95
C THR A 963 22.84 35.72 -21.23
N ALA A 964 23.98 36.16 -20.69
CA ALA A 964 24.87 35.33 -19.88
C ALA A 964 24.31 35.06 -18.47
N ALA A 965 23.66 36.05 -17.84
CA ALA A 965 23.12 35.91 -16.49
C ALA A 965 21.77 35.16 -16.46
N TYR A 966 20.91 35.37 -17.46
CA TYR A 966 19.55 34.83 -17.51
C TYR A 966 19.22 34.25 -18.91
N PRO A 967 19.90 33.17 -19.35
CA PRO A 967 19.77 32.64 -20.70
C PRO A 967 18.35 32.22 -21.07
N ARG A 968 17.61 31.59 -20.14
CA ARG A 968 16.23 31.14 -20.38
C ARG A 968 15.23 32.29 -20.49
N LEU A 969 15.38 33.29 -19.61
CA LEU A 969 14.57 34.50 -19.65
C LEU A 969 14.84 35.31 -20.93
N ALA A 970 16.11 35.43 -21.33
CA ALA A 970 16.49 36.06 -22.59
C ALA A 970 15.93 35.30 -23.80
N GLY A 971 15.98 33.97 -23.76
CA GLY A 971 15.40 33.09 -24.78
C GLY A 971 13.89 33.27 -24.93
N PHE A 972 13.15 33.31 -23.82
CA PHE A 972 11.71 33.61 -23.79
C PHE A 972 11.39 34.96 -24.45
N ILE A 973 12.07 36.03 -24.02
CA ILE A 973 11.83 37.39 -24.54
C ILE A 973 12.19 37.48 -26.03
N ALA A 974 13.32 36.89 -26.43
CA ALA A 974 13.76 36.86 -27.83
C ALA A 974 12.80 36.05 -28.72
N GLY A 975 12.30 34.92 -28.22
CA GLY A 975 11.32 34.07 -28.91
C GLY A 975 10.00 34.79 -29.19
N LEU A 976 9.56 35.63 -28.26
CA LEU A 976 8.36 36.47 -28.42
C LEU A 976 8.60 37.65 -29.38
N ARG A 977 9.75 38.34 -29.29
CA ARG A 977 10.14 39.41 -30.22
C ARG A 977 10.37 38.91 -31.65
N GLY A 978 10.79 37.66 -31.80
CA GLY A 978 11.09 37.04 -33.09
C GLY A 978 9.86 36.59 -33.89
N GLN A 979 8.65 36.73 -33.35
CA GLN A 979 7.42 36.36 -34.04
C GLN A 979 7.14 37.27 -35.26
N THR A 980 6.36 36.79 -36.23
CA THR A 980 5.99 37.62 -37.40
C THR A 980 5.14 38.83 -37.03
N SER A 981 4.31 38.71 -35.98
CA SER A 981 3.50 39.80 -35.42
C SER A 981 3.71 39.88 -33.89
N PRO A 982 4.85 40.43 -33.41
CA PRO A 982 5.22 40.38 -31.99
C PRO A 982 4.20 41.02 -31.06
N HIS A 983 3.63 42.18 -31.42
CA HIS A 983 2.62 42.87 -30.62
C HIS A 983 1.33 42.05 -30.44
N LEU A 984 0.90 41.27 -31.44
CA LEU A 984 -0.28 40.38 -31.33
C LEU A 984 0.06 39.13 -30.51
N ALA A 985 1.25 38.56 -30.69
CA ALA A 985 1.71 37.44 -29.88
C ALA A 985 1.78 37.82 -28.38
N PHE A 986 2.22 39.05 -28.10
CA PHE A 986 2.30 39.60 -26.74
C PHE A 986 0.90 39.80 -26.12
N ALA A 987 -0.04 40.39 -26.87
CA ALA A 987 -1.42 40.56 -26.41
C ALA A 987 -2.09 39.20 -26.10
N ALA A 988 -1.97 38.24 -27.03
CA ALA A 988 -2.52 36.90 -26.84
C ALA A 988 -1.87 36.17 -25.64
N LEU A 989 -0.57 36.37 -25.40
CA LEU A 989 0.12 35.81 -24.24
C LEU A 989 -0.43 36.36 -22.92
N LEU A 990 -0.59 37.68 -22.81
CA LEU A 990 -1.15 38.29 -21.60
C LEU A 990 -2.56 37.76 -21.30
N GLU A 991 -3.41 37.70 -22.32
CA GLU A 991 -4.78 37.19 -22.19
C GLU A 991 -4.81 35.69 -21.84
N THR A 992 -3.82 34.91 -22.28
CA THR A 992 -3.69 33.49 -21.93
C THR A 992 -3.17 33.30 -20.50
N ILE A 993 -2.23 34.12 -20.04
CA ILE A 993 -1.77 34.12 -18.64
C ILE A 993 -2.95 34.46 -17.72
N ASP A 994 -3.70 35.52 -18.04
CA ASP A 994 -4.86 35.92 -17.26
C ASP A 994 -5.95 34.83 -17.24
N GLY A 995 -6.28 34.27 -18.41
CA GLY A 995 -7.27 33.20 -18.51
C GLY A 995 -6.88 31.92 -17.77
N ALA A 996 -5.59 31.57 -17.76
CA ALA A 996 -5.08 30.43 -17.01
C ALA A 996 -5.18 30.66 -15.49
N LEU A 997 -4.74 31.82 -15.01
CA LEU A 997 -4.77 32.15 -13.58
C LEU A 997 -6.19 32.24 -13.01
N ASP A 998 -7.18 32.66 -13.81
CA ASP A 998 -8.59 32.65 -13.42
C ASP A 998 -9.13 31.21 -13.17
N GLY A 999 -8.46 30.19 -13.73
CA GLY A 999 -8.80 28.77 -13.58
C GLY A 999 -7.99 28.03 -12.50
N ILE A 1000 -7.03 28.68 -11.85
CA ILE A 1000 -6.14 28.07 -10.85
C ILE A 1000 -6.58 28.47 -9.44
N VAL A 1001 -6.75 27.48 -8.56
CA VAL A 1001 -6.98 27.69 -7.13
C VAL A 1001 -5.64 27.76 -6.41
N ASP A 1002 -5.33 28.94 -5.86
CA ASP A 1002 -4.13 29.16 -5.07
C ASP A 1002 -4.30 28.63 -3.63
N PRO A 1003 -3.50 27.64 -3.20
CA PRO A 1003 -3.58 27.08 -1.84
C PRO A 1003 -3.07 28.05 -0.75
N SER A 1004 -2.32 29.10 -1.12
CA SER A 1004 -1.69 30.05 -0.20
C SER A 1004 -2.30 31.45 -0.26
N ALA A 1005 -3.63 31.54 -0.31
CA ALA A 1005 -4.35 32.83 -0.29
C ALA A 1005 -3.97 33.76 0.89
N GLN A 1006 -3.36 33.25 1.97
CA GLN A 1006 -2.92 34.07 3.11
C GLN A 1006 -1.69 34.96 2.82
N ASP A 1007 -0.93 34.70 1.75
CA ASP A 1007 0.16 35.58 1.27
C ASP A 1007 -0.37 36.82 0.50
N ASP A 1008 -1.69 37.10 0.60
CA ASP A 1008 -2.37 38.31 0.11
C ASP A 1008 -1.76 39.65 0.59
N ALA A 1009 -0.84 39.62 1.56
CA ALA A 1009 -0.13 40.80 2.06
C ALA A 1009 1.06 41.25 1.19
N VAL A 1010 1.50 40.47 0.20
CA VAL A 1010 2.67 40.83 -0.61
C VAL A 1010 2.29 41.89 -1.68
N PRO A 1011 3.00 43.04 -1.76
CA PRO A 1011 2.70 44.12 -2.70
C PRO A 1011 2.70 43.75 -4.18
N SER A 1012 3.28 42.60 -4.56
CA SER A 1012 3.30 42.10 -5.94
C SER A 1012 1.89 41.90 -6.51
N ARG A 1013 0.92 41.46 -5.70
CA ARG A 1013 -0.49 41.27 -6.13
C ARG A 1013 -1.24 42.56 -6.50
N LEU A 1014 -0.72 43.74 -6.10
CA LEU A 1014 -1.27 45.03 -6.54
C LEU A 1014 -1.18 45.24 -8.05
N ILE A 1015 -0.12 44.71 -8.65
CA ILE A 1015 0.20 44.88 -10.07
C ILE A 1015 -0.42 43.75 -10.88
N GLY A 1016 -0.32 42.51 -10.37
CA GLY A 1016 -0.89 41.30 -10.96
C GLY A 1016 -0.43 40.05 -10.21
N SER A 1017 -1.03 38.91 -10.52
CA SER A 1017 -0.59 37.63 -9.93
C SER A 1017 0.81 37.26 -10.43
N PRO A 1018 1.75 36.86 -9.54
CA PRO A 1018 3.09 36.49 -9.94
C PRO A 1018 3.09 35.16 -10.70
N VAL A 1019 3.84 35.10 -11.80
CA VAL A 1019 4.08 33.89 -12.58
C VAL A 1019 5.56 33.54 -12.50
N ALA A 1020 5.86 32.28 -12.18
CA ALA A 1020 7.23 31.78 -12.15
C ALA A 1020 7.61 31.19 -13.50
N LEU A 1021 8.78 31.60 -14.01
CA LEU A 1021 9.43 30.94 -15.15
C LEU A 1021 10.44 29.93 -14.61
N VAL A 1022 10.14 28.64 -14.69
CA VAL A 1022 10.89 27.56 -14.03
C VAL A 1022 11.60 26.68 -15.06
N ALA A 1023 12.87 26.37 -14.84
CA ALA A 1023 13.57 25.31 -15.57
C ALA A 1023 13.25 23.96 -14.94
N ALA A 1024 12.87 22.98 -15.76
CA ALA A 1024 12.51 21.65 -15.30
C ALA A 1024 13.01 20.57 -16.26
N ASP A 1025 13.29 19.40 -15.71
CA ASP A 1025 13.66 18.20 -16.45
C ASP A 1025 12.56 17.15 -16.32
N LEU A 1026 12.19 16.57 -17.46
CA LEU A 1026 11.20 15.49 -17.55
C LEU A 1026 11.86 14.22 -18.12
N ALA A 1027 11.77 13.11 -17.39
CA ALA A 1027 12.28 11.80 -17.78
C ALA A 1027 11.42 10.65 -17.23
N ILE A 1028 11.63 9.43 -17.74
CA ILE A 1028 11.08 8.19 -17.17
C ILE A 1028 12.25 7.29 -16.77
N ASP A 1029 12.38 7.05 -15.46
CA ASP A 1029 13.46 6.25 -14.88
C ASP A 1029 12.96 4.83 -14.61
N LEU A 1030 13.73 3.82 -15.01
CA LEU A 1030 13.50 2.39 -14.71
C LEU A 1030 14.43 1.95 -13.57
N GLN A 1031 13.95 1.11 -12.66
CA GLN A 1031 14.76 0.58 -11.56
C GLN A 1031 15.41 -0.76 -11.93
N GLY A 1032 16.72 -0.88 -11.69
CA GLY A 1032 17.47 -2.12 -11.91
C GLY A 1032 17.72 -2.47 -13.39
N LEU A 1033 18.14 -3.71 -13.63
CA LEU A 1033 18.34 -4.21 -15.00
C LEU A 1033 17.00 -4.58 -15.65
N PRO A 1034 16.93 -4.64 -17.00
CA PRO A 1034 15.73 -5.06 -17.71
C PRO A 1034 15.18 -6.38 -17.19
N LEU A 1035 13.86 -6.47 -17.08
CA LEU A 1035 13.21 -7.75 -16.81
C LEU A 1035 13.48 -8.70 -17.99
N THR A 1036 13.92 -9.91 -17.67
CA THR A 1036 14.23 -10.95 -18.66
C THR A 1036 13.29 -12.13 -18.49
N ASP A 1037 12.93 -12.77 -19.59
CA ASP A 1037 12.18 -14.03 -19.59
C ASP A 1037 12.96 -15.15 -18.87
N PRO A 1038 12.46 -15.71 -17.75
CA PRO A 1038 13.04 -16.89 -17.09
C PRO A 1038 12.82 -18.22 -17.84
N GLY A 1039 12.35 -18.20 -19.09
CA GLY A 1039 12.22 -19.37 -19.97
C GLY A 1039 13.48 -20.24 -20.10
N TRP A 1040 13.30 -21.54 -20.35
CA TRP A 1040 14.40 -22.51 -20.46
C TRP A 1040 15.48 -22.13 -21.49
N SER A 1041 15.08 -21.50 -22.60
CA SER A 1041 16.00 -21.05 -23.66
C SER A 1041 16.71 -19.73 -23.35
N THR A 1042 16.13 -18.89 -22.49
CA THR A 1042 16.60 -17.53 -22.19
C THR A 1042 17.34 -17.44 -20.87
N ALA A 1043 16.99 -18.27 -19.88
CA ALA A 1043 17.58 -18.26 -18.54
C ALA A 1043 19.13 -18.40 -18.53
N PRO A 1044 19.75 -19.25 -19.37
CA PRO A 1044 21.22 -19.37 -19.41
C PRO A 1044 21.95 -18.24 -20.17
N ILE A 1045 21.24 -17.29 -20.81
CA ILE A 1045 21.86 -16.24 -21.63
C ILE A 1045 22.28 -15.07 -20.75
N PRO A 1046 23.58 -14.82 -20.44
CA PRO A 1046 23.98 -13.75 -19.53
C PRO A 1046 23.61 -12.35 -20.09
N PRO A 1047 23.38 -11.34 -19.22
CA PRO A 1047 23.31 -9.96 -19.70
C PRO A 1047 24.69 -9.55 -20.25
N SER A 1048 24.72 -8.62 -21.21
CA SER A 1048 26.00 -8.04 -21.63
C SER A 1048 26.62 -7.24 -20.49
N ASP A 1049 27.94 -7.27 -20.41
CA ASP A 1049 28.73 -6.46 -19.49
C ASP A 1049 28.45 -4.96 -19.67
N GLY A 1050 28.25 -4.51 -20.92
CA GLY A 1050 27.85 -3.15 -21.24
C GLY A 1050 26.49 -2.75 -20.65
N VAL A 1051 25.49 -3.63 -20.66
CA VAL A 1051 24.17 -3.35 -20.04
C VAL A 1051 24.29 -3.29 -18.51
N VAL A 1052 25.09 -4.18 -17.90
CA VAL A 1052 25.34 -4.12 -16.44
C VAL A 1052 26.08 -2.83 -16.06
N ALA A 1053 27.06 -2.43 -16.88
CA ALA A 1053 27.82 -1.20 -16.68
C ALA A 1053 27.05 0.09 -17.05
N GLY A 1054 25.88 0.00 -17.69
CA GLY A 1054 25.13 1.15 -18.20
C GLY A 1054 25.76 1.80 -19.45
N THR A 1055 26.72 1.14 -20.09
CA THR A 1055 27.46 1.68 -21.26
C THR A 1055 26.91 1.18 -22.59
N ALA A 1056 25.95 0.25 -22.59
CA ALA A 1056 25.27 -0.25 -23.77
C ALA A 1056 23.76 -0.34 -23.51
N SER A 1057 22.96 -0.04 -24.52
CA SER A 1057 21.52 -0.32 -24.50
C SER A 1057 21.25 -1.81 -24.66
N VAL A 1058 20.04 -2.22 -24.30
CA VAL A 1058 19.57 -3.60 -24.48
C VAL A 1058 19.53 -3.92 -25.97
N ASP A 1059 20.29 -4.93 -26.39
CA ASP A 1059 20.35 -5.37 -27.79
C ASP A 1059 18.98 -5.94 -28.21
N THR A 1060 18.18 -5.16 -28.96
CA THR A 1060 16.83 -5.54 -29.43
C THR A 1060 16.85 -6.68 -30.46
N ALA A 1061 18.03 -7.16 -30.86
CA ALA A 1061 18.22 -8.26 -31.81
C ALA A 1061 17.60 -9.59 -31.34
N SER A 1062 17.20 -9.71 -30.06
CA SER A 1062 16.50 -10.87 -29.49
C SER A 1062 14.97 -10.72 -29.46
N SER A 1063 14.33 -10.08 -30.43
CA SER A 1063 12.86 -10.16 -30.70
C SER A 1063 11.89 -9.77 -29.56
N GLN A 1064 12.35 -9.31 -28.40
CA GLN A 1064 11.50 -8.82 -27.32
C GLN A 1064 11.45 -7.29 -27.33
N ASP A 1065 10.28 -6.73 -27.66
CA ASP A 1065 9.99 -5.30 -27.53
C ASP A 1065 9.97 -4.92 -26.03
N TYR A 1066 11.12 -4.55 -25.47
CA TYR A 1066 11.27 -4.07 -24.09
C TYR A 1066 11.11 -2.54 -24.01
N PRO A 1067 10.49 -1.97 -22.94
CA PRO A 1067 10.31 -0.53 -22.73
C PRO A 1067 11.59 0.32 -22.49
N GLY A 1068 12.78 -0.16 -22.89
CA GLY A 1068 14.06 0.53 -22.66
C GLY A 1068 14.29 1.73 -23.60
N ARG A 1069 15.51 2.28 -23.61
CA ARG A 1069 15.89 3.48 -24.38
C ARG A 1069 15.54 3.44 -25.87
N ASP A 1070 15.79 2.30 -26.51
CA ASP A 1070 15.48 2.04 -27.94
C ASP A 1070 14.09 1.39 -28.13
N GLY A 1071 13.29 1.36 -27.06
CA GLY A 1071 12.03 0.64 -26.93
C GLY A 1071 10.78 1.47 -27.25
N TYR A 1072 9.84 1.50 -26.30
CA TYR A 1072 8.60 2.28 -26.41
C TYR A 1072 8.85 3.72 -25.98
N ARG A 1073 8.17 4.67 -26.62
CA ARG A 1073 8.08 6.05 -26.13
C ARG A 1073 6.69 6.27 -25.58
N TRP A 1074 6.61 6.70 -24.33
CA TRP A 1074 5.38 6.92 -23.61
C TRP A 1074 5.03 8.41 -23.66
N PRO A 1075 3.88 8.78 -24.25
CA PRO A 1075 3.37 10.14 -24.19
C PRO A 1075 3.29 10.64 -22.75
N VAL A 1076 3.65 11.90 -22.52
CA VAL A 1076 3.52 12.57 -21.23
C VAL A 1076 2.73 13.85 -21.43
N ARG A 1077 1.56 13.95 -20.82
CA ARG A 1077 0.80 15.21 -20.79
C ARG A 1077 1.23 16.02 -19.56
N LEU A 1078 1.59 17.28 -19.76
CA LEU A 1078 1.82 18.23 -18.67
C LEU A 1078 0.60 19.10 -18.50
N GLY A 1079 0.11 19.24 -17.27
CA GLY A 1079 -1.05 20.05 -16.93
C GLY A 1079 -2.40 19.44 -17.27
N SER A 1080 -3.44 20.01 -16.68
CA SER A 1080 -4.84 19.78 -17.03
C SER A 1080 -5.70 20.97 -16.63
N ALA A 1081 -6.33 21.63 -17.61
CA ALA A 1081 -7.27 22.74 -17.36
C ALA A 1081 -8.50 22.35 -16.51
N GLU A 1082 -8.85 21.06 -16.46
CA GLU A 1082 -9.97 20.58 -15.63
C GLU A 1082 -9.56 20.52 -14.15
N ARG A 1083 -8.26 20.38 -13.87
CA ARG A 1083 -7.71 20.30 -12.53
C ARG A 1083 -7.35 21.69 -12.03
N LEU A 1084 -8.23 22.28 -11.22
CA LEU A 1084 -8.05 23.63 -10.66
C LEU A 1084 -6.79 23.78 -9.77
N THR A 1085 -6.27 22.68 -9.22
CA THR A 1085 -5.04 22.67 -8.43
C THR A 1085 -3.76 22.52 -9.28
N ASP A 1086 -3.88 22.49 -10.61
CA ASP A 1086 -2.74 22.43 -11.51
C ASP A 1086 -2.24 23.83 -11.84
N GLY A 1087 -0.99 24.13 -11.49
CA GLY A 1087 -0.39 25.45 -11.66
C GLY A 1087 0.09 25.76 -13.09
N LEU A 1088 -0.09 24.87 -14.08
CA LEU A 1088 0.49 25.07 -15.41
C LEU A 1088 -0.24 26.15 -16.20
N ILE A 1089 0.50 27.20 -16.58
CA ILE A 1089 0.05 28.19 -17.56
C ILE A 1089 0.51 27.78 -18.96
N GLY A 1090 1.76 27.32 -19.08
CA GLY A 1090 2.28 26.74 -20.31
C GLY A 1090 3.74 26.32 -20.23
N TYR A 1091 4.26 25.71 -21.28
CA TYR A 1091 5.66 25.28 -21.32
C TYR A 1091 6.30 25.43 -22.69
N PHE A 1092 7.63 25.59 -22.69
CA PHE A 1092 8.50 25.47 -23.85
C PHE A 1092 9.25 24.15 -23.81
N ALA A 1093 9.35 23.51 -24.96
CA ALA A 1093 10.11 22.28 -25.16
C ALA A 1093 11.00 22.40 -26.40
N SER A 1094 11.93 21.47 -26.55
CA SER A 1094 12.77 21.35 -27.74
C SER A 1094 11.95 20.98 -28.98
N ALA A 1095 12.21 21.65 -30.11
CA ALA A 1095 11.61 21.33 -31.40
C ALA A 1095 12.21 20.07 -32.06
N SER A 1096 13.40 19.65 -31.62
CA SER A 1096 14.10 18.46 -32.15
C SER A 1096 13.85 17.19 -31.34
N GLY A 1097 12.98 17.25 -30.32
CA GLY A 1097 12.73 16.15 -29.38
C GLY A 1097 13.57 16.22 -28.10
N PRO A 1098 13.61 15.15 -27.28
CA PRO A 1098 14.36 15.13 -26.03
C PRO A 1098 15.87 15.33 -26.26
N ASP A 1099 16.58 15.79 -25.24
CA ASP A 1099 18.00 16.20 -25.21
C ASP A 1099 18.35 17.40 -26.11
N GLY A 1100 17.39 17.93 -26.87
CA GLY A 1100 17.54 19.17 -27.64
C GLY A 1100 17.42 20.43 -26.77
N ALA A 1101 17.97 21.53 -27.26
CA ALA A 1101 17.81 22.83 -26.62
C ALA A 1101 16.34 23.31 -26.67
N VAL A 1102 15.90 23.99 -25.61
CA VAL A 1102 14.55 24.56 -25.52
C VAL A 1102 14.30 25.53 -26.67
N SER A 1103 13.18 25.36 -27.38
CA SER A 1103 12.74 26.30 -28.40
C SER A 1103 11.71 27.27 -27.84
N TYR A 1104 11.98 28.56 -27.91
CA TYR A 1104 11.07 29.61 -27.45
C TYR A 1104 10.14 30.13 -28.56
N THR A 1105 10.02 29.42 -29.68
CA THR A 1105 9.20 29.83 -30.82
C THR A 1105 7.70 29.54 -30.66
N THR A 1106 7.36 28.59 -29.80
CA THR A 1106 6.00 28.10 -29.57
C THR A 1106 5.83 27.83 -28.09
N LEU A 1107 4.84 28.46 -27.47
CA LEU A 1107 4.41 28.18 -26.10
C LEU A 1107 3.23 27.20 -26.16
N PHE A 1108 3.36 26.06 -25.47
CA PHE A 1108 2.27 25.11 -25.31
C PHE A 1108 1.47 25.49 -24.06
N THR A 1109 0.19 25.82 -24.21
CA THR A 1109 -0.69 26.32 -23.13
C THR A 1109 -1.92 25.42 -23.01
N GLU A 1110 -2.44 25.18 -21.80
CA GLU A 1110 -3.60 24.29 -21.63
C GLU A 1110 -4.81 24.75 -22.45
N GLN A 1111 -5.18 26.03 -22.38
CA GLN A 1111 -6.22 26.62 -23.21
C GLN A 1111 -5.80 28.03 -23.67
N PRO A 1112 -5.38 28.21 -24.95
CA PRO A 1112 -5.10 29.54 -25.45
C PRO A 1112 -6.41 30.33 -25.57
N THR A 1113 -6.50 31.47 -24.88
CA THR A 1113 -7.70 32.34 -24.92
C THR A 1113 -7.90 32.92 -26.31
N ASP A 1114 -6.79 33.21 -27.00
CA ASP A 1114 -6.77 33.87 -28.30
C ASP A 1114 -5.90 33.09 -29.31
N ALA A 1115 -6.45 32.87 -30.51
CA ALA A 1115 -5.79 32.03 -31.52
C ALA A 1115 -4.61 32.77 -32.19
N HIS A 1116 -3.38 32.44 -31.79
CA HIS A 1116 -2.16 32.95 -32.39
C HIS A 1116 -1.15 31.82 -32.66
N SER A 1117 -0.35 31.90 -33.74
CA SER A 1117 0.60 30.83 -34.10
C SER A 1117 1.71 30.56 -33.08
N TYR A 1118 1.90 31.49 -32.14
CA TYR A 1118 2.83 31.39 -31.02
C TYR A 1118 2.30 30.49 -29.91
N LEU A 1119 0.97 30.41 -29.75
CA LEU A 1119 0.30 29.66 -28.70
C LEU A 1119 -0.27 28.37 -29.32
N GLN A 1120 0.07 27.23 -28.75
CA GLN A 1120 -0.50 25.95 -29.16
C GLN A 1120 -1.16 25.27 -27.96
N PRO A 1121 -2.37 24.70 -28.11
CA PRO A 1121 -2.97 23.94 -27.04
C PRO A 1121 -2.09 22.72 -26.70
N VAL A 1122 -1.99 22.39 -25.42
CA VAL A 1122 -1.37 21.14 -24.98
C VAL A 1122 -2.15 19.98 -25.59
N GLY A 1123 -1.45 19.14 -26.37
CA GLY A 1123 -2.04 17.94 -26.97
C GLY A 1123 -2.10 16.77 -25.99
N THR A 1124 -2.27 15.56 -26.49
CA THR A 1124 -2.29 14.33 -25.67
C THR A 1124 -0.91 13.90 -25.14
N GLY A 1125 0.08 14.79 -25.14
CA GLY A 1125 1.44 14.48 -24.65
C GLY A 1125 2.38 13.77 -25.64
N SER A 1126 1.95 13.54 -26.89
CA SER A 1126 2.79 12.89 -27.92
C SER A 1126 4.08 13.67 -28.24
N GLY A 1127 4.07 14.99 -28.11
CA GLY A 1127 5.24 15.86 -28.30
C GLY A 1127 6.30 15.72 -27.20
N LEU A 1128 5.95 15.16 -26.04
CA LEU A 1128 6.83 14.91 -24.90
C LEU A 1128 7.05 13.40 -24.66
N ALA A 1129 6.89 12.58 -25.69
CA ALA A 1129 6.97 11.12 -25.53
C ALA A 1129 8.40 10.66 -25.21
N LEU A 1130 8.55 9.97 -24.07
CA LEU A 1130 9.84 9.57 -23.49
C LEU A 1130 9.98 8.04 -23.37
N PRO A 1131 11.17 7.48 -23.63
CA PRO A 1131 11.44 6.08 -23.34
C PRO A 1131 11.75 5.86 -21.86
N GLY A 1132 11.66 4.61 -21.40
CA GLY A 1132 12.18 4.23 -20.09
C GLY A 1132 13.71 4.15 -20.12
N THR A 1133 14.38 4.83 -19.20
CA THR A 1133 15.85 4.87 -19.10
C THR A 1133 16.34 3.93 -18.01
N LEU A 1134 17.31 3.06 -18.31
CA LEU A 1134 17.92 2.16 -17.32
C LEU A 1134 18.99 2.87 -16.47
N PRO A 1135 19.26 2.39 -15.25
CA PRO A 1135 20.24 3.03 -14.38
C PRO A 1135 21.66 2.98 -14.96
N GLY A 1136 22.28 4.15 -15.10
CA GLY A 1136 23.64 4.32 -15.63
C GLY A 1136 23.71 4.56 -17.14
N GLU A 1137 22.61 4.42 -17.88
CA GLU A 1137 22.53 4.93 -19.25
C GLU A 1137 22.46 6.47 -19.25
N ALA A 1138 22.86 7.10 -20.36
CA ALA A 1138 22.62 8.53 -20.54
C ALA A 1138 21.10 8.78 -20.59
N ALA A 1139 20.59 9.54 -19.62
CA ALA A 1139 19.18 9.86 -19.51
C ALA A 1139 18.67 10.58 -20.75
N VAL A 1140 17.54 10.12 -21.28
CA VAL A 1140 16.80 10.82 -22.34
C VAL A 1140 15.83 11.78 -21.64
N THR A 1141 16.10 13.08 -21.71
CA THR A 1141 15.42 14.09 -20.89
C THR A 1141 14.84 15.19 -21.77
N HIS A 1142 13.60 15.58 -21.50
CA HIS A 1142 13.10 16.86 -22.00
C HIS A 1142 13.52 17.96 -21.03
N HIS A 1143 14.40 18.85 -21.50
CA HIS A 1143 14.65 20.12 -20.83
C HIS A 1143 13.48 21.06 -21.16
N LEU A 1144 12.82 21.57 -20.12
CA LEU A 1144 11.62 22.40 -20.23
C LEU A 1144 11.87 23.77 -19.63
N THR A 1145 11.11 24.75 -20.12
CA THR A 1145 10.90 26.02 -19.42
C THR A 1145 9.41 26.19 -19.21
N VAL A 1146 8.98 26.13 -17.95
CA VAL A 1146 7.59 26.06 -17.52
C VAL A 1146 7.15 27.42 -16.99
N LEU A 1147 6.03 27.93 -17.47
CA LEU A 1147 5.31 29.05 -16.89
C LEU A 1147 4.25 28.46 -15.96
N MET A 1148 4.33 28.79 -14.67
CA MET A 1148 3.39 28.28 -13.68
C MET A 1148 3.03 29.30 -12.62
N ASP A 1149 1.86 29.10 -12.00
CA ASP A 1149 1.56 29.68 -10.70
C ASP A 1149 2.57 29.12 -9.66
N PRO A 1150 3.20 29.97 -8.85
CA PRO A 1150 4.26 29.53 -7.94
C PRO A 1150 3.77 28.78 -6.71
N HIS A 1151 2.48 28.85 -6.38
CA HIS A 1151 1.89 28.23 -5.20
C HIS A 1151 1.16 26.91 -5.52
N ALA A 1152 0.73 26.72 -6.78
CA ALA A 1152 0.14 25.47 -7.26
C ALA A 1152 1.20 24.54 -7.91
N ALA A 1153 0.95 23.23 -7.88
CA ALA A 1153 1.84 22.23 -8.47
C ALA A 1153 1.52 21.97 -9.94
N VAL A 1154 2.52 21.70 -10.77
CA VAL A 1154 2.34 21.24 -12.16
C VAL A 1154 2.36 19.73 -12.21
N HIS A 1155 1.38 19.11 -12.88
CA HIS A 1155 1.26 17.65 -12.94
C HIS A 1155 1.71 17.06 -14.29
N ALA A 1156 2.29 15.87 -14.25
CA ALA A 1156 2.64 15.06 -15.41
C ALA A 1156 1.87 13.73 -15.39
N THR A 1157 1.05 13.52 -16.42
CA THR A 1157 0.17 12.34 -16.54
C THR A 1157 0.62 11.44 -17.68
N THR A 1158 0.70 10.14 -17.38
CA THR A 1158 1.08 9.09 -18.36
C THR A 1158 0.15 7.88 -18.36
N ASP A 1159 -0.68 7.67 -17.32
CA ASP A 1159 -1.52 6.48 -17.06
C ASP A 1159 -0.79 5.12 -16.91
N ILE A 1160 0.47 5.02 -17.36
CA ILE A 1160 1.34 3.87 -17.11
C ILE A 1160 1.95 3.87 -15.70
N LEU A 1161 2.00 5.05 -15.06
CA LEU A 1161 2.63 5.35 -13.76
C LEU A 1161 1.78 6.40 -13.01
N PRO A 1162 1.96 6.55 -11.67
CA PRO A 1162 1.31 7.62 -10.92
C PRO A 1162 1.62 9.01 -11.50
N VAL A 1163 0.71 9.96 -11.23
CA VAL A 1163 0.88 11.36 -11.62
C VAL A 1163 2.08 11.94 -10.87
N ALA A 1164 3.06 12.46 -11.61
CA ALA A 1164 4.19 13.17 -11.02
C ALA A 1164 3.87 14.65 -10.86
N ARG A 1165 4.45 15.29 -9.85
CA ARG A 1165 4.17 16.69 -9.51
C ARG A 1165 5.44 17.52 -9.35
N LEU A 1166 5.42 18.74 -9.85
CA LEU A 1166 6.44 19.76 -9.63
C LEU A 1166 5.83 20.90 -8.83
N ALA A 1167 6.30 21.07 -7.60
CA ALA A 1167 5.94 22.19 -6.74
C ALA A 1167 7.20 22.95 -6.31
N LEU A 1168 7.08 24.27 -6.15
CA LEU A 1168 8.14 25.08 -5.57
C LEU A 1168 7.99 25.09 -4.04
N ASP A 1169 9.12 25.18 -3.35
CA ASP A 1169 9.15 25.31 -1.90
C ASP A 1169 8.49 26.64 -1.47
N ALA A 1170 7.57 26.59 -0.50
CA ALA A 1170 6.78 27.77 -0.11
C ALA A 1170 7.67 28.90 0.46
N ASP A 1171 8.65 28.54 1.30
CA ASP A 1171 9.60 29.50 1.86
C ASP A 1171 10.46 30.14 0.75
N PHE A 1172 10.85 29.37 -0.26
CA PHE A 1172 11.56 29.86 -1.44
C PHE A 1172 10.74 30.88 -2.25
N VAL A 1173 9.46 30.58 -2.48
CA VAL A 1173 8.54 31.48 -3.19
C VAL A 1173 8.38 32.77 -2.39
N HIS A 1174 8.04 32.65 -1.11
CA HIS A 1174 7.84 33.80 -0.21
C HIS A 1174 9.08 34.70 -0.15
N ALA A 1175 10.27 34.14 0.04
CA ALA A 1175 11.52 34.91 0.13
C ALA A 1175 11.85 35.71 -1.14
N SER A 1176 11.53 35.15 -2.32
CA SER A 1176 11.72 35.83 -3.61
C SER A 1176 10.67 36.91 -3.85
N LEU A 1177 9.38 36.59 -3.59
CA LEU A 1177 8.27 37.52 -3.80
C LEU A 1177 8.34 38.73 -2.85
N ALA A 1178 8.80 38.55 -1.61
CA ALA A 1178 8.99 39.64 -0.65
C ALA A 1178 10.01 40.70 -1.11
N ARG A 1179 10.92 40.37 -2.03
CA ARG A 1179 11.92 41.30 -2.58
C ARG A 1179 11.42 42.09 -3.79
N ILE A 1180 10.29 41.70 -4.38
CA ILE A 1180 9.75 42.34 -5.58
C ILE A 1180 9.25 43.74 -5.23
N ARG A 1181 9.88 44.75 -5.84
CA ARG A 1181 9.40 46.14 -5.79
C ARG A 1181 8.32 46.36 -6.84
N ALA A 1182 7.11 46.66 -6.39
CA ALA A 1182 6.01 47.02 -7.27
C ALA A 1182 6.32 48.38 -7.93
N SER A 1183 6.37 48.44 -9.27
CA SER A 1183 6.71 49.66 -10.03
C SER A 1183 5.55 50.10 -10.92
N PHE A 1184 4.88 51.19 -10.57
CA PHE A 1184 3.74 51.74 -11.31
C PHE A 1184 4.20 52.85 -12.24
N ARG A 1185 3.93 52.71 -13.53
CA ARG A 1185 4.30 53.71 -14.51
C ARG A 1185 3.38 54.93 -14.43
N LEU A 1186 3.93 56.13 -14.28
CA LEU A 1186 3.16 57.38 -14.30
C LEU A 1186 3.78 58.38 -15.28
N HIS A 1187 3.12 58.60 -16.43
CA HIS A 1187 3.60 59.47 -17.49
C HIS A 1187 2.47 60.25 -18.17
N PRO A 1188 2.42 61.60 -18.12
CA PRO A 1188 3.24 62.51 -17.30
C PRO A 1188 2.67 62.74 -15.88
N LEU A 1189 3.54 62.76 -14.87
CA LEU A 1189 3.21 63.22 -13.51
C LEU A 1189 3.50 64.72 -13.39
N LEU A 1190 2.49 65.53 -13.10
CA LEU A 1190 2.68 66.96 -12.79
C LEU A 1190 2.92 67.11 -11.28
N ALA A 1191 4.18 67.21 -10.87
CA ALA A 1191 4.55 67.29 -9.47
C ALA A 1191 5.67 68.29 -9.19
N VAL A 1192 5.64 68.84 -7.97
CA VAL A 1192 6.66 69.75 -7.44
C VAL A 1192 7.67 68.92 -6.63
N ALA A 1193 8.96 69.15 -6.86
CA ALA A 1193 10.01 68.69 -5.96
C ALA A 1193 10.30 69.80 -4.94
N ARG A 1194 10.19 69.50 -3.65
CA ARG A 1194 10.48 70.46 -2.57
C ARG A 1194 11.22 69.78 -1.42
N PRO A 1195 12.05 70.51 -0.66
CA PRO A 1195 12.62 69.98 0.57
C PRO A 1195 11.52 69.61 1.58
N PRO A 1196 11.74 68.60 2.42
CA PRO A 1196 10.74 68.14 3.39
C PRO A 1196 10.32 69.26 4.35
N THR A 1197 9.01 69.39 4.59
CA THR A 1197 8.39 70.50 5.31
C THR A 1197 7.98 70.16 6.75
N SER A 1198 7.85 68.86 7.08
CA SER A 1198 7.56 68.38 8.44
C SER A 1198 8.71 67.56 9.04
N GLU A 1199 8.76 67.41 10.37
CA GLU A 1199 9.75 66.54 11.02
C GLU A 1199 9.59 65.08 10.61
N ASP A 1200 8.37 64.63 10.30
CA ASP A 1200 8.07 63.28 9.81
C ASP A 1200 8.54 63.10 8.35
N GLU A 1201 8.28 64.08 7.47
CA GLU A 1201 8.83 64.11 6.09
C GLU A 1201 10.36 64.16 6.12
N ALA A 1202 10.93 64.96 7.03
CA ALA A 1202 12.38 65.08 7.20
C ALA A 1202 13.00 63.84 7.87
N ALA A 1203 12.25 63.07 8.66
CA ALA A 1203 12.71 61.80 9.22
C ALA A 1203 12.68 60.68 8.16
N PHE A 1204 11.65 60.67 7.31
CA PHE A 1204 11.55 59.77 6.16
C PHE A 1204 12.65 60.04 5.12
N ALA A 1205 12.91 61.31 4.80
CA ALA A 1205 14.04 61.71 3.96
C ALA A 1205 15.42 61.44 4.60
N ARG A 1206 15.50 61.22 5.93
CA ARG A 1206 16.76 61.00 6.68
C ARG A 1206 17.08 59.52 6.99
N GLY A 1207 16.29 58.54 6.54
CA GLY A 1207 16.60 57.11 6.75
C GLY A 1207 17.56 56.49 5.71
N PRO A 1208 18.36 55.47 6.07
CA PRO A 1208 19.38 55.44 7.10
C PRO A 1208 20.76 55.88 6.54
N GLY A 1209 21.30 57.01 7.01
CA GLY A 1209 22.72 57.37 6.86
C GLY A 1209 23.20 57.79 5.45
N PRO A 1210 24.40 58.38 5.34
CA PRO A 1210 25.00 58.78 4.07
C PRO A 1210 25.23 57.56 3.17
N GLY A 1211 24.39 57.39 2.15
CA GLY A 1211 24.40 56.23 1.25
C GLY A 1211 23.04 55.67 0.83
N SER A 1212 21.90 56.30 1.22
CA SER A 1212 20.54 55.81 0.93
C SER A 1212 20.14 55.80 -0.56
N GLY A 1213 20.85 56.54 -1.42
CA GLY A 1213 20.55 56.63 -2.86
C GLY A 1213 19.33 57.49 -3.20
N LEU A 1214 18.63 58.05 -2.20
CA LEU A 1214 17.51 58.96 -2.36
C LEU A 1214 17.98 60.41 -2.49
N GLU A 1215 17.25 61.19 -3.30
CA GLU A 1215 17.42 62.64 -3.41
C GLU A 1215 16.94 63.38 -2.15
N GLU A 1216 17.52 64.55 -1.86
CA GLU A 1216 17.19 65.36 -0.68
C GLU A 1216 15.79 65.99 -0.76
N ASP A 1217 15.31 66.26 -1.97
CA ASP A 1217 13.98 66.82 -2.22
C ASP A 1217 12.92 65.71 -2.28
N SER A 1218 11.71 66.01 -1.84
CA SER A 1218 10.54 65.12 -1.90
C SER A 1218 9.59 65.53 -3.02
N ILE A 1219 9.01 64.54 -3.72
CA ILE A 1219 8.00 64.75 -4.75
C ILE A 1219 6.62 64.84 -4.10
N VAL A 1220 5.93 65.97 -4.31
CA VAL A 1220 4.60 66.22 -3.75
C VAL A 1220 3.54 65.56 -4.62
N MET A 1221 2.86 64.54 -4.09
CA MET A 1221 1.73 63.88 -4.76
C MET A 1221 0.74 63.28 -3.74
N PRO A 1222 -0.49 62.92 -4.16
CA PRO A 1222 -1.41 62.21 -3.28
C PRO A 1222 -0.77 60.89 -2.80
N HIS A 1223 -0.70 60.69 -1.49
CA HIS A 1223 -0.17 59.45 -0.93
C HIS A 1223 -1.18 58.31 -1.15
N PRO A 1224 -0.76 57.13 -1.68
CA PRO A 1224 -1.63 55.97 -1.75
C PRO A 1224 -2.05 55.55 -0.34
N ALA A 1225 -3.35 55.53 -0.05
CA ALA A 1225 -3.85 55.52 1.33
C ALA A 1225 -4.00 54.12 1.98
N ALA A 1226 -3.58 53.03 1.33
CA ALA A 1226 -4.09 51.70 1.69
C ALA A 1226 -3.05 50.59 1.97
N TRP A 1227 -1.74 50.84 1.82
CA TRP A 1227 -0.73 49.75 1.83
C TRP A 1227 0.46 50.06 2.74
N HIS A 1228 0.86 49.07 3.55
CA HIS A 1228 2.02 49.14 4.44
C HIS A 1228 3.30 48.94 3.62
N GLY A 1229 4.08 50.01 3.41
CA GLY A 1229 5.34 49.98 2.67
C GLY A 1229 5.92 51.38 2.48
N ASP A 1230 7.17 51.45 2.00
CA ASP A 1230 7.83 52.72 1.69
C ASP A 1230 7.64 53.05 0.21
N TRP A 1231 7.02 54.19 -0.08
CA TRP A 1231 6.77 54.67 -1.43
C TRP A 1231 7.85 55.67 -1.89
N THR A 1232 8.36 55.47 -3.10
CA THR A 1232 9.36 56.36 -3.73
C THR A 1232 8.97 56.69 -5.18
N TRP A 1233 9.44 57.81 -5.69
CA TRP A 1233 9.30 58.20 -7.09
C TRP A 1233 10.65 58.07 -7.80
N ALA A 1234 10.75 57.25 -8.83
CA ALA A 1234 11.95 57.05 -9.62
C ALA A 1234 11.79 57.68 -11.01
N GLU A 1235 12.64 58.64 -11.38
CA GLU A 1235 12.67 59.24 -12.72
C GLU A 1235 14.04 59.04 -13.41
N PRO A 1236 14.06 58.77 -14.73
CA PRO A 1236 15.30 58.53 -15.46
C PRO A 1236 15.97 59.86 -15.83
N ARG A 1237 17.29 59.93 -15.61
CA ARG A 1237 18.15 61.04 -16.03
C ARG A 1237 19.00 60.60 -17.21
N ASP A 1238 18.78 61.25 -18.36
CA ASP A 1238 19.53 60.96 -19.57
C ASP A 1238 20.95 61.59 -19.50
N ARG A 1239 21.98 60.75 -19.41
CA ARG A 1239 23.40 61.14 -19.47
C ARG A 1239 24.13 60.64 -20.73
N GLY A 1240 23.43 60.00 -21.67
CA GLY A 1240 24.03 59.38 -22.86
C GLY A 1240 24.70 58.01 -22.62
N GLU A 1241 24.33 57.31 -21.54
CA GLU A 1241 24.66 55.90 -21.29
C GLU A 1241 23.49 55.00 -21.73
N ASP A 1242 23.75 53.71 -21.99
CA ASP A 1242 22.73 52.76 -22.47
C ASP A 1242 21.67 52.43 -21.40
N VAL A 1243 22.03 52.49 -20.10
CA VAL A 1243 21.10 52.39 -18.97
C VAL A 1243 20.91 53.79 -18.38
N PRO A 1244 19.67 54.30 -18.25
CA PRO A 1244 19.44 55.59 -17.62
C PRO A 1244 19.78 55.55 -16.13
N GLU A 1245 20.45 56.60 -15.64
CA GLU A 1245 20.62 56.81 -14.19
C GLU A 1245 19.25 57.13 -13.59
N TRP A 1246 18.80 56.35 -12.61
CA TRP A 1246 17.52 56.57 -11.94
C TRP A 1246 17.72 57.46 -10.71
N LEU A 1247 17.04 58.61 -10.69
CA LEU A 1247 16.93 59.45 -9.50
C LEU A 1247 15.70 58.99 -8.70
N GLU A 1248 15.89 58.59 -7.45
CA GLU A 1248 14.78 58.23 -6.56
C GLU A 1248 14.51 59.35 -5.56
N PHE A 1249 13.24 59.77 -5.47
CA PHE A 1249 12.77 60.82 -4.57
C PHE A 1249 11.81 60.21 -3.53
N PRO A 1250 11.89 60.60 -2.25
CA PRO A 1250 10.82 60.34 -1.28
C PRO A 1250 9.52 61.05 -1.68
N ILE A 1251 8.38 60.53 -1.23
CA ILE A 1251 7.06 61.11 -1.51
C ILE A 1251 6.60 61.97 -0.34
N ALA A 1252 6.25 63.22 -0.62
CA ALA A 1252 5.56 64.11 0.30
C ALA A 1252 4.06 64.15 -0.01
N MET A 1253 3.23 64.21 1.02
CA MET A 1253 1.77 64.22 0.86
C MET A 1253 1.32 65.56 0.28
N ALA A 1254 0.57 65.52 -0.82
CA ALA A 1254 -0.13 66.70 -1.33
C ALA A 1254 -1.20 67.15 -0.33
N ASP A 1255 -1.11 68.39 0.15
CA ASP A 1255 -2.15 68.98 1.01
C ASP A 1255 -3.15 69.84 0.22
N THR A 1256 -4.15 70.37 0.93
CA THR A 1256 -5.24 71.17 0.33
C THR A 1256 -4.99 72.68 0.35
N TYR A 1257 -3.84 73.13 0.83
CA TYR A 1257 -3.50 74.53 1.00
C TYR A 1257 -2.59 75.02 -0.13
N ALA A 1258 -2.95 76.15 -0.75
CA ALA A 1258 -2.08 76.78 -1.73
C ALA A 1258 -0.97 77.56 -1.01
N TYR A 1259 0.30 77.17 -1.20
CA TYR A 1259 1.45 77.88 -0.66
C TYR A 1259 2.02 78.88 -1.68
N PRO A 1260 1.91 80.20 -1.44
CA PRO A 1260 2.50 81.20 -2.33
C PRO A 1260 4.02 81.13 -2.24
N GLY A 1261 4.70 80.65 -3.29
CA GLY A 1261 6.16 80.57 -3.38
C GLY A 1261 6.73 79.17 -3.62
N GLU A 1262 5.89 78.14 -3.78
CA GLU A 1262 6.36 76.81 -4.19
C GLU A 1262 6.96 76.80 -5.60
N PRO A 1263 7.93 75.89 -5.87
CA PRO A 1263 8.44 75.67 -7.22
C PRO A 1263 7.31 75.31 -8.20
N VAL A 1264 7.46 75.70 -9.46
CA VAL A 1264 6.46 75.37 -10.50
C VAL A 1264 6.45 73.85 -10.71
N ALA A 1265 5.26 73.26 -10.74
CA ALA A 1265 5.12 71.83 -11.03
C ALA A 1265 5.70 71.51 -12.42
N GLU A 1266 6.57 70.51 -12.47
CA GLU A 1266 7.20 70.05 -13.71
C GLU A 1266 6.47 68.80 -14.21
N ALA A 1267 6.42 68.65 -15.54
CA ALA A 1267 5.97 67.39 -16.14
C ALA A 1267 7.09 66.36 -16.03
N ARG A 1268 6.91 65.41 -15.12
CA ARG A 1268 7.86 64.36 -14.79
C ARG A 1268 7.43 63.04 -15.40
N ALA A 1269 8.42 62.19 -15.63
CA ALA A 1269 8.27 60.93 -16.32
C ALA A 1269 9.01 59.87 -15.51
N GLY A 1270 8.31 58.90 -14.92
CA GLY A 1270 8.97 57.91 -14.08
C GLY A 1270 8.08 56.76 -13.63
N TYR A 1271 8.55 56.06 -12.60
CA TYR A 1271 7.83 55.00 -11.92
C TYR A 1271 7.62 55.39 -10.46
N LEU A 1272 6.40 55.17 -9.98
CA LEU A 1272 6.10 55.14 -8.56
C LEU A 1272 6.44 53.74 -8.04
N GLN A 1273 7.35 53.62 -7.09
CA GLN A 1273 7.76 52.33 -6.52
C GLN A 1273 7.20 52.14 -5.12
N LEU A 1274 6.74 50.92 -4.83
CA LEU A 1274 6.36 50.46 -3.51
C LEU A 1274 7.34 49.37 -3.07
N LYS A 1275 8.08 49.65 -1.99
CA LYS A 1275 8.91 48.67 -1.30
C LYS A 1275 8.16 48.16 -0.08
N PRO A 1276 7.91 46.84 0.07
CA PRO A 1276 7.38 46.28 1.31
C PRO A 1276 8.32 46.59 2.50
N ARG A 1277 7.75 46.83 3.68
CA ARG A 1277 8.51 46.89 4.94
C ARG A 1277 8.71 45.46 5.45
N ASP A 1278 9.95 45.15 5.82
CA ASP A 1278 10.35 43.86 6.42
C ASP A 1278 9.62 43.57 7.74
#